data_AF-A0A560PSK0-F1
#
_entry.id   AF-A0A560PSK0-F1
#
_cell.length_a   1.000
_cell.length_b   1.000
_cell.length_c   1.000
_cell.angle_alpha   90.00
_cell.angle_beta   90.00
_cell.angle_gamma   90.00
#
_symmetry.space_group_name_H-M   'P 1'
#
loop_
_entity.id
_entity.type
_entity.pdbx_description
1 polymer ?
#
loop_
_entity_poly.entity_id
_entity_poly.type
_entity_poly.pdbx_seq_one_letter_code
_entity_poly.pdbx_strand_id
1 'polypeptide(L)'
;MTAYEKREEAFALSPQQRSQWLGGLPPVRLELEIRGALTLERLQQRLAALSACHEALRLRVRPEPGLLTPLQVIESSTSAADGIGVDVQSVDADRHRVVLQLPALSADRGTLLRLAQALASVEAPSFEDDAMTYTQYSAWLYELQTDEDAEHGRRFWATQALDDSATGELLYRQVRTDRADAPVTTRLIATPQLGMALDSFCQRQGASPEQVLMAAWGVLLQRLSSGDSPALTLNWVHDCRDDYEELADCWGLFAKPLPLRWEAAPEHSFAQALANLQTLCEHATEWQEYCGAGTAQTVEASHYGFQWGAHLPGPLGLLGSAASTLTVRDLQAIPSGMELLLVAETLGGDYRLNLSHPPSRYSEQAATTLLEQLQSLLLDALANPGKPLSELSLQAPGFAATLAALHAPRDVPPAFASVPARFSECAALFPGHLALRDHNGHLSYAELDARSNQLAHYLRAQGVGREDRVALYLDRSVQMVLAMLGVLKSGAAFIPLDVQQPAQRSLAILQQAQPTFVLSGAAGGAPALPSVGSLDLRDEAAWQQGPTNAPDVTIQPEDAAYVLFTSGSTGTPKGVIVEHRQLGSYVASVSRRLELAAGERSAVVTSLAADLGYTLLFPALLSGGELHLLDKETAMDAQAWAAWQAQNPIDHLKIVPSLLDAWLIHAQSAAVLPRKQLILGGETCSRRLLQNIRSHAPALMIFNHYGPTETTVGVVMHAVEPAVDYRRLPLSDRLDGMRLYLLDDQQALAAPGQSAELYIGGPQLARGYLDAQQSVDRFIELAQRPGERLYRTGDMGRYLPDGSLEITGRADRQVKIRGFRVELDEIQAQLTGLPGVAQAAVECIPRGELGQQLFAFMTLTPGHSTSVARLHGQAQDCLPDYMLPTLRIVEALPLMGNGKLDRKTLQQWADKVLDTVGSALPRTPLEALLADVWAQVLGLERVGIDDDFFELGGHSLAAVTLASRLQTALSAPVTVNAVFNAPSVLAFAALVQAELKLSPLVRLSAPNAEAANLFCFHPSTGHVQDYRTLLAPLQSWNLWGLQAAYLAEDSTTLDGDIESLAALYVEHLRQQQPQGPYHLLGFSLGGLLAIAAAARLQSQGEQVAFLGIIDSQYQHQAPEDSVETLLESAAQALTLDSQALMRQLPPPVMAALTEQLGALPPAKRLAELVQWARQQGLQLDGDSWEHLQTRLRYQQHTQHLLASFKPAQLSCPVHVWWASDTLAQAEFVDPHWERLSSGPLTREVIQAQHLTILEQGALHQQLAARLEALATHGVV
;
A
#
# COMPACT_ATOMS: atom_id res chain seq x y z
N MET A 1 26.35 65.41 0.53
CA MET A 1 25.18 65.90 1.30
C MET A 1 23.94 65.87 0.40
N THR A 2 23.65 64.69 -0.13
CA THR A 2 22.47 64.30 -0.93
C THR A 2 22.45 62.78 -0.92
N ALA A 3 21.27 62.17 -0.70
CA ALA A 3 20.97 60.73 -0.68
C ALA A 3 21.15 59.93 0.64
N TYR A 4 20.83 60.50 1.82
CA TYR A 4 20.75 59.72 3.07
C TYR A 4 19.65 60.22 4.03
N GLU A 5 18.44 60.46 3.53
CA GLU A 5 17.26 60.74 4.37
C GLU A 5 16.05 59.93 3.86
N LYS A 6 15.34 59.31 4.82
CA LYS A 6 14.36 58.21 4.72
C LYS A 6 14.95 56.79 4.59
N ARG A 7 15.61 56.31 5.65
CA ARG A 7 15.53 54.87 5.96
C ARG A 7 14.10 54.63 6.47
N GLU A 8 13.28 53.96 5.68
CA GLU A 8 12.08 53.30 6.21
C GLU A 8 12.57 52.27 7.24
N GLU A 9 12.14 52.43 8.49
CA GLU A 9 12.50 51.51 9.58
C GLU A 9 11.97 50.11 9.23
N ALA A 10 12.86 49.12 9.27
CA ALA A 10 12.54 47.74 8.96
C ALA A 10 12.66 46.90 10.25
N PHE A 11 11.65 46.09 10.52
CA PHE A 11 11.49 45.34 11.76
C PHE A 11 11.44 43.83 11.49
N ALA A 12 11.76 43.02 12.50
CA ALA A 12 11.54 41.58 12.40
C ALA A 12 10.04 41.27 12.45
N LEU A 13 9.59 40.25 11.69
CA LEU A 13 8.23 39.75 11.82
C LEU A 13 8.02 39.20 13.22
N SER A 14 6.87 39.51 13.84
CA SER A 14 6.43 38.81 15.06
C SER A 14 6.43 37.28 14.86
N PRO A 15 6.58 36.46 15.92
CA PRO A 15 6.48 35.00 15.82
C PRO A 15 5.25 34.52 15.04
N GLN A 16 4.09 35.17 15.24
CA GLN A 16 2.83 34.87 14.56
C GLN A 16 2.90 35.18 13.07
N GLN A 17 3.39 36.37 12.70
CA GLN A 17 3.58 36.73 11.28
C GLN A 17 4.62 35.85 10.60
N ARG A 18 5.67 35.45 11.33
CA ARG A 18 6.69 34.52 10.81
C ARG A 18 6.08 33.15 10.52
N SER A 19 5.29 32.60 11.45
CA SER A 19 4.59 31.33 11.26
C SER A 19 3.65 31.38 10.07
N GLN A 20 2.85 32.45 9.97
CA GLN A 20 1.93 32.66 8.85
C GLN A 20 2.64 32.87 7.51
N TRP A 21 3.77 33.57 7.49
CA TRP A 21 4.58 33.76 6.29
C TRP A 21 5.15 32.45 5.77
N LEU A 22 5.76 31.65 6.65
CA LEU A 22 6.36 30.36 6.30
C LEU A 22 5.32 29.37 5.76
N GLY A 23 4.09 29.45 6.25
CA GLY A 23 3.00 28.58 5.83
C GLY A 23 2.32 28.96 4.51
N GLY A 24 2.57 30.17 3.98
CA GLY A 24 1.97 30.67 2.74
C GLY A 24 0.45 30.92 2.86
N LEU A 25 0.00 32.17 2.76
CA LEU A 25 -1.41 32.51 2.98
C LEU A 25 -2.01 33.38 1.86
N PRO A 26 -3.30 33.17 1.52
CA PRO A 26 -4.06 34.12 0.73
C PRO A 26 -4.34 35.41 1.52
N PRO A 27 -4.64 36.54 0.85
CA PRO A 27 -5.08 37.75 1.52
C PRO A 27 -6.31 37.51 2.40
N VAL A 28 -6.39 38.18 3.54
CA VAL A 28 -7.59 38.15 4.39
C VAL A 28 -8.71 38.96 3.74
N ARG A 29 -9.94 38.52 3.94
CA ARG A 29 -11.11 39.07 3.23
C ARG A 29 -12.22 39.45 4.21
N LEU A 30 -12.73 40.66 4.06
CA LEU A 30 -13.94 41.15 4.71
C LEU A 30 -15.01 41.40 3.64
N GLU A 31 -16.13 40.73 3.76
CA GLU A 31 -17.27 40.91 2.87
C GLU A 31 -18.42 41.62 3.58
N LEU A 32 -18.89 42.68 2.96
CA LEU A 32 -19.94 43.56 3.46
C LEU A 32 -21.11 43.60 2.46
N GLU A 33 -22.32 43.61 2.98
CA GLU A 33 -23.49 44.08 2.21
C GLU A 33 -23.88 45.48 2.71
N ILE A 34 -23.93 46.41 1.77
CA ILE A 34 -24.38 47.78 1.99
C ILE A 34 -25.74 47.92 1.33
N ARG A 35 -26.74 48.36 2.11
CA ARG A 35 -28.05 48.78 1.60
C ARG A 35 -28.15 50.30 1.67
N GLY A 36 -28.72 50.96 0.68
CA GLY A 36 -28.73 52.42 0.58
C GLY A 36 -27.67 52.97 -0.39
N ALA A 37 -27.67 54.30 -0.57
CA ALA A 37 -26.72 54.97 -1.45
C ALA A 37 -25.26 54.75 -0.99
N LEU A 38 -24.44 54.16 -1.88
CA LEU A 38 -23.01 53.97 -1.69
C LEU A 38 -22.22 55.01 -2.50
N THR A 39 -21.40 55.82 -1.84
CA THR A 39 -20.42 56.68 -2.51
C THR A 39 -19.03 56.06 -2.38
N LEU A 40 -18.56 55.42 -3.46
CA LEU A 40 -17.25 54.75 -3.48
C LEU A 40 -16.11 55.68 -3.04
N GLU A 41 -16.14 56.93 -3.49
CA GLU A 41 -15.16 57.96 -3.10
C GLU A 41 -15.12 58.20 -1.59
N ARG A 42 -16.28 58.26 -0.92
CA ARG A 42 -16.36 58.43 0.54
C ARG A 42 -15.86 57.20 1.28
N LEU A 43 -16.17 56.00 0.78
CA LEU A 43 -15.65 54.76 1.34
C LEU A 43 -14.12 54.71 1.24
N GLN A 44 -13.56 55.07 0.08
CA GLN A 44 -12.11 55.13 -0.13
C GLN A 44 -11.45 56.20 0.74
N GLN A 45 -12.04 57.39 0.87
CA GLN A 45 -11.55 58.44 1.78
C GLN A 45 -11.54 57.96 3.24
N ARG A 46 -12.58 57.24 3.67
CA ARG A 46 -12.68 56.67 5.01
C ARG A 46 -11.60 55.61 5.26
N LEU A 47 -11.39 54.71 4.30
CA LEU A 47 -10.32 53.70 4.37
C LEU A 47 -8.92 54.35 4.42
N ALA A 48 -8.69 55.42 3.64
CA ALA A 48 -7.43 56.16 3.67
C ALA A 48 -7.18 56.82 5.03
N ALA A 49 -8.22 57.41 5.64
CA ALA A 49 -8.12 57.98 6.99
C ALA A 49 -7.83 56.92 8.06
N LEU A 50 -8.50 55.77 8.01
CA LEU A 50 -8.22 54.64 8.90
C LEU A 50 -6.79 54.10 8.72
N SER A 51 -6.34 53.96 7.48
CA SER A 51 -4.98 53.51 7.17
C SER A 51 -3.91 54.49 7.68
N ALA A 52 -4.22 55.78 7.78
CA ALA A 52 -3.31 56.77 8.34
C ALA A 52 -3.19 56.63 9.88
N CYS A 53 -4.31 56.34 10.57
CA CYS A 53 -4.35 56.17 12.02
C CYS A 53 -3.79 54.82 12.48
N HIS A 54 -3.97 53.74 11.72
CA HIS A 54 -3.57 52.40 12.13
C HIS A 54 -2.43 51.86 11.25
N GLU A 55 -1.22 51.78 11.83
CA GLU A 55 -0.03 51.31 11.09
C GLU A 55 -0.14 49.88 10.56
N ALA A 56 -0.93 49.02 11.21
CA ALA A 56 -1.14 47.63 10.83
C ALA A 56 -1.61 47.48 9.37
N LEU A 57 -2.48 48.38 8.91
CA LEU A 57 -2.99 48.41 7.54
C LEU A 57 -1.92 48.79 6.50
N ARG A 58 -0.82 49.41 6.95
CA ARG A 58 0.33 49.83 6.15
C ARG A 58 1.52 48.89 6.26
N LEU A 59 1.41 47.80 7.03
CA LEU A 59 2.49 46.81 7.15
C LEU A 59 2.64 46.04 5.84
N ARG A 60 3.88 45.95 5.36
CA ARG A 60 4.30 45.14 4.21
C ARG A 60 5.52 44.30 4.55
N VAL A 61 5.76 43.29 3.73
CA VAL A 61 6.94 42.44 3.81
C VAL A 61 7.93 42.82 2.71
N ARG A 62 9.20 42.97 3.10
CA ARG A 62 10.32 43.21 2.20
C ARG A 62 11.30 42.03 2.30
N PRO A 63 11.42 41.20 1.25
CA PRO A 63 12.47 40.19 1.19
C PRO A 63 13.85 40.86 1.26
N GLU A 64 14.72 40.35 2.12
CA GLU A 64 16.10 40.82 2.24
C GLU A 64 17.07 39.70 1.84
N PRO A 65 18.03 39.96 0.93
CA PRO A 65 19.02 38.98 0.53
C PRO A 65 19.79 38.42 1.74
N GLY A 66 19.75 37.09 1.92
CA GLY A 66 20.44 36.39 3.01
C GLY A 66 19.62 36.13 4.27
N LEU A 67 18.37 36.63 4.36
CA LEU A 67 17.43 36.26 5.42
C LEU A 67 16.43 35.19 4.94
N LEU A 68 16.15 34.20 5.80
CA LEU A 68 15.14 33.16 5.53
C LEU A 68 13.70 33.67 5.62
N THR A 69 13.48 34.77 6.34
CA THR A 69 12.18 35.43 6.53
C THR A 69 12.33 36.90 6.19
N PRO A 70 11.34 37.53 5.52
CA PRO A 70 11.42 38.93 5.12
C PRO A 70 11.35 39.84 6.35
N LEU A 71 11.78 41.10 6.17
CA LEU A 71 11.55 42.14 7.16
C LEU A 71 10.18 42.78 6.95
N GLN A 72 9.60 43.26 8.03
CA GLN A 72 8.41 44.09 8.00
C GLN A 72 8.81 45.56 7.79
N VAL A 73 8.06 46.27 6.97
CA VAL A 73 8.21 47.71 6.74
C VAL A 73 6.86 48.40 6.81
N ILE A 74 6.85 49.64 7.28
CA ILE A 74 5.66 50.49 7.30
C ILE A 74 5.69 51.37 6.06
N GLU A 75 4.71 51.24 5.16
CA GLU A 75 4.64 52.12 4.00
C GLU A 75 4.27 53.56 4.39
N SER A 76 4.97 54.52 3.79
CA SER A 76 4.78 55.96 4.00
C SER A 76 3.68 56.58 3.12
N SER A 77 3.19 55.82 2.12
CA SER A 77 2.12 56.21 1.20
C SER A 77 0.73 55.95 1.82
N THR A 78 -0.14 56.97 1.82
CA THR A 78 -1.53 56.91 2.31
C THR A 78 -2.57 56.73 1.20
N SER A 79 -2.12 56.44 -0.03
CA SER A 79 -3.00 56.10 -1.15
C SER A 79 -3.68 54.74 -0.86
N ALA A 80 -5.00 54.75 -0.71
CA ALA A 80 -5.79 53.52 -0.54
C ALA A 80 -5.60 52.50 -1.69
N ALA A 81 -4.99 52.92 -2.81
CA ALA A 81 -4.78 52.08 -3.98
C ALA A 81 -3.65 51.03 -3.83
N ASP A 82 -2.77 51.14 -2.81
CA ASP A 82 -1.56 50.30 -2.75
C ASP A 82 -1.57 49.21 -1.66
N GLY A 83 -2.72 48.87 -1.05
CA GLY A 83 -2.75 47.66 -0.22
C GLY A 83 -4.06 47.15 0.38
N ILE A 84 -5.16 47.91 0.34
CA ILE A 84 -6.50 47.34 0.60
C ILE A 84 -7.22 47.25 -0.74
N GLY A 85 -7.37 46.04 -1.28
CA GLY A 85 -8.17 45.81 -2.48
C GLY A 85 -9.64 46.05 -2.17
N VAL A 86 -10.33 46.88 -2.95
CA VAL A 86 -11.77 47.12 -2.82
C VAL A 86 -12.47 46.69 -4.10
N ASP A 87 -13.31 45.67 -4.01
CA ASP A 87 -14.18 45.23 -5.08
C ASP A 87 -15.64 45.52 -4.72
N VAL A 88 -16.39 46.10 -5.65
CA VAL A 88 -17.79 46.51 -5.43
C VAL A 88 -18.66 45.96 -6.54
N GLN A 89 -19.61 45.11 -6.16
CA GLN A 89 -20.59 44.53 -7.05
C GLN A 89 -21.99 45.06 -6.71
N SER A 90 -22.68 45.69 -7.67
CA SER A 90 -24.09 46.04 -7.49
C SER A 90 -24.95 44.79 -7.59
N VAL A 91 -25.75 44.51 -6.57
CA VAL A 91 -26.71 43.40 -6.56
C VAL A 91 -28.05 43.87 -7.14
N ASP A 92 -28.50 45.06 -6.76
CA ASP A 92 -29.58 45.82 -7.38
C ASP A 92 -29.40 47.33 -7.14
N ALA A 93 -30.46 48.13 -7.33
CA ALA A 93 -30.41 49.59 -7.25
C ALA A 93 -30.12 50.14 -5.84
N ASP A 94 -30.34 49.35 -4.79
CA ASP A 94 -30.21 49.78 -3.39
C ASP A 94 -29.34 48.82 -2.57
N ARG A 95 -28.74 47.80 -3.19
CA ARG A 95 -27.89 46.80 -2.54
C ARG A 95 -26.56 46.62 -3.27
N HIS A 96 -25.47 46.78 -2.53
CA HIS A 96 -24.09 46.63 -3.00
C HIS A 96 -23.36 45.60 -2.14
N ARG A 97 -22.62 44.70 -2.79
CA ARG A 97 -21.67 43.79 -2.15
C ARG A 97 -20.27 44.41 -2.26
N VAL A 98 -19.63 44.63 -1.11
CA VAL A 98 -18.29 45.22 -1.03
C VAL A 98 -17.35 44.19 -0.43
N VAL A 99 -16.27 43.88 -1.14
CA VAL A 99 -15.22 42.96 -0.71
C VAL A 99 -13.95 43.76 -0.48
N LEU A 100 -13.45 43.72 0.76
CA LEU A 100 -12.17 44.29 1.15
C LEU A 100 -11.14 43.16 1.26
N GLN A 101 -9.99 43.29 0.58
CA GLN A 101 -8.88 42.34 0.63
C GLN A 101 -7.66 43.02 1.25
N LEU A 102 -7.11 42.44 2.31
CA LEU A 102 -5.92 42.95 3.00
C LEU A 102 -4.79 41.91 2.96
N PRO A 103 -3.50 42.32 3.02
CA PRO A 103 -2.38 41.38 3.11
C PRO A 103 -2.51 40.47 4.32
N ALA A 104 -2.21 39.17 4.16
CA ALA A 104 -2.43 38.15 5.19
C ALA A 104 -1.80 38.50 6.56
N LEU A 105 -0.64 39.15 6.56
CA LEU A 105 0.13 39.47 7.77
C LEU A 105 -0.30 40.77 8.46
N SER A 106 -1.26 41.50 7.88
CA SER A 106 -1.68 42.83 8.36
C SER A 106 -2.89 42.81 9.28
N ALA A 107 -3.69 41.75 9.23
CA ALA A 107 -4.96 41.68 9.94
C ALA A 107 -5.39 40.24 10.19
N ASP A 108 -5.96 40.01 11.37
CA ASP A 108 -6.76 38.83 11.71
C ASP A 108 -8.26 39.16 11.74
N ARG A 109 -9.06 38.20 12.18
CA ARG A 109 -10.51 38.36 12.36
C ARG A 109 -10.88 39.55 13.26
N GLY A 110 -10.20 39.72 14.39
CA GLY A 110 -10.45 40.81 15.33
C GLY A 110 -10.21 42.20 14.72
N THR A 111 -9.17 42.32 13.88
CA THR A 111 -8.91 43.55 13.10
C THR A 111 -9.98 43.79 12.04
N LEU A 112 -10.42 42.75 11.33
CA LEU A 112 -11.48 42.90 10.32
C LEU A 112 -12.82 43.35 10.93
N LEU A 113 -13.15 42.89 12.13
CA LEU A 113 -14.35 43.33 12.85
C LEU A 113 -14.25 44.80 13.27
N ARG A 114 -13.10 45.21 13.82
CA ARG A 114 -12.82 46.63 14.15
C ARG A 114 -12.87 47.51 12.91
N LEU A 115 -12.34 47.03 11.78
CA LEU A 115 -12.45 47.71 10.49
C LEU A 115 -13.91 47.91 10.07
N ALA A 116 -14.75 46.88 10.17
CA ALA A 116 -16.18 47.00 9.85
C ALA A 116 -16.90 48.01 10.75
N GLN A 117 -16.61 48.03 12.05
CA GLN A 117 -17.16 48.99 13.01
C GLN A 117 -16.67 50.43 12.74
N ALA A 118 -15.38 50.61 12.46
CA ALA A 118 -14.78 51.91 12.18
C ALA A 118 -15.28 52.52 10.85
N LEU A 119 -15.63 51.68 9.86
CA LEU A 119 -16.31 52.10 8.63
C LEU A 119 -17.74 52.60 8.88
N ALA A 120 -18.40 52.10 9.93
CA ALA A 120 -19.74 52.52 10.32
C ALA A 120 -19.76 53.75 11.24
N SER A 121 -18.67 54.03 11.96
CA SER A 121 -18.61 55.12 12.94
C SER A 121 -18.88 56.51 12.32
N VAL A 122 -19.58 57.35 13.09
CA VAL A 122 -19.89 58.75 12.75
C VAL A 122 -18.65 59.63 12.95
N GLU A 123 -17.81 59.29 13.91
CA GLU A 123 -16.65 60.09 14.31
C GLU A 123 -15.51 59.93 13.29
N ALA A 124 -14.69 60.97 13.11
CA ALA A 124 -13.52 60.87 12.26
C ALA A 124 -12.48 59.93 12.90
N PRO A 125 -11.74 59.10 12.14
CA PRO A 125 -10.66 58.29 12.70
C PRO A 125 -9.65 59.19 13.44
N SER A 126 -9.35 58.87 14.69
CA SER A 126 -8.36 59.55 15.51
C SER A 126 -7.25 58.59 15.92
N PHE A 127 -6.04 59.13 16.11
CA PHE A 127 -4.93 58.40 16.70
C PHE A 127 -5.01 58.56 18.22
N GLU A 128 -4.89 57.46 18.96
CA GLU A 128 -4.80 57.47 20.42
C GLU A 128 -3.34 57.30 20.83
N ASP A 129 -2.80 58.29 21.55
CA ASP A 129 -1.37 58.32 21.92
C ASP A 129 -1.00 57.26 22.97
N ASP A 130 -1.97 56.76 23.74
CA ASP A 130 -1.75 55.79 24.82
C ASP A 130 -1.88 54.32 24.36
N ALA A 131 -2.37 54.07 23.14
CA ALA A 131 -2.57 52.71 22.62
C ALA A 131 -1.26 52.11 22.06
N MET A 132 -0.97 50.85 22.39
CA MET A 132 0.20 50.16 21.85
C MET A 132 0.04 49.95 20.33
N THR A 133 1.11 50.14 19.56
CA THR A 133 1.14 49.81 18.13
C THR A 133 1.53 48.35 17.88
N TYR A 134 1.21 47.80 16.70
CA TYR A 134 1.57 46.42 16.39
C TYR A 134 3.09 46.21 16.37
N THR A 135 3.85 47.19 15.90
CA THR A 135 5.32 47.13 15.91
C THR A 135 5.89 47.14 17.32
N GLN A 136 5.30 47.91 18.24
CA GLN A 136 5.66 47.88 19.66
C GLN A 136 5.34 46.52 20.29
N TYR A 137 4.16 45.97 20.01
CA TYR A 137 3.79 44.61 20.44
C TYR A 137 4.77 43.55 19.90
N SER A 138 5.11 43.62 18.61
CA SER A 138 6.10 42.72 17.99
C SER A 138 7.45 42.79 18.69
N ALA A 139 7.93 44.00 19.02
CA ALA A 139 9.18 44.18 19.75
C ALA A 139 9.11 43.61 21.18
N TRP A 140 8.00 43.84 21.89
CA TRP A 140 7.75 43.28 23.22
C TRP A 140 7.79 41.74 23.22
N LEU A 141 7.22 41.08 22.20
CA LEU A 141 7.31 39.62 22.07
C LEU A 141 8.75 39.10 21.97
N TYR A 142 9.65 39.83 21.31
CA TYR A 142 11.06 39.46 21.23
C TYR A 142 11.80 39.63 22.55
N GLU A 143 11.47 40.67 23.32
CA GLU A 143 12.00 40.88 24.67
C GLU A 143 11.59 39.72 25.59
N LEU A 144 10.31 39.31 25.54
CA LEU A 144 9.80 38.17 26.29
C LEU A 144 10.55 36.87 26.00
N GLN A 145 10.95 36.61 24.74
CA GLN A 145 11.69 35.39 24.40
C GLN A 145 13.06 35.27 25.09
N THR A 146 13.59 36.39 25.58
CA THR A 146 14.88 36.46 26.27
C THR A 146 14.76 36.45 27.80
N ASP A 147 13.54 36.43 28.33
CA ASP A 147 13.26 36.44 29.76
C ASP A 147 13.43 35.04 30.41
N GLU A 148 13.57 35.00 31.74
CA GLU A 148 13.74 33.75 32.51
C GLU A 148 12.53 32.81 32.36
N ASP A 149 11.33 33.37 32.20
CA ASP A 149 10.07 32.63 32.02
C ASP A 149 9.95 31.93 30.67
N ALA A 150 10.78 32.29 29.68
CA ALA A 150 10.73 31.70 28.35
C ALA A 150 11.05 30.20 28.34
N GLU A 151 11.90 29.72 29.27
CA GLU A 151 12.16 28.28 29.41
C GLU A 151 10.95 27.52 29.96
N HIS A 152 10.25 28.10 30.94
CA HIS A 152 9.03 27.52 31.51
C HIS A 152 7.92 27.41 30.47
N GLY A 153 7.68 28.47 29.70
CA GLY A 153 6.70 28.45 28.61
C GLY A 153 7.04 27.44 27.53
N ARG A 154 8.31 27.37 27.08
CA ARG A 154 8.75 26.35 26.10
C ARG A 154 8.55 24.93 26.63
N ARG A 155 8.82 24.69 27.91
CA ARG A 155 8.62 23.38 28.54
C ARG A 155 7.14 23.00 28.61
N PHE A 156 6.26 23.94 28.95
CA PHE A 156 4.82 23.72 28.92
C PHE A 156 4.36 23.29 27.52
N TRP A 157 4.69 24.05 26.47
CA TRP A 157 4.30 23.71 25.09
C TRP A 157 4.90 22.39 24.60
N ALA A 158 6.11 22.03 25.05
CA ALA A 158 6.68 20.72 24.77
C ALA A 158 5.84 19.56 25.35
N THR A 159 5.14 19.75 26.47
CA THR A 159 4.22 18.73 27.02
C THR A 159 2.90 18.59 26.24
N GLN A 160 2.53 19.64 25.48
CA GLN A 160 1.33 19.65 24.65
C GLN A 160 1.56 19.03 23.27
N ALA A 161 2.82 18.87 22.85
CA ALA A 161 3.16 18.22 21.59
C ALA A 161 2.72 16.74 21.61
N LEU A 162 2.07 16.31 20.52
CA LEU A 162 1.78 14.91 20.23
C LEU A 162 2.72 14.43 19.14
N ASP A 163 3.20 13.18 19.28
CA ASP A 163 3.94 12.51 18.22
C ASP A 163 3.00 12.22 17.03
N ASP A 164 3.52 12.28 15.80
CA ASP A 164 2.72 12.03 14.59
C ASP A 164 2.03 10.66 14.61
N SER A 165 2.70 9.65 15.20
CA SER A 165 2.17 8.29 15.37
C SER A 165 1.00 8.20 16.36
N ALA A 166 0.80 9.20 17.21
CA ALA A 166 -0.26 9.27 18.21
C ALA A 166 -1.51 10.02 17.72
N THR A 167 -1.45 10.70 16.57
CA THR A 167 -2.56 11.51 16.04
C THR A 167 -3.44 10.72 15.05
N GLY A 168 -4.75 10.69 15.33
CA GLY A 168 -5.72 10.04 14.44
C GLY A 168 -6.16 10.94 13.28
N GLU A 169 -6.44 10.35 12.11
CA GLU A 169 -7.08 11.06 11.01
C GLU A 169 -8.61 11.07 11.15
N LEU A 170 -9.24 12.22 10.87
CA LEU A 170 -10.69 12.39 10.85
C LEU A 170 -11.36 11.62 9.69
N LEU A 171 -12.42 10.89 10.00
CA LEU A 171 -13.08 9.95 9.10
C LEU A 171 -13.71 10.53 7.83
N TYR A 172 -14.08 11.80 7.82
CA TYR A 172 -14.74 12.43 6.66
C TYR A 172 -13.77 13.09 5.68
N ARG A 173 -12.47 12.97 5.97
CA ARG A 173 -11.42 13.54 5.15
C ARG A 173 -11.21 12.70 3.90
N GLN A 174 -11.39 13.32 2.75
CA GLN A 174 -11.09 12.79 1.43
C GLN A 174 -9.83 13.47 0.87
N VAL A 175 -9.29 13.01 -0.25
CA VAL A 175 -8.22 13.71 -0.96
C VAL A 175 -8.58 13.70 -2.44
N ARG A 176 -8.85 14.89 -2.98
CA ARG A 176 -9.20 15.11 -4.38
C ARG A 176 -8.15 15.97 -5.07
N THR A 177 -7.72 15.56 -6.26
CA THR A 177 -6.71 16.28 -7.05
C THR A 177 -7.31 17.24 -8.08
N ASP A 178 -8.63 17.16 -8.30
CA ASP A 178 -9.37 17.96 -9.30
C ASP A 178 -9.98 19.26 -8.74
N ARG A 179 -9.70 19.59 -7.47
CA ARG A 179 -10.26 20.77 -6.78
C ARG A 179 -9.18 21.70 -6.27
N ALA A 180 -9.46 23.01 -6.29
CA ALA A 180 -8.61 24.02 -5.68
C ALA A 180 -8.60 23.88 -4.16
N ASP A 181 -7.45 24.17 -3.53
CA ASP A 181 -7.28 24.05 -2.07
C ASP A 181 -7.69 25.32 -1.31
N ALA A 182 -8.34 26.29 -1.97
CA ALA A 182 -8.84 27.49 -1.33
C ALA A 182 -9.99 27.14 -0.37
N PRO A 183 -9.91 27.49 0.93
CA PRO A 183 -10.91 27.11 1.91
C PRO A 183 -12.27 27.77 1.62
N VAL A 184 -13.34 27.00 1.85
CA VAL A 184 -14.72 27.45 1.78
C VAL A 184 -15.38 27.30 3.16
N THR A 185 -16.45 28.05 3.40
CA THR A 185 -17.13 28.05 4.70
C THR A 185 -18.55 27.49 4.59
N THR A 186 -18.81 26.38 5.29
CA THR A 186 -20.15 25.82 5.48
C THR A 186 -20.73 26.35 6.80
N ARG A 187 -22.03 26.70 6.81
CA ARG A 187 -22.65 27.42 7.95
C ARG A 187 -23.87 26.68 8.48
N LEU A 188 -24.02 26.67 9.80
CA LEU A 188 -25.21 26.20 10.52
C LEU A 188 -25.63 27.26 11.56
N ILE A 189 -26.91 27.63 11.54
CA ILE A 189 -27.51 28.45 12.60
C ILE A 189 -28.01 27.49 13.68
N ALA A 190 -27.54 27.67 14.91
CA ALA A 190 -27.96 26.86 16.04
C ALA A 190 -29.46 26.98 16.24
N THR A 191 -30.12 25.86 16.55
CA THR A 191 -31.54 25.90 16.90
C THR A 191 -31.78 26.75 18.16
N PRO A 192 -32.94 27.41 18.31
CA PRO A 192 -33.27 28.17 19.53
C PRO A 192 -33.17 27.32 20.80
N GLN A 193 -33.50 26.02 20.70
CA GLN A 193 -33.34 25.07 21.79
C GLN A 193 -31.87 24.93 22.23
N LEU A 194 -30.94 24.84 21.28
CA LEU A 194 -29.51 24.76 21.59
C LEU A 194 -29.02 26.05 22.27
N GLY A 195 -29.40 27.23 21.75
CA GLY A 195 -29.02 28.51 22.35
C GLY A 195 -29.47 28.62 23.82
N MET A 196 -30.75 28.34 24.10
CA MET A 196 -31.28 28.36 25.47
C MET A 196 -30.60 27.33 26.39
N ALA A 197 -30.33 26.12 25.88
CA ALA A 197 -29.69 25.06 26.66
C ALA A 197 -28.24 25.44 27.01
N LEU A 198 -27.51 26.00 26.05
CA LEU A 198 -26.12 26.44 26.21
C LEU A 198 -26.04 27.57 27.26
N ASP A 199 -26.83 28.63 27.11
CA ASP A 199 -26.83 29.76 28.05
C ASP A 199 -27.18 29.30 29.47
N SER A 200 -28.20 28.45 29.60
CA SER A 200 -28.62 27.91 30.89
C SER A 200 -27.55 27.01 31.53
N PHE A 201 -26.80 26.25 30.73
CA PHE A 201 -25.73 25.40 31.21
C PHE A 201 -24.51 26.22 31.66
N CYS A 202 -24.09 27.21 30.85
CA CYS A 202 -23.01 28.14 31.17
C CYS A 202 -23.27 28.84 32.51
N GLN A 203 -24.50 29.33 32.74
CA GLN A 203 -24.89 29.93 34.02
C GLN A 203 -24.79 28.98 35.22
N ARG A 204 -25.10 27.69 35.04
CA ARG A 204 -25.06 26.70 36.13
C ARG A 204 -23.65 26.21 36.46
N GLN A 205 -22.79 26.06 35.45
CA GLN A 205 -21.46 25.47 35.60
C GLN A 205 -20.34 26.50 35.71
N GLY A 206 -20.64 27.80 35.54
CA GLY A 206 -19.62 28.85 35.55
C GLY A 206 -18.64 28.74 34.38
N ALA A 207 -19.11 28.26 33.22
CA ALA A 207 -18.31 28.09 32.00
C ALA A 207 -18.72 29.11 30.94
N SER A 208 -17.80 29.48 30.04
CA SER A 208 -18.13 30.33 28.89
C SER A 208 -18.72 29.50 27.73
N PRO A 209 -19.59 30.07 26.87
CA PRO A 209 -20.04 29.40 25.64
C PRO A 209 -18.88 28.92 24.76
N GLU A 210 -17.79 29.69 24.69
CA GLU A 210 -16.55 29.32 24.02
C GLU A 210 -16.00 27.98 24.51
N GLN A 211 -15.79 27.85 25.83
CA GLN A 211 -15.22 26.64 26.42
C GLN A 211 -16.13 25.42 26.20
N VAL A 212 -17.45 25.59 26.33
CA VAL A 212 -18.42 24.51 26.13
C VAL A 212 -18.44 24.05 24.66
N LEU A 213 -18.46 24.98 23.71
CA LEU A 213 -18.45 24.67 22.28
C LEU A 213 -17.12 24.05 21.84
N MET A 214 -16.00 24.55 22.37
CA MET A 214 -14.67 24.00 22.11
C MET A 214 -14.52 22.58 22.67
N ALA A 215 -15.01 22.33 23.89
CA ALA A 215 -15.05 20.98 24.45
C ALA A 215 -15.87 20.03 23.59
N ALA A 216 -17.07 20.46 23.16
CA ALA A 216 -17.91 19.64 22.29
C ALA A 216 -17.27 19.38 20.92
N TRP A 217 -16.53 20.35 20.38
CA TRP A 217 -15.77 20.18 19.14
C TRP A 217 -14.63 19.17 19.32
N GLY A 218 -13.86 19.26 20.40
CA GLY A 218 -12.83 18.28 20.76
C GLY A 218 -13.39 16.86 20.91
N VAL A 219 -14.52 16.71 21.61
CA VAL A 219 -15.22 15.42 21.76
C VAL A 219 -15.65 14.88 20.39
N LEU A 220 -16.28 15.72 19.55
CA LEU A 220 -16.75 15.29 18.24
C LEU A 220 -15.59 14.81 17.36
N LEU A 221 -14.53 15.59 17.26
CA LEU A 221 -13.33 15.24 16.49
C LEU A 221 -12.74 13.93 16.99
N GLN A 222 -12.56 13.78 18.30
CA GLN A 222 -12.03 12.56 18.91
C GLN A 222 -12.87 11.33 18.57
N ARG A 223 -14.20 11.46 18.64
CA ARG A 223 -15.13 10.36 18.30
C ARG A 223 -15.16 10.00 16.83
N LEU A 224 -14.78 10.93 15.97
CA LEU A 224 -14.71 10.77 14.52
C LEU A 224 -13.27 10.61 14.02
N SER A 225 -12.30 10.45 14.92
CA SER A 225 -10.91 10.13 14.58
C SER A 225 -10.74 8.61 14.48
N SER A 226 -9.89 8.17 13.56
CA SER A 226 -9.50 6.76 13.45
C SER A 226 -8.13 6.51 14.08
N GLY A 227 -8.00 5.43 14.85
CA GLY A 227 -6.74 5.00 15.48
C GLY A 227 -6.95 4.34 16.85
N ASP A 228 -5.91 3.71 17.39
CA ASP A 228 -5.89 3.14 18.75
C ASP A 228 -5.64 4.21 19.83
N SER A 229 -5.15 5.39 19.41
CA SER A 229 -4.89 6.54 20.29
C SER A 229 -6.07 7.54 20.23
N PRO A 230 -6.66 7.91 21.37
CA PRO A 230 -7.72 8.92 21.43
C PRO A 230 -7.17 10.36 21.45
N ALA A 231 -5.86 10.56 21.39
CA ALA A 231 -5.25 11.88 21.49
C ALA A 231 -5.32 12.65 20.15
N LEU A 232 -5.57 13.96 20.22
CA LEU A 232 -5.50 14.88 19.09
C LEU A 232 -5.02 16.27 19.52
N THR A 233 -4.46 17.02 18.57
CA THR A 233 -4.09 18.42 18.78
C THR A 233 -5.29 19.31 18.45
N LEU A 234 -5.87 19.93 19.47
CA LEU A 234 -6.96 20.90 19.33
C LEU A 234 -6.35 22.30 19.32
N ASN A 235 -6.37 22.98 18.17
CA ASN A 235 -5.79 24.31 18.05
C ASN A 235 -6.81 25.37 18.47
N TRP A 236 -6.65 25.91 19.67
CA TRP A 236 -7.45 27.05 20.12
C TRP A 236 -6.90 28.33 19.48
N VAL A 237 -7.64 28.91 18.55
CA VAL A 237 -7.27 30.17 17.88
C VAL A 237 -7.70 31.32 18.80
N HIS A 238 -6.81 31.67 19.73
CA HIS A 238 -7.04 32.66 20.78
C HIS A 238 -6.65 34.07 20.32
N ASP A 239 -7.52 35.05 20.55
CA ASP A 239 -7.24 36.47 20.29
C ASP A 239 -6.85 37.14 21.61
N CYS A 240 -5.56 37.39 21.81
CA CYS A 240 -5.02 37.85 23.09
C CYS A 240 -5.26 39.33 23.37
N ARG A 241 -5.95 40.07 22.50
CA ARG A 241 -6.16 41.52 22.69
C ARG A 241 -6.95 41.85 23.96
N ASP A 242 -7.87 40.98 24.34
CA ASP A 242 -8.72 41.20 25.52
C ASP A 242 -8.00 40.77 26.83
N ASP A 243 -6.80 40.17 26.73
CA ASP A 243 -5.99 39.76 27.86
C ASP A 243 -5.13 40.91 28.44
N TYR A 244 -4.87 41.95 27.63
CA TYR A 244 -4.01 43.09 27.97
C TYR A 244 -4.73 44.41 27.69
N GLU A 245 -4.82 45.30 28.68
CA GLU A 245 -5.53 46.58 28.53
C GLU A 245 -4.91 47.46 27.42
N GLU A 246 -3.58 47.40 27.25
CA GLU A 246 -2.82 48.17 26.27
C GLU A 246 -3.07 47.74 24.81
N LEU A 247 -3.65 46.55 24.60
CA LEU A 247 -3.91 45.97 23.27
C LEU A 247 -5.36 46.12 22.79
N ALA A 248 -6.27 46.63 23.63
CA ALA A 248 -7.71 46.69 23.35
C ALA A 248 -8.03 47.34 21.99
N ASP A 249 -7.35 48.46 21.69
CA ASP A 249 -7.50 49.25 20.47
C ASP A 249 -6.38 49.00 19.42
N CYS A 250 -5.53 48.00 19.64
CA CYS A 250 -4.45 47.67 18.71
C CYS A 250 -4.92 46.84 17.52
N TRP A 251 -4.51 47.24 16.31
CA TRP A 251 -4.84 46.56 15.06
C TRP A 251 -3.64 45.71 14.62
N GLY A 252 -3.89 44.57 13.99
CA GLY A 252 -2.83 43.68 13.52
C GLY A 252 -3.18 42.19 13.60
N LEU A 253 -2.16 41.34 13.68
CA LEU A 253 -2.30 39.89 13.73
C LEU A 253 -2.06 39.37 15.17
N PHE A 254 -3.14 39.19 15.94
CA PHE A 254 -3.08 38.75 17.34
C PHE A 254 -3.62 37.35 17.56
N ALA A 255 -4.48 36.86 16.67
CA ALA A 255 -4.99 35.49 16.71
C ALA A 255 -3.86 34.45 16.64
N LYS A 256 -3.69 33.67 17.70
CA LYS A 256 -2.66 32.63 17.86
C LYS A 256 -3.30 31.24 17.85
N PRO A 257 -2.88 30.32 16.96
CA PRO A 257 -3.24 28.92 17.09
C PRO A 257 -2.43 28.29 18.23
N LEU A 258 -3.06 28.09 19.38
CA LEU A 258 -2.48 27.45 20.55
C LEU A 258 -2.77 25.93 20.51
N PRO A 259 -1.76 25.05 20.32
CA PRO A 259 -1.97 23.62 20.18
C PRO A 259 -2.20 22.96 21.54
N LEU A 260 -3.45 22.67 21.87
CA LEU A 260 -3.82 21.99 23.12
C LEU A 260 -3.85 20.47 22.91
N ARG A 261 -3.22 19.71 23.82
CA ARG A 261 -3.33 18.25 23.82
C ARG A 261 -4.70 17.82 24.32
N TRP A 262 -5.55 17.32 23.42
CA TRP A 262 -6.85 16.77 23.76
C TRP A 262 -6.79 15.25 23.88
N GLU A 263 -7.02 14.72 25.08
CA GLU A 263 -6.95 13.28 25.37
C GLU A 263 -8.00 12.87 26.41
N ALA A 264 -9.27 13.19 26.17
CA ALA A 264 -10.34 12.77 27.06
C ALA A 264 -10.59 11.25 26.91
N ALA A 265 -10.69 10.50 28.02
CA ALA A 265 -11.04 9.09 27.95
C ALA A 265 -12.51 8.90 27.50
N PRO A 266 -12.85 7.88 26.69
CA PRO A 266 -14.23 7.66 26.21
C PRO A 266 -15.28 7.50 27.32
N GLU A 267 -14.87 6.99 28.47
CA GLU A 267 -15.68 6.81 29.68
C GLU A 267 -15.84 8.07 30.53
N HIS A 268 -15.06 9.14 30.27
CA HIS A 268 -15.27 10.40 30.95
C HIS A 268 -16.66 10.98 30.64
N SER A 269 -17.15 11.78 31.56
CA SER A 269 -18.34 12.61 31.34
C SER A 269 -17.99 13.90 30.63
N PHE A 270 -18.98 14.53 29.97
CA PHE A 270 -18.79 15.83 29.34
C PHE A 270 -18.34 16.91 30.34
N ALA A 271 -18.86 16.88 31.57
CA ALA A 271 -18.45 17.81 32.62
C ALA A 271 -16.97 17.68 32.99
N GLN A 272 -16.43 16.45 33.03
CA GLN A 272 -15.00 16.22 33.29
C GLN A 272 -14.13 16.70 32.14
N ALA A 273 -14.53 16.43 30.90
CA ALA A 273 -13.81 16.90 29.72
C ALA A 273 -13.76 18.44 29.66
N LEU A 274 -14.89 19.10 29.98
CA LEU A 274 -14.96 20.56 30.06
C LEU A 274 -14.04 21.11 31.16
N ALA A 275 -14.08 20.55 32.37
CA ALA A 275 -13.22 20.99 33.47
C ALA A 275 -11.72 20.87 33.13
N ASN A 276 -11.33 19.76 32.49
CA ASN A 276 -9.95 19.58 32.02
C ASN A 276 -9.57 20.61 30.97
N LEU A 277 -10.47 20.91 30.02
CA LEU A 277 -10.25 21.94 29.01
C LEU A 277 -10.09 23.32 29.64
N GLN A 278 -10.89 23.66 30.65
CA GLN A 278 -10.80 24.94 31.36
C GLN A 278 -9.41 25.12 31.97
N THR A 279 -8.89 24.10 32.67
CA THR A 279 -7.52 24.13 33.21
C THR A 279 -6.47 24.23 32.11
N LEU A 280 -6.67 23.56 30.97
CA LEU A 280 -5.76 23.69 29.82
C LEU A 280 -5.76 25.10 29.24
N CYS A 281 -6.94 25.72 29.08
CA CYS A 281 -7.06 27.11 28.62
C CYS A 281 -6.38 28.09 29.58
N GLU A 282 -6.59 27.94 30.89
CA GLU A 282 -5.96 28.79 31.91
C GLU A 282 -4.43 28.77 31.80
N HIS A 283 -3.82 27.57 31.76
CA HIS A 283 -2.37 27.45 31.58
C HIS A 283 -1.91 27.90 30.18
N ALA A 284 -2.71 27.65 29.14
CA ALA A 284 -2.37 28.08 27.78
C ALA A 284 -2.32 29.61 27.67
N THR A 285 -3.25 30.33 28.30
CA THR A 285 -3.27 31.79 28.38
C THR A 285 -2.05 32.33 29.14
N GLU A 286 -1.62 31.66 30.24
CA GLU A 286 -0.41 32.02 30.99
C GLU A 286 0.86 31.95 30.10
N TRP A 287 0.99 30.90 29.29
CA TRP A 287 2.21 30.64 28.50
C TRP A 287 2.11 31.01 27.01
N GLN A 288 1.03 31.67 26.58
CA GLN A 288 0.71 31.89 25.17
C GLN A 288 1.81 32.59 24.36
N GLU A 289 2.55 33.51 24.98
CA GLU A 289 3.59 34.30 24.28
C GLU A 289 4.85 33.50 23.95
N TYR A 290 5.02 32.33 24.56
CA TYR A 290 6.15 31.43 24.33
C TYR A 290 5.84 30.31 23.33
N CYS A 291 4.61 30.27 22.80
CA CYS A 291 4.18 29.28 21.82
C CYS A 291 4.86 29.52 20.46
N GLY A 292 5.56 28.51 19.92
CA GLY A 292 6.13 28.55 18.56
C GLY A 292 7.51 29.20 18.39
N ALA A 293 8.21 29.55 19.48
CA ALA A 293 9.46 30.32 19.42
C ALA A 293 10.77 29.51 19.15
N GLY A 294 10.72 28.21 18.83
CA GLY A 294 11.91 27.34 18.94
C GLY A 294 12.27 26.35 17.82
N THR A 295 11.36 25.86 16.97
CA THR A 295 11.69 24.72 16.09
C THR A 295 10.98 24.76 14.74
N ALA A 296 11.71 24.41 13.68
CA ALA A 296 11.23 24.29 12.31
C ALA A 296 10.30 23.07 12.06
N GLN A 297 9.71 22.49 13.12
CA GLN A 297 9.03 21.19 13.09
C GLN A 297 7.49 21.23 13.28
N THR A 298 6.86 22.40 13.40
CA THR A 298 5.45 22.49 13.84
C THR A 298 4.39 22.72 12.76
N VAL A 299 4.74 22.70 11.46
CA VAL A 299 3.78 22.94 10.38
C VAL A 299 2.79 21.77 10.21
N GLU A 300 3.13 20.56 10.66
CA GLU A 300 2.31 19.37 10.43
C GLU A 300 1.27 19.09 11.55
N ALA A 301 1.29 19.82 12.68
CA ALA A 301 0.40 19.57 13.83
C ALA A 301 -0.91 20.41 13.87
N SER A 302 -1.13 21.30 12.90
CA SER A 302 -2.21 22.32 12.97
C SER A 302 -3.47 21.97 12.16
N HIS A 303 -4.01 20.76 12.27
CA HIS A 303 -5.12 20.33 11.39
C HIS A 303 -6.52 20.81 11.81
N TYR A 304 -6.80 20.83 13.12
CA TYR A 304 -8.16 21.10 13.63
C TYR A 304 -8.15 22.26 14.60
N GLY A 305 -8.95 23.28 14.30
CA GLY A 305 -9.00 24.52 15.06
C GLY A 305 -10.40 24.89 15.54
N PHE A 306 -10.43 25.66 16.63
CA PHE A 306 -11.62 26.32 17.15
C PHE A 306 -11.31 27.81 17.36
N GLN A 307 -12.23 28.70 16.96
CA GLN A 307 -12.14 30.12 17.24
C GLN A 307 -13.47 30.65 17.79
N TRP A 308 -13.39 31.41 18.88
CA TRP A 308 -14.50 32.25 19.28
C TRP A 308 -14.55 33.52 18.41
N GLY A 309 -15.63 33.67 17.65
CA GLY A 309 -15.81 34.73 16.67
C GLY A 309 -16.44 36.01 17.22
N ALA A 310 -16.74 36.05 18.52
CA ALA A 310 -17.40 37.13 19.24
C ALA A 310 -18.81 37.49 18.72
N HIS A 311 -19.35 38.63 19.15
CA HIS A 311 -20.65 39.13 18.69
C HIS A 311 -20.51 39.82 17.35
N LEU A 312 -21.20 39.31 16.33
CA LEU A 312 -21.29 40.05 15.08
C LEU A 312 -22.21 41.25 15.24
N PRO A 313 -21.76 42.45 14.84
CA PRO A 313 -22.62 43.61 14.88
C PRO A 313 -23.84 43.37 13.98
N GLY A 314 -25.03 43.74 14.48
CA GLY A 314 -26.23 43.87 13.66
C GLY A 314 -26.03 44.91 12.54
N PRO A 315 -27.06 45.22 11.73
CA PRO A 315 -26.95 46.27 10.72
C PRO A 315 -26.44 47.58 11.32
N LEU A 316 -25.29 48.04 10.86
CA LEU A 316 -24.63 49.27 11.29
C LEU A 316 -25.01 50.41 10.35
N GLY A 317 -25.11 51.65 10.83
CA GLY A 317 -25.24 52.81 9.94
C GLY A 317 -23.93 53.05 9.18
N LEU A 318 -23.96 53.18 7.87
CA LEU A 318 -22.74 53.45 7.09
C LEU A 318 -22.37 54.93 7.23
N LEU A 319 -21.12 55.22 7.65
CA LEU A 319 -20.64 56.59 7.90
C LEU A 319 -21.60 57.39 8.82
N GLY A 320 -22.21 56.73 9.80
CA GLY A 320 -23.16 57.37 10.71
C GLY A 320 -24.55 57.70 10.14
N SER A 321 -24.85 57.32 8.88
CA SER A 321 -26.16 57.54 8.26
C SER A 321 -27.13 56.38 8.53
N ALA A 322 -28.34 56.67 8.98
CA ALA A 322 -29.42 55.67 9.07
C ALA A 322 -30.06 55.34 7.70
N ALA A 323 -29.75 56.11 6.65
CA ALA A 323 -30.29 55.91 5.30
C ALA A 323 -29.53 54.84 4.50
N SER A 324 -28.31 54.49 4.93
CA SER A 324 -27.53 53.39 4.35
C SER A 324 -27.01 52.48 5.47
N THR A 325 -27.24 51.18 5.38
CA THR A 325 -26.81 50.22 6.40
C THR A 325 -25.71 49.30 5.88
N LEU A 326 -24.71 49.04 6.70
CA LEU A 326 -23.63 48.09 6.48
C LEU A 326 -23.86 46.83 7.31
N THR A 327 -23.74 45.67 6.67
CA THR A 327 -23.86 44.35 7.33
C THR A 327 -22.64 43.50 7.00
N VAL A 328 -22.03 42.89 8.01
CA VAL A 328 -20.93 41.93 7.80
C VAL A 328 -21.52 40.62 7.29
N ARG A 329 -21.18 40.26 6.05
CA ARG A 329 -21.64 39.03 5.40
C ARG A 329 -20.70 37.88 5.66
N ASP A 330 -19.40 38.10 5.50
CA ASP A 330 -18.37 37.08 5.67
C ASP A 330 -17.03 37.67 6.12
N LEU A 331 -16.26 36.84 6.83
CA LEU A 331 -14.94 37.17 7.37
C LEU A 331 -14.02 35.96 7.16
N GLN A 332 -12.99 36.12 6.33
CA GLN A 332 -12.03 35.07 6.05
C GLN A 332 -10.64 35.49 6.52
N ALA A 333 -10.24 34.95 7.67
CA ALA A 333 -8.92 35.08 8.27
C ALA A 333 -8.55 33.74 8.91
N ILE A 334 -8.12 32.79 8.10
CA ILE A 334 -7.84 31.41 8.50
C ILE A 334 -6.33 31.30 8.77
N PRO A 335 -5.88 30.90 9.97
CA PRO A 335 -4.47 30.63 10.23
C PRO A 335 -3.91 29.56 9.29
N SER A 336 -2.62 29.64 8.97
CA SER A 336 -1.99 28.66 8.08
C SER A 336 -2.01 27.24 8.68
N GLY A 337 -2.05 26.22 7.81
CA GLY A 337 -2.05 24.81 8.20
C GLY A 337 -3.41 24.22 8.60
N MET A 338 -4.42 25.06 8.87
CA MET A 338 -5.75 24.63 9.32
C MET A 338 -6.54 23.91 8.23
N GLU A 339 -6.85 22.63 8.44
CA GLU A 339 -7.76 21.89 7.58
C GLU A 339 -9.22 22.15 7.94
N LEU A 340 -9.55 22.16 9.23
CA LEU A 340 -10.88 22.50 9.73
C LEU A 340 -10.76 23.62 10.76
N LEU A 341 -11.46 24.71 10.55
CA LEU A 341 -11.61 25.78 11.55
C LEU A 341 -13.09 25.99 11.85
N LEU A 342 -13.50 25.61 13.05
CA LEU A 342 -14.83 25.93 13.56
C LEU A 342 -14.81 27.32 14.21
N VAL A 343 -15.51 28.27 13.62
CA VAL A 343 -15.74 29.61 14.17
C VAL A 343 -17.16 29.69 14.71
N ALA A 344 -17.28 29.82 16.04
CA ALA A 344 -18.57 30.01 16.70
C ALA A 344 -18.76 31.48 17.07
N GLU A 345 -19.91 32.07 16.74
CA GLU A 345 -20.18 33.48 16.98
C GLU A 345 -21.66 33.72 17.33
N THR A 346 -21.98 34.89 17.87
CA THR A 346 -23.38 35.25 18.16
C THR A 346 -23.89 36.26 17.14
N LEU A 347 -25.12 36.04 16.64
CA LEU A 347 -25.80 36.89 15.67
C LEU A 347 -27.25 37.09 16.09
N GLY A 348 -27.62 38.30 16.48
CA GLY A 348 -29.02 38.62 16.83
C GLY A 348 -29.57 37.85 18.03
N GLY A 349 -28.70 37.32 18.90
CA GLY A 349 -29.07 36.48 20.06
C GLY A 349 -29.00 34.98 19.80
N ASP A 350 -28.85 34.54 18.54
CA ASP A 350 -28.63 33.14 18.18
C ASP A 350 -27.14 32.85 17.99
N TYR A 351 -26.76 31.57 18.12
CA TYR A 351 -25.40 31.10 17.83
C TYR A 351 -25.28 30.69 16.35
N ARG A 352 -24.20 31.12 15.69
CA ARG A 352 -23.84 30.73 14.32
C ARG A 352 -22.53 29.95 14.35
N LEU A 353 -22.54 28.77 13.75
CA LEU A 353 -21.39 27.88 13.64
C LEU A 353 -20.92 27.87 12.17
N ASN A 354 -19.70 28.35 11.93
CA ASN A 354 -19.09 28.33 10.60
C ASN A 354 -17.92 27.35 10.60
N LEU A 355 -17.94 26.39 9.69
CA LEU A 355 -16.84 25.47 9.49
C LEU A 355 -16.13 25.81 8.19
N SER A 356 -14.90 26.30 8.30
CA SER A 356 -14.02 26.51 7.16
C SER A 356 -13.25 25.23 6.85
N HIS A 357 -13.23 24.83 5.58
CA HIS A 357 -12.59 23.60 5.12
C HIS A 357 -12.11 23.70 3.66
N PRO A 358 -11.04 22.99 3.27
CA PRO A 358 -10.63 22.91 1.87
C PRO A 358 -11.53 21.93 1.10
N PRO A 359 -12.12 22.33 -0.04
CA PRO A 359 -13.05 21.49 -0.81
C PRO A 359 -12.37 20.30 -1.50
N SER A 360 -11.03 20.28 -1.54
CA SER A 360 -10.19 19.15 -1.94
C SER A 360 -10.17 18.03 -0.89
N ARG A 361 -10.44 18.35 0.39
CA ARG A 361 -10.39 17.38 1.51
C ARG A 361 -11.74 17.11 2.13
N TYR A 362 -12.66 18.07 2.17
CA TYR A 362 -13.99 17.88 2.73
C TYR A 362 -15.06 18.31 1.74
N SER A 363 -16.11 17.50 1.59
CA SER A 363 -17.29 17.90 0.82
C SER A 363 -18.17 18.82 1.67
N GLU A 364 -18.98 19.66 1.02
CA GLU A 364 -19.96 20.50 1.73
C GLU A 364 -20.96 19.65 2.56
N GLN A 365 -21.31 18.47 2.05
CA GLN A 365 -22.15 17.50 2.78
C GLN A 365 -21.45 16.95 4.03
N ALA A 366 -20.15 16.66 3.95
CA ALA A 366 -19.35 16.27 5.11
C ALA A 366 -19.28 17.38 6.17
N ALA A 367 -19.00 18.62 5.74
CA ALA A 367 -18.95 19.77 6.62
C ALA A 367 -20.32 20.05 7.28
N THR A 368 -21.42 19.92 6.53
CA THR A 368 -22.78 20.06 7.07
C THR A 368 -23.08 18.96 8.10
N THR A 369 -22.71 17.71 7.80
CA THR A 369 -22.90 16.58 8.72
C THR A 369 -22.14 16.80 10.03
N LEU A 370 -20.89 17.29 9.98
CA LEU A 370 -20.12 17.63 11.18
C LEU A 370 -20.83 18.68 12.06
N LEU A 371 -21.37 19.73 11.46
CA LEU A 371 -22.11 20.77 12.18
C LEU A 371 -23.41 20.24 12.80
N GLU A 372 -24.14 19.38 12.09
CA GLU A 372 -25.35 18.74 12.61
C GLU A 372 -25.04 17.78 13.77
N GLN A 373 -23.98 16.99 13.65
CA GLN A 373 -23.50 16.10 14.71
C GLN A 373 -23.06 16.89 15.94
N LEU A 374 -22.35 18.00 15.75
CA LEU A 374 -21.96 18.89 16.85
C LEU A 374 -23.19 19.42 17.59
N GLN A 375 -24.23 19.86 16.86
CA GLN A 375 -25.48 20.31 17.49
C GLN A 375 -26.18 19.20 18.27
N SER A 376 -26.28 17.99 17.71
CA SER A 376 -26.90 16.84 18.39
C SER A 376 -26.12 16.41 19.63
N LEU A 377 -24.79 16.39 19.54
CA LEU A 377 -23.88 16.06 20.63
C LEU A 377 -24.01 17.09 21.76
N LEU A 378 -24.01 18.38 21.43
CA LEU A 378 -24.20 19.47 22.39
C LEU A 378 -25.53 19.34 23.11
N LEU A 379 -26.64 19.15 22.40
CA LEU A 379 -27.97 19.02 23.03
C LEU A 379 -28.02 17.87 24.04
N ASP A 380 -27.44 16.71 23.71
CA ASP A 380 -27.38 15.55 24.61
C ASP A 380 -26.45 15.79 25.80
N ALA A 381 -25.26 16.37 25.55
CA ALA A 381 -24.26 16.67 26.59
C ALA A 381 -24.76 17.72 27.61
N LEU A 382 -25.48 18.75 27.13
CA LEU A 382 -26.03 19.80 27.99
C LEU A 382 -27.22 19.31 28.82
N ALA A 383 -28.00 18.36 28.29
CA ALA A 383 -29.10 17.72 29.01
C ALA A 383 -28.59 16.68 30.03
N ASN A 384 -27.56 15.92 29.67
CA ASN A 384 -27.03 14.79 30.45
C ASN A 384 -25.51 14.90 30.65
N PRO A 385 -25.01 15.89 31.42
CA PRO A 385 -23.57 16.16 31.52
C PRO A 385 -22.74 15.04 32.15
N GLY A 386 -23.39 14.11 32.87
CA GLY A 386 -22.77 12.92 33.45
C GLY A 386 -22.71 11.70 32.52
N LYS A 387 -23.27 11.80 31.30
CA LYS A 387 -23.27 10.72 30.31
C LYS A 387 -21.84 10.52 29.75
N PRO A 388 -21.38 9.27 29.54
CA PRO A 388 -20.07 9.01 28.94
C PRO A 388 -19.94 9.65 27.55
N LEU A 389 -18.76 10.17 27.21
CA LEU A 389 -18.50 10.80 25.92
C LEU A 389 -18.83 9.87 24.75
N SER A 390 -18.51 8.58 24.89
CA SER A 390 -18.77 7.52 23.89
C SER A 390 -20.25 7.29 23.58
N GLU A 391 -21.16 7.65 24.50
CA GLU A 391 -22.60 7.42 24.37
C GLU A 391 -23.37 8.66 23.87
N LEU A 392 -22.73 9.82 23.77
CA LEU A 392 -23.37 11.05 23.30
C LEU A 392 -23.94 10.89 21.87
N SER A 393 -25.03 11.58 21.57
CA SER A 393 -25.66 11.50 20.25
C SER A 393 -24.75 12.01 19.12
N LEU A 394 -24.68 11.25 18.03
CA LEU A 394 -24.04 11.66 16.76
C LEU A 394 -25.07 11.76 15.61
N GLN A 395 -26.35 11.97 15.93
CA GLN A 395 -27.39 12.05 14.92
C GLN A 395 -27.22 13.29 14.03
N ALA A 396 -27.50 13.12 12.74
CA ALA A 396 -27.44 14.18 11.73
C ALA A 396 -28.72 14.12 10.86
N PRO A 397 -29.64 15.09 10.96
CA PRO A 397 -30.90 15.08 10.23
C PRO A 397 -30.75 15.02 8.71
N GLY A 398 -29.78 15.74 8.13
CA GLY A 398 -29.50 15.72 6.70
C GLY A 398 -29.01 14.35 6.24
N PHE A 399 -28.19 13.69 7.05
CA PHE A 399 -27.77 12.31 6.80
C PHE A 399 -28.94 11.33 6.88
N ALA A 400 -29.82 11.45 7.89
CA ALA A 400 -30.99 10.57 8.03
C ALA A 400 -31.91 10.65 6.80
N ALA A 401 -32.11 11.85 6.25
CA ALA A 401 -32.85 12.05 5.01
C ALA A 401 -32.15 11.42 3.80
N THR A 402 -30.82 11.57 3.71
CA THR A 402 -29.99 10.94 2.67
C THR A 402 -30.13 9.41 2.71
N LEU A 403 -29.99 8.82 3.89
CA LEU A 403 -30.13 7.37 4.08
C LEU A 403 -31.54 6.86 3.74
N ALA A 404 -32.57 7.60 4.16
CA ALA A 404 -33.96 7.26 3.83
C ALA A 404 -34.21 7.26 2.31
N ALA A 405 -33.63 8.23 1.58
CA ALA A 405 -33.71 8.28 0.12
C ALA A 405 -32.99 7.09 -0.54
N LEU A 406 -31.81 6.70 -0.04
CA LEU A 406 -31.08 5.52 -0.52
C LEU A 406 -31.80 4.20 -0.25
N HIS A 407 -32.64 4.14 0.79
CA HIS A 407 -33.42 2.95 1.15
C HIS A 407 -34.83 2.94 0.55
N ALA A 408 -35.20 3.95 -0.24
CA ALA A 408 -36.53 4.01 -0.84
C ALA A 408 -36.80 2.76 -1.69
N PRO A 409 -38.01 2.19 -1.62
CA PRO A 409 -38.38 1.07 -2.47
C PRO A 409 -38.32 1.49 -3.94
N ARG A 410 -37.86 0.58 -4.81
CA ARG A 410 -37.91 0.79 -6.25
C ARG A 410 -39.29 0.48 -6.81
N ASP A 411 -39.60 1.07 -7.96
CA ASP A 411 -40.77 0.75 -8.77
C ASP A 411 -40.79 -0.73 -9.21
N VAL A 412 -41.93 -1.16 -9.75
CA VAL A 412 -42.28 -2.55 -10.10
C VAL A 412 -41.08 -3.35 -10.66
N PRO A 413 -40.72 -4.49 -10.06
CA PRO A 413 -39.60 -5.30 -10.53
C PRO A 413 -39.83 -5.76 -11.98
N PRO A 414 -38.77 -5.85 -12.79
CA PRO A 414 -38.89 -6.35 -14.16
C PRO A 414 -39.43 -7.78 -14.17
N ALA A 415 -40.09 -8.15 -15.27
CA ALA A 415 -40.58 -9.52 -15.45
C ALA A 415 -39.42 -10.52 -15.28
N PHE A 416 -39.68 -11.59 -14.53
CA PHE A 416 -38.68 -12.63 -14.29
C PHE A 416 -38.32 -13.36 -15.59
N ALA A 417 -37.02 -13.43 -15.87
CA ALA A 417 -36.45 -14.30 -16.90
C ALA A 417 -35.25 -15.03 -16.30
N SER A 418 -35.24 -16.35 -16.40
CA SER A 418 -34.13 -17.15 -15.90
C SER A 418 -32.87 -16.93 -16.75
N VAL A 419 -31.70 -16.99 -16.12
CA VAL A 419 -30.41 -16.93 -16.83
C VAL A 419 -30.32 -17.92 -18.01
N PRO A 420 -30.69 -19.21 -17.90
CA PRO A 420 -30.64 -20.12 -19.05
C PRO A 420 -31.55 -19.68 -20.21
N ALA A 421 -32.74 -19.12 -19.93
CA ALA A 421 -33.62 -18.61 -20.99
C ALA A 421 -32.99 -17.41 -21.72
N ARG A 422 -32.46 -16.44 -20.96
CA ARG A 422 -31.74 -15.29 -21.52
C ARG A 422 -30.50 -15.70 -22.31
N PHE A 423 -29.82 -16.75 -21.88
CA PHE A 423 -28.68 -17.31 -22.61
C PHE A 423 -29.11 -17.88 -23.96
N SER A 424 -30.18 -18.68 -24.01
CA SER A 424 -30.68 -19.22 -25.28
C SER A 424 -31.16 -18.13 -26.24
N GLU A 425 -31.78 -17.05 -25.74
CA GLU A 425 -32.09 -15.86 -26.54
C GLU A 425 -30.82 -15.21 -27.12
N CYS A 426 -29.80 -15.00 -26.29
CA CYS A 426 -28.50 -14.47 -26.71
C CYS A 426 -27.81 -15.37 -27.75
N ALA A 427 -27.86 -16.69 -27.54
CA ALA A 427 -27.26 -17.67 -28.45
C ALA A 427 -27.94 -17.68 -29.83
N ALA A 428 -29.26 -17.43 -29.88
CA ALA A 428 -29.98 -17.27 -31.13
C ALA A 428 -29.64 -15.96 -31.86
N LEU A 429 -29.30 -14.90 -31.12
CA LEU A 429 -28.88 -13.61 -31.68
C LEU A 429 -27.45 -13.63 -32.21
N PHE A 430 -26.54 -14.32 -31.52
CA PHE A 430 -25.10 -14.35 -31.85
C PHE A 430 -24.55 -15.77 -32.09
N PRO A 431 -25.18 -16.60 -32.96
CA PRO A 431 -24.87 -18.03 -33.04
C PRO A 431 -23.41 -18.33 -33.43
N GLY A 432 -22.81 -17.46 -34.27
CA GLY A 432 -21.43 -17.61 -34.75
C GLY A 432 -20.36 -16.95 -33.88
N HIS A 433 -20.73 -16.21 -32.84
CA HIS A 433 -19.74 -15.66 -31.90
C HIS A 433 -19.15 -16.79 -31.05
N LEU A 434 -17.88 -16.64 -30.66
CA LEU A 434 -17.27 -17.50 -29.65
C LEU A 434 -17.83 -17.13 -28.28
N ALA A 435 -18.34 -18.13 -27.56
CA ALA A 435 -18.88 -17.96 -26.22
C ALA A 435 -17.83 -18.28 -25.16
N LEU A 436 -17.10 -19.40 -25.33
CA LEU A 436 -16.14 -19.91 -24.35
C LEU A 436 -14.80 -20.25 -25.00
N ARG A 437 -13.72 -20.06 -24.26
CA ARG A 437 -12.36 -20.51 -24.61
C ARG A 437 -11.59 -20.95 -23.37
N ASP A 438 -10.87 -22.06 -23.48
CA ASP A 438 -9.82 -22.48 -22.54
C ASP A 438 -8.57 -22.95 -23.32
N HIS A 439 -7.61 -23.60 -22.65
CA HIS A 439 -6.41 -24.11 -23.30
C HIS A 439 -6.67 -25.34 -24.21
N ASN A 440 -7.81 -26.03 -24.05
CA ASN A 440 -8.16 -27.24 -24.80
C ASN A 440 -9.00 -26.93 -26.05
N GLY A 441 -9.70 -25.81 -26.06
CA GLY A 441 -10.51 -25.43 -27.21
C GLY A 441 -11.45 -24.26 -26.96
N HIS A 442 -12.43 -24.15 -27.84
CA HIS A 442 -13.44 -23.09 -27.80
C HIS A 442 -14.81 -23.64 -28.21
N LEU A 443 -15.88 -22.95 -27.78
CA LEU A 443 -17.24 -23.20 -28.27
C LEU A 443 -17.89 -21.89 -28.70
N SER A 444 -18.57 -21.92 -29.85
CA SER A 444 -19.50 -20.87 -30.24
C SER A 444 -20.77 -20.90 -29.40
N TYR A 445 -21.54 -19.80 -29.44
CA TYR A 445 -22.85 -19.74 -28.78
C TYR A 445 -23.81 -20.83 -29.27
N ALA A 446 -23.86 -21.10 -30.58
CA ALA A 446 -24.71 -22.14 -31.14
C ALA A 446 -24.30 -23.55 -30.65
N GLU A 447 -23.00 -23.85 -30.60
CA GLU A 447 -22.50 -25.13 -30.11
C GLU A 447 -22.74 -25.31 -28.61
N LEU A 448 -22.50 -24.25 -27.82
CA LEU A 448 -22.72 -24.27 -26.37
C LEU A 448 -24.20 -24.45 -26.05
N ASP A 449 -25.10 -23.76 -26.74
CA ASP A 449 -26.54 -23.91 -26.55
C ASP A 449 -27.01 -25.33 -26.90
N ALA A 450 -26.61 -25.83 -28.07
CA ALA A 450 -26.97 -27.18 -28.51
C ALA A 450 -26.48 -28.27 -27.55
N ARG A 451 -25.20 -28.23 -27.14
CA ARG A 451 -24.63 -29.24 -26.25
C ARG A 451 -25.19 -29.14 -24.83
N SER A 452 -25.36 -27.93 -24.29
CA SER A 452 -26.00 -27.78 -22.97
C SER A 452 -27.46 -28.26 -22.98
N ASN A 453 -28.20 -28.08 -24.08
CA ASN A 453 -29.54 -28.65 -24.25
C ASN A 453 -29.51 -30.19 -24.25
N GLN A 454 -28.58 -30.81 -24.95
CA GLN A 454 -28.41 -32.28 -24.97
C GLN A 454 -28.10 -32.84 -23.58
N LEU A 455 -27.20 -32.19 -22.85
CA LEU A 455 -26.88 -32.56 -21.47
C LEU A 455 -28.12 -32.42 -20.57
N ALA A 456 -28.91 -31.36 -20.73
CA ALA A 456 -30.15 -31.18 -19.98
C ALA A 456 -31.16 -32.32 -20.22
N HIS A 457 -31.35 -32.74 -21.49
CA HIS A 457 -32.18 -33.89 -21.83
C HIS A 457 -31.64 -35.19 -21.23
N TYR A 458 -30.33 -35.41 -21.28
CA TYR A 458 -29.69 -36.57 -20.68
C TYR A 458 -29.94 -36.63 -19.16
N LEU A 459 -29.69 -35.54 -18.44
CA LEU A 459 -29.91 -35.46 -17.00
C LEU A 459 -31.37 -35.79 -16.64
N ARG A 460 -32.34 -35.25 -17.39
CA ARG A 460 -33.76 -35.58 -17.21
C ARG A 460 -34.06 -37.05 -17.45
N ALA A 461 -33.43 -37.68 -18.44
CA ALA A 461 -33.57 -39.11 -18.70
C ALA A 461 -32.98 -39.98 -17.57
N GLN A 462 -31.98 -39.47 -16.83
CA GLN A 462 -31.44 -40.09 -15.62
C GLN A 462 -32.27 -39.83 -14.36
N GLY A 463 -33.40 -39.14 -14.48
CA GLY A 463 -34.32 -38.86 -13.36
C GLY A 463 -34.03 -37.57 -12.60
N VAL A 464 -33.10 -36.73 -13.08
CA VAL A 464 -32.88 -35.39 -12.52
C VAL A 464 -34.04 -34.47 -12.89
N GLY A 465 -34.67 -33.87 -11.88
CA GLY A 465 -35.81 -32.98 -12.02
C GLY A 465 -35.62 -31.59 -11.44
N ARG A 466 -36.74 -30.89 -11.26
CA ARG A 466 -36.80 -29.56 -10.65
C ARG A 466 -36.34 -29.64 -9.18
N GLU A 467 -35.55 -28.66 -8.73
CA GLU A 467 -34.95 -28.58 -7.37
C GLU A 467 -33.90 -29.68 -7.03
N ASP A 468 -33.69 -30.67 -7.89
CA ASP A 468 -32.61 -31.64 -7.68
C ASP A 468 -31.25 -30.97 -7.74
N ARG A 469 -30.26 -31.59 -7.11
CA ARG A 469 -28.90 -31.06 -7.05
C ARG A 469 -27.96 -31.94 -7.85
N VAL A 470 -27.21 -31.34 -8.76
CA VAL A 470 -26.19 -32.02 -9.57
C VAL A 470 -24.81 -31.51 -9.18
N ALA A 471 -23.95 -32.39 -8.68
CA ALA A 471 -22.58 -32.03 -8.33
C ALA A 471 -21.69 -31.98 -9.58
N LEU A 472 -20.85 -30.96 -9.68
CA LEU A 472 -19.92 -30.73 -10.78
C LEU A 472 -18.49 -30.89 -10.26
N TYR A 473 -17.86 -32.03 -10.54
CA TYR A 473 -16.46 -32.31 -10.21
C TYR A 473 -15.59 -32.14 -11.46
N LEU A 474 -15.39 -30.88 -11.84
CA LEU A 474 -14.78 -30.49 -13.12
C LEU A 474 -13.71 -29.41 -12.91
N ASP A 475 -12.65 -29.46 -13.71
CA ASP A 475 -11.68 -28.37 -13.83
C ASP A 475 -12.35 -27.09 -14.35
N ARG A 476 -11.77 -25.94 -14.02
CA ARG A 476 -12.18 -24.63 -14.57
C ARG A 476 -11.90 -24.59 -16.07
N SER A 477 -12.91 -24.98 -16.84
CA SER A 477 -12.81 -25.30 -18.27
C SER A 477 -14.13 -25.05 -18.98
N VAL A 478 -14.11 -25.10 -20.31
CA VAL A 478 -15.31 -25.01 -21.16
C VAL A 478 -16.38 -26.02 -20.73
N GLN A 479 -15.97 -27.23 -20.31
CA GLN A 479 -16.90 -28.28 -19.85
C GLN A 479 -17.64 -27.88 -18.57
N MET A 480 -17.00 -27.17 -17.65
CA MET A 480 -17.62 -26.72 -16.40
C MET A 480 -18.80 -25.78 -16.68
N VAL A 481 -18.62 -24.79 -17.55
CA VAL A 481 -19.70 -23.84 -17.88
C VAL A 481 -20.80 -24.49 -18.72
N LEU A 482 -20.44 -25.40 -19.62
CA LEU A 482 -21.39 -26.23 -20.36
C LEU A 482 -22.26 -27.04 -19.38
N ALA A 483 -21.63 -27.67 -18.38
CA ALA A 483 -22.33 -28.45 -17.36
C ALA A 483 -23.27 -27.58 -16.50
N MET A 484 -22.81 -26.41 -16.05
CA MET A 484 -23.65 -25.44 -15.34
C MET A 484 -24.91 -25.09 -16.14
N LEU A 485 -24.77 -24.74 -17.44
CA LEU A 485 -25.91 -24.43 -18.30
C LEU A 485 -26.83 -25.64 -18.52
N GLY A 486 -26.28 -26.84 -18.72
CA GLY A 486 -27.07 -28.06 -18.90
C GLY A 486 -27.89 -28.42 -17.66
N VAL A 487 -27.30 -28.27 -16.47
CA VAL A 487 -28.01 -28.47 -15.19
C VAL A 487 -29.12 -27.44 -15.03
N LEU A 488 -28.83 -26.15 -15.21
CA LEU A 488 -29.84 -25.10 -15.10
C LEU A 488 -31.01 -25.30 -16.08
N LYS A 489 -30.71 -25.69 -17.33
CA LYS A 489 -31.72 -25.99 -18.36
C LYS A 489 -32.56 -27.22 -18.05
N SER A 490 -32.05 -28.17 -17.26
CA SER A 490 -32.83 -29.31 -16.79
C SER A 490 -33.83 -28.95 -15.69
N GLY A 491 -33.70 -27.76 -15.09
CA GLY A 491 -34.48 -27.29 -13.93
C GLY A 491 -33.85 -27.62 -12.57
N ALA A 492 -32.67 -28.24 -12.57
CA ALA A 492 -31.91 -28.59 -11.38
C ALA A 492 -30.92 -27.48 -10.97
N ALA A 493 -30.46 -27.55 -9.72
CA ALA A 493 -29.43 -26.69 -9.18
C ALA A 493 -28.05 -27.36 -9.28
N PHE A 494 -27.02 -26.62 -9.68
CA PHE A 494 -25.66 -27.16 -9.70
C PHE A 494 -24.91 -26.93 -8.37
N ILE A 495 -23.99 -27.83 -8.06
CA ILE A 495 -23.06 -27.74 -6.91
C ILE A 495 -21.64 -27.88 -7.44
N PRO A 496 -20.91 -26.77 -7.62
CA PRO A 496 -19.55 -26.82 -8.12
C PRO A 496 -18.59 -27.28 -7.02
N LEU A 497 -17.77 -28.28 -7.35
CA LEU A 497 -16.68 -28.77 -6.50
C LEU A 497 -15.35 -28.39 -7.15
N ASP A 498 -14.43 -27.91 -6.33
CA ASP A 498 -13.08 -27.60 -6.77
C ASP A 498 -12.23 -28.88 -6.71
N VAL A 499 -11.83 -29.38 -7.87
CA VAL A 499 -11.02 -30.61 -8.01
C VAL A 499 -9.61 -30.46 -7.42
N GLN A 500 -9.18 -29.22 -7.14
CA GLN A 500 -7.92 -28.91 -6.48
C GLN A 500 -8.04 -28.94 -4.94
N GLN A 501 -9.24 -29.09 -4.38
CA GLN A 501 -9.43 -29.24 -2.94
C GLN A 501 -9.22 -30.70 -2.49
N PRO A 502 -8.87 -30.91 -1.22
CA PRO A 502 -8.69 -32.27 -0.70
C PRO A 502 -9.95 -33.12 -0.87
N ALA A 503 -9.76 -34.39 -1.27
CA ALA A 503 -10.86 -35.32 -1.55
C ALA A 503 -11.82 -35.48 -0.36
N GLN A 504 -11.31 -35.41 0.88
CA GLN A 504 -12.12 -35.48 2.10
C GLN A 504 -13.10 -34.31 2.22
N ARG A 505 -12.69 -33.10 1.83
CA ARG A 505 -13.57 -31.92 1.83
C ARG A 505 -14.66 -32.04 0.79
N SER A 506 -14.30 -32.45 -0.43
CA SER A 506 -15.27 -32.72 -1.50
C SER A 506 -16.27 -33.81 -1.08
N LEU A 507 -15.82 -34.87 -0.40
CA LEU A 507 -16.70 -35.89 0.15
C LEU A 507 -17.65 -35.34 1.22
N ALA A 508 -17.18 -34.50 2.15
CA ALA A 508 -18.02 -33.88 3.18
C ALA A 508 -19.12 -32.99 2.56
N ILE A 509 -18.77 -32.19 1.55
CA ILE A 509 -19.73 -31.39 0.78
C ILE A 509 -20.77 -32.30 0.11
N LEU A 510 -20.32 -33.35 -0.57
CA LEU A 510 -21.17 -34.31 -1.25
C LEU A 510 -22.15 -35.01 -0.29
N GLN A 511 -21.69 -35.39 0.90
CA GLN A 511 -22.52 -36.01 1.95
C GLN A 511 -23.60 -35.06 2.48
N GLN A 512 -23.26 -33.79 2.68
CA GLN A 512 -24.20 -32.77 3.16
C GLN A 512 -25.18 -32.33 2.05
N ALA A 513 -24.69 -32.20 0.83
CA ALA A 513 -25.48 -31.78 -0.32
C ALA A 513 -26.48 -32.82 -0.79
N GLN A 514 -26.16 -34.12 -0.63
CA GLN A 514 -26.95 -35.24 -1.15
C GLN A 514 -27.39 -35.01 -2.61
N PRO A 515 -26.44 -34.89 -3.56
CA PRO A 515 -26.78 -34.68 -4.96
C PRO A 515 -27.44 -35.91 -5.57
N THR A 516 -28.35 -35.70 -6.52
CA THR A 516 -29.04 -36.74 -7.29
C THR A 516 -28.14 -37.31 -8.39
N PHE A 517 -27.18 -36.52 -8.87
CA PHE A 517 -26.26 -36.91 -9.94
C PHE A 517 -24.90 -36.20 -9.83
N VAL A 518 -23.84 -36.81 -10.37
CA VAL A 518 -22.48 -36.24 -10.39
C VAL A 518 -21.95 -36.17 -11.82
N LEU A 519 -21.45 -35.01 -12.23
CA LEU A 519 -20.74 -34.81 -13.49
C LEU A 519 -19.24 -34.70 -13.23
N SER A 520 -18.45 -35.49 -13.95
CA SER A 520 -16.98 -35.50 -13.86
C SER A 520 -16.33 -35.31 -15.23
N GLY A 521 -15.01 -35.13 -15.28
CA GLY A 521 -14.29 -34.84 -16.52
C GLY A 521 -12.80 -35.20 -16.46
N ALA A 522 -11.94 -34.33 -16.96
CA ALA A 522 -10.50 -34.57 -17.06
C ALA A 522 -9.83 -34.90 -15.70
N ALA A 523 -10.25 -34.24 -14.62
CA ALA A 523 -9.82 -34.51 -13.24
C ALA A 523 -10.14 -35.94 -12.72
N GLY A 524 -10.92 -36.74 -13.44
CA GLY A 524 -11.32 -38.09 -13.03
C GLY A 524 -12.58 -38.12 -12.18
N GLY A 525 -12.85 -39.28 -11.58
CA GLY A 525 -14.07 -39.51 -10.79
C GLY A 525 -14.07 -38.74 -9.46
N ALA A 526 -15.24 -38.25 -9.06
CA ALA A 526 -15.42 -37.63 -7.75
C ALA A 526 -15.19 -38.63 -6.60
N PRO A 527 -14.85 -38.16 -5.39
CA PRO A 527 -14.77 -39.00 -4.19
C PRO A 527 -16.07 -39.79 -3.96
N ALA A 528 -15.93 -41.04 -3.50
CA ALA A 528 -17.01 -42.04 -3.55
C ALA A 528 -18.25 -41.66 -2.73
N LEU A 529 -19.38 -41.44 -3.42
CA LEU A 529 -20.74 -41.60 -2.89
C LEU A 529 -21.35 -42.85 -3.51
N PRO A 530 -21.39 -43.98 -2.79
CA PRO A 530 -22.08 -45.17 -3.28
C PRO A 530 -23.53 -44.81 -3.62
N SER A 531 -24.04 -45.30 -4.76
CA SER A 531 -25.46 -45.22 -5.17
C SER A 531 -25.93 -43.94 -5.87
N VAL A 532 -25.07 -42.94 -6.13
CA VAL A 532 -25.42 -41.76 -6.95
C VAL A 532 -25.03 -41.98 -8.41
N GLY A 533 -25.91 -41.61 -9.35
CA GLY A 533 -25.60 -41.68 -10.79
C GLY A 533 -24.47 -40.73 -11.18
N SER A 534 -23.59 -41.14 -12.09
CA SER A 534 -22.46 -40.32 -12.53
C SER A 534 -22.25 -40.37 -14.04
N LEU A 535 -21.78 -39.26 -14.63
CA LEU A 535 -21.36 -39.18 -16.02
C LEU A 535 -20.00 -38.49 -16.12
N ASP A 536 -19.07 -39.11 -16.84
CA ASP A 536 -17.85 -38.44 -17.31
C ASP A 536 -18.17 -37.73 -18.63
N LEU A 537 -18.07 -36.39 -18.64
CA LEU A 537 -18.42 -35.57 -19.80
C LEU A 537 -17.52 -35.83 -21.01
N ARG A 538 -16.36 -36.49 -20.82
CA ARG A 538 -15.49 -36.93 -21.93
C ARG A 538 -16.09 -38.07 -22.74
N ASP A 539 -17.03 -38.84 -22.18
CA ASP A 539 -17.82 -39.82 -22.93
C ASP A 539 -18.96 -39.13 -23.67
N GLU A 540 -18.62 -38.34 -24.69
CA GLU A 540 -19.58 -37.57 -25.48
C GLU A 540 -20.68 -38.44 -26.09
N ALA A 541 -20.35 -39.69 -26.47
CA ALA A 541 -21.28 -40.63 -27.06
C ALA A 541 -22.42 -41.03 -26.11
N ALA A 542 -22.21 -40.96 -24.79
CA ALA A 542 -23.21 -41.31 -23.79
C ALA A 542 -24.32 -40.27 -23.65
N TRP A 543 -24.05 -38.99 -23.93
CA TRP A 543 -24.98 -37.90 -23.62
C TRP A 543 -25.31 -36.95 -24.79
N GLN A 544 -24.45 -36.86 -25.82
CA GLN A 544 -24.68 -36.02 -27.01
C GLN A 544 -25.59 -36.69 -28.08
N GLN A 545 -26.48 -37.61 -27.68
CA GLN A 545 -27.46 -38.23 -28.58
C GLN A 545 -28.85 -37.58 -28.51
N GLY A 546 -29.07 -36.69 -27.53
CA GLY A 546 -30.35 -36.03 -27.32
C GLY A 546 -30.67 -34.92 -28.32
N PRO A 547 -31.89 -34.36 -28.26
CA PRO A 547 -32.27 -33.17 -29.01
C PRO A 547 -31.37 -31.96 -28.69
N THR A 548 -31.12 -31.12 -29.69
CA THR A 548 -30.31 -29.90 -29.55
C THR A 548 -31.12 -28.67 -29.13
N ASN A 549 -32.45 -28.77 -29.03
CA ASN A 549 -33.32 -27.72 -28.52
C ASN A 549 -33.50 -27.86 -27.00
N ALA A 550 -33.77 -26.74 -26.32
CA ALA A 550 -33.99 -26.73 -24.88
C ALA A 550 -35.15 -27.69 -24.49
N PRO A 551 -35.03 -28.40 -23.35
CA PRO A 551 -36.12 -29.23 -22.86
C PRO A 551 -37.32 -28.37 -22.46
N ASP A 552 -38.52 -28.91 -22.61
CA ASP A 552 -39.75 -28.25 -22.15
C ASP A 552 -39.82 -28.34 -20.61
N VAL A 553 -39.23 -27.34 -19.95
CA VAL A 553 -39.14 -27.17 -18.49
C VAL A 553 -39.49 -25.73 -18.15
N THR A 554 -40.47 -25.53 -17.28
CA THR A 554 -40.79 -24.20 -16.73
C THR A 554 -40.01 -23.97 -15.44
N ILE A 555 -38.97 -23.14 -15.50
CA ILE A 555 -38.19 -22.71 -14.33
C ILE A 555 -38.97 -21.61 -13.60
N GLN A 556 -39.25 -21.82 -12.31
CA GLN A 556 -39.92 -20.82 -11.47
C GLN A 556 -38.90 -19.87 -10.82
N PRO A 557 -39.30 -18.63 -10.46
CA PRO A 557 -38.42 -17.66 -9.80
C PRO A 557 -37.79 -18.18 -8.50
N GLU A 558 -38.55 -18.95 -7.72
CA GLU A 558 -38.14 -19.52 -6.44
C GLU A 558 -37.31 -20.80 -6.58
N ASP A 559 -37.10 -21.34 -7.79
CA ASP A 559 -36.28 -22.55 -7.96
C ASP A 559 -34.81 -22.27 -7.67
N ALA A 560 -34.12 -23.21 -7.03
CA ALA A 560 -32.69 -23.18 -6.75
C ALA A 560 -31.92 -23.23 -8.08
N ALA A 561 -31.08 -22.22 -8.30
CA ALA A 561 -30.15 -22.19 -9.41
C ALA A 561 -28.83 -22.89 -9.05
N TYR A 562 -28.34 -22.66 -7.82
CA TYR A 562 -27.11 -23.30 -7.36
C TYR A 562 -27.02 -23.38 -5.83
N VAL A 563 -26.14 -24.27 -5.36
CA VAL A 563 -25.71 -24.30 -3.96
C VAL A 563 -24.20 -24.18 -3.88
N LEU A 564 -23.72 -23.17 -3.16
CA LEU A 564 -22.29 -22.95 -2.91
C LEU A 564 -21.93 -23.18 -1.46
N PHE A 565 -20.83 -23.88 -1.22
CA PHE A 565 -20.37 -24.18 0.12
C PHE A 565 -19.33 -23.17 0.59
N THR A 566 -19.62 -22.51 1.70
CA THR A 566 -18.70 -21.58 2.40
C THR A 566 -18.22 -22.20 3.71
N SER A 567 -17.17 -21.63 4.29
CA SER A 567 -16.68 -22.03 5.62
C SER A 567 -17.72 -21.79 6.71
N GLY A 568 -17.73 -22.65 7.73
CA GLY A 568 -18.75 -22.61 8.78
C GLY A 568 -18.19 -22.47 10.19
N SER A 569 -18.78 -21.56 10.97
CA SER A 569 -18.46 -21.30 12.38
C SER A 569 -18.56 -22.52 13.32
N THR A 570 -19.27 -23.59 12.92
CA THR A 570 -19.37 -24.86 13.67
C THR A 570 -18.33 -25.89 13.27
N GLY A 571 -17.41 -25.57 12.35
CA GLY A 571 -16.40 -26.48 11.81
C GLY A 571 -16.84 -27.32 10.61
N THR A 572 -18.08 -27.14 10.14
CA THR A 572 -18.65 -27.82 8.97
C THR A 572 -19.04 -26.82 7.88
N PRO A 573 -18.77 -27.11 6.59
CA PRO A 573 -19.19 -26.24 5.48
C PRO A 573 -20.69 -25.89 5.50
N LYS A 574 -21.03 -24.69 5.01
CA LYS A 574 -22.41 -24.19 4.92
C LYS A 574 -22.82 -24.07 3.45
N GLY A 575 -23.82 -24.84 3.01
CA GLY A 575 -24.33 -24.74 1.64
C GLY A 575 -25.35 -23.62 1.51
N VAL A 576 -25.00 -22.51 0.83
CA VAL A 576 -25.88 -21.38 0.54
C VAL A 576 -26.73 -21.68 -0.70
N ILE A 577 -28.05 -21.64 -0.56
CA ILE A 577 -29.00 -21.87 -1.66
C ILE A 577 -29.36 -20.54 -2.32
N VAL A 578 -29.04 -20.39 -3.60
CA VAL A 578 -29.44 -19.24 -4.42
C VAL A 578 -30.48 -19.66 -5.45
N GLU A 579 -31.56 -18.89 -5.51
CA GLU A 579 -32.69 -19.08 -6.41
C GLU A 579 -32.50 -18.32 -7.72
N HIS A 580 -33.21 -18.74 -8.77
CA HIS A 580 -33.17 -18.10 -10.07
C HIS A 580 -33.57 -16.62 -10.03
N ARG A 581 -34.51 -16.19 -9.17
CA ARG A 581 -34.88 -14.78 -9.04
C ARG A 581 -33.75 -13.92 -8.48
N GLN A 582 -32.98 -14.44 -7.53
CA GLN A 582 -31.86 -13.74 -6.90
C GLN A 582 -30.72 -13.61 -7.90
N LEU A 583 -30.38 -14.73 -8.57
CA LEU A 583 -29.38 -14.74 -9.64
C LEU A 583 -29.78 -13.81 -10.81
N GLY A 584 -31.03 -13.88 -11.27
CA GLY A 584 -31.53 -13.02 -12.34
C GLY A 584 -31.48 -11.53 -11.98
N SER A 585 -31.86 -11.18 -10.75
CA SER A 585 -31.77 -9.81 -10.22
C SER A 585 -30.32 -9.31 -10.17
N TYR A 586 -29.41 -10.12 -9.64
CA TYR A 586 -27.99 -9.80 -9.57
C TYR A 586 -27.39 -9.57 -10.97
N VAL A 587 -27.59 -10.53 -11.89
CA VAL A 587 -27.04 -10.45 -13.24
C VAL A 587 -27.60 -9.25 -14.00
N ALA A 588 -28.89 -8.96 -13.91
CA ALA A 588 -29.47 -7.76 -14.51
C ALA A 588 -28.86 -6.46 -13.94
N SER A 589 -28.57 -6.41 -12.65
CA SER A 589 -27.99 -5.24 -11.99
C SER A 589 -26.53 -5.02 -12.37
N VAL A 590 -25.75 -6.09 -12.50
CA VAL A 590 -24.33 -6.01 -12.86
C VAL A 590 -24.15 -5.79 -14.36
N SER A 591 -24.96 -6.43 -15.22
CA SER A 591 -24.92 -6.21 -16.67
C SER A 591 -25.14 -4.74 -17.04
N ARG A 592 -26.01 -4.02 -16.32
CA ARG A 592 -26.24 -2.58 -16.52
C ARG A 592 -25.07 -1.68 -16.15
N ARG A 593 -24.19 -2.13 -15.25
CA ARG A 593 -23.01 -1.37 -14.81
C ARG A 593 -21.79 -1.68 -15.65
N LEU A 594 -21.64 -2.93 -16.03
CA LEU A 594 -20.54 -3.40 -16.86
C LEU A 594 -20.72 -2.98 -18.33
N GLU A 595 -21.96 -2.94 -18.83
CA GLU A 595 -22.27 -2.58 -20.22
C GLU A 595 -21.42 -3.33 -21.25
N LEU A 596 -21.17 -4.63 -21.01
CA LEU A 596 -20.35 -5.48 -21.87
C LEU A 596 -20.93 -5.52 -23.29
N ALA A 597 -20.12 -5.23 -24.30
CA ALA A 597 -20.52 -5.31 -25.70
C ALA A 597 -20.29 -6.72 -26.30
N ALA A 598 -21.05 -7.03 -27.34
CA ALA A 598 -20.90 -8.27 -28.07
C ALA A 598 -19.48 -8.39 -28.69
N GLY A 599 -18.88 -9.57 -28.58
CA GLY A 599 -17.52 -9.85 -29.06
C GLY A 599 -16.38 -9.38 -28.16
N GLU A 600 -16.66 -8.67 -27.06
CA GLU A 600 -15.64 -8.32 -26.06
C GLU A 600 -15.22 -9.53 -25.22
N ARG A 601 -13.98 -9.52 -24.74
CA ARG A 601 -13.37 -10.66 -24.07
C ARG A 601 -13.25 -10.47 -22.58
N SER A 602 -13.79 -11.41 -21.82
CA SER A 602 -13.73 -11.42 -20.35
C SER A 602 -12.96 -12.63 -19.85
N ALA A 603 -12.22 -12.51 -18.75
CA ALA A 603 -11.47 -13.63 -18.17
C ALA A 603 -11.97 -14.01 -16.77
N VAL A 604 -12.06 -15.32 -16.52
CA VAL A 604 -12.30 -15.91 -15.20
C VAL A 604 -11.05 -16.63 -14.74
N VAL A 605 -10.45 -16.11 -13.68
CA VAL A 605 -9.18 -16.59 -13.11
C VAL A 605 -9.32 -17.13 -11.68
N THR A 606 -10.55 -17.14 -11.14
CA THR A 606 -10.89 -17.65 -9.80
C THR A 606 -11.76 -18.91 -9.89
N SER A 607 -11.77 -19.73 -8.83
CA SER A 607 -12.49 -21.01 -8.84
C SER A 607 -13.99 -20.78 -9.02
N LEU A 608 -14.66 -21.63 -9.82
CA LEU A 608 -16.11 -21.59 -10.03
C LEU A 608 -16.88 -22.26 -8.88
N ALA A 609 -16.17 -22.86 -7.90
CA ALA A 609 -16.72 -23.29 -6.62
C ALA A 609 -16.97 -22.13 -5.63
N ALA A 610 -16.52 -20.93 -5.99
CA ALA A 610 -16.87 -19.67 -5.33
C ALA A 610 -17.63 -18.78 -6.34
N ASP A 611 -18.53 -17.94 -5.84
CA ASP A 611 -19.35 -17.06 -6.68
C ASP A 611 -18.61 -15.82 -7.20
N LEU A 612 -17.39 -15.55 -6.72
CA LEU A 612 -16.60 -14.38 -7.09
C LEU A 612 -16.53 -14.14 -8.62
N GLY A 613 -16.26 -15.20 -9.38
CA GLY A 613 -16.17 -15.17 -10.84
C GLY A 613 -17.50 -14.97 -11.56
N TYR A 614 -18.65 -15.15 -10.89
CA TYR A 614 -19.98 -15.05 -11.50
C TYR A 614 -20.34 -13.63 -11.91
N THR A 615 -19.65 -12.63 -11.33
CA THR A 615 -19.71 -11.21 -11.72
C THR A 615 -19.41 -10.98 -13.20
N LEU A 616 -18.52 -11.78 -13.81
CA LEU A 616 -18.25 -11.71 -15.25
C LEU A 616 -18.86 -12.88 -16.02
N LEU A 617 -18.92 -14.07 -15.44
CA LEU A 617 -19.38 -15.28 -16.13
C LEU A 617 -20.77 -15.10 -16.75
N PHE A 618 -21.77 -14.73 -15.94
CA PHE A 618 -23.13 -14.60 -16.47
C PHE A 618 -23.31 -13.36 -17.34
N PRO A 619 -22.85 -12.15 -16.97
CA PRO A 619 -22.96 -11.00 -17.87
C PRO A 619 -22.32 -11.21 -19.24
N ALA A 620 -21.15 -11.85 -19.32
CA ALA A 620 -20.47 -12.11 -20.59
C ALA A 620 -21.25 -13.11 -21.47
N LEU A 621 -21.79 -14.17 -20.86
CA LEU A 621 -22.64 -15.15 -21.56
C LEU A 621 -23.99 -14.57 -22.04
N LEU A 622 -24.41 -13.44 -21.50
CA LEU A 622 -25.68 -12.79 -21.86
C LEU A 622 -25.50 -11.56 -22.76
N SER A 623 -24.26 -11.23 -23.15
CA SER A 623 -23.95 -10.07 -23.99
C SER A 623 -23.48 -10.42 -25.41
N GLY A 624 -23.30 -11.70 -25.73
CA GLY A 624 -22.64 -12.13 -26.97
C GLY A 624 -21.12 -11.97 -26.94
N GLY A 625 -20.54 -11.82 -25.74
CA GLY A 625 -19.10 -11.75 -25.49
C GLY A 625 -18.44 -13.13 -25.43
N GLU A 626 -17.10 -13.14 -25.41
CA GLU A 626 -16.24 -14.32 -25.31
C GLU A 626 -15.67 -14.44 -23.88
N LEU A 627 -15.90 -15.57 -23.21
CA LEU A 627 -15.42 -15.83 -21.85
C LEU A 627 -14.22 -16.79 -21.87
N HIS A 628 -13.08 -16.32 -21.37
CA HIS A 628 -11.86 -17.09 -21.24
C HIS A 628 -11.78 -17.73 -19.85
N LEU A 629 -11.64 -19.05 -19.80
CA LEU A 629 -11.53 -19.86 -18.58
C LEU A 629 -10.09 -20.33 -18.46
N LEU A 630 -9.33 -19.66 -17.60
CA LEU A 630 -7.89 -19.91 -17.44
C LEU A 630 -7.70 -21.02 -16.42
N ASP A 631 -6.82 -22.00 -16.57
CA ASP A 631 -6.58 -22.99 -15.49
C ASP A 631 -5.87 -22.35 -14.26
N LYS A 632 -5.72 -23.13 -13.18
CA LYS A 632 -5.07 -22.66 -11.93
C LYS A 632 -3.59 -22.33 -12.17
N GLU A 633 -2.89 -23.10 -12.99
CA GLU A 633 -1.46 -22.94 -13.26
C GLU A 633 -1.20 -21.59 -13.95
N THR A 634 -1.93 -21.31 -15.03
CA THR A 634 -1.86 -20.05 -15.79
C THR A 634 -2.28 -18.86 -14.94
N ALA A 635 -3.32 -18.99 -14.10
CA ALA A 635 -3.75 -17.90 -13.22
C ALA A 635 -2.76 -17.62 -12.07
N MET A 636 -1.91 -18.58 -11.71
CA MET A 636 -0.90 -18.40 -10.66
C MET A 636 0.48 -18.04 -11.23
N ASP A 637 0.63 -17.92 -12.54
CA ASP A 637 1.87 -17.53 -13.21
C ASP A 637 1.64 -16.25 -14.03
N ALA A 638 2.23 -15.15 -13.57
CA ALA A 638 2.10 -13.84 -14.20
C ALA A 638 2.63 -13.81 -15.65
N GLN A 639 3.67 -14.59 -15.96
CA GLN A 639 4.22 -14.66 -17.32
C GLN A 639 3.31 -15.49 -18.22
N ALA A 640 2.81 -16.62 -17.75
CA ALA A 640 1.85 -17.43 -18.50
C ALA A 640 0.58 -16.61 -18.80
N TRP A 641 0.08 -15.85 -17.81
CA TRP A 641 -1.02 -14.93 -17.99
C TRP A 641 -0.71 -13.81 -19.00
N ALA A 642 0.45 -13.14 -18.90
CA ALA A 642 0.84 -12.12 -19.86
C ALA A 642 0.95 -12.67 -21.29
N ALA A 643 1.50 -13.88 -21.45
CA ALA A 643 1.58 -14.55 -22.75
C ALA A 643 0.19 -14.89 -23.31
N TRP A 644 -0.73 -15.35 -22.46
CA TRP A 644 -2.12 -15.55 -22.85
C TRP A 644 -2.78 -14.25 -23.29
N GLN A 645 -2.59 -13.16 -22.54
CA GLN A 645 -3.17 -11.86 -22.83
C GLN A 645 -2.60 -11.24 -24.11
N ALA A 646 -1.32 -11.47 -24.42
CA ALA A 646 -0.71 -11.03 -25.67
C ALA A 646 -1.35 -11.71 -26.89
N GLN A 647 -1.71 -12.98 -26.78
CA GLN A 647 -2.38 -13.74 -27.85
C GLN A 647 -3.89 -13.46 -27.90
N ASN A 648 -4.51 -13.27 -26.72
CA ASN A 648 -5.93 -13.09 -26.54
C ASN A 648 -6.18 -11.85 -25.66
N PRO A 649 -6.16 -10.62 -26.24
CA PRO A 649 -6.34 -9.40 -25.46
C PRO A 649 -7.67 -9.38 -24.69
N ILE A 650 -7.57 -9.36 -23.37
CA ILE A 650 -8.72 -9.38 -22.45
C ILE A 650 -9.19 -7.95 -22.16
N ASP A 651 -10.50 -7.70 -22.31
CA ASP A 651 -11.13 -6.40 -22.04
C ASP A 651 -11.55 -6.25 -20.59
N HIS A 652 -12.01 -7.34 -19.97
CA HIS A 652 -12.58 -7.33 -18.62
C HIS A 652 -11.99 -8.43 -17.75
N LEU A 653 -11.58 -8.06 -16.53
CA LEU A 653 -11.03 -9.00 -15.56
C LEU A 653 -11.66 -8.77 -14.19
N LYS A 654 -12.11 -9.87 -13.56
CA LYS A 654 -12.50 -9.90 -12.14
C LYS A 654 -11.43 -10.64 -11.36
N ILE A 655 -10.84 -9.98 -10.38
CA ILE A 655 -9.72 -10.54 -9.60
C ILE A 655 -9.73 -10.02 -8.16
N VAL A 656 -9.13 -10.80 -7.26
CA VAL A 656 -8.88 -10.37 -5.88
C VAL A 656 -7.65 -9.44 -5.83
N PRO A 657 -7.66 -8.37 -5.02
CA PRO A 657 -6.53 -7.47 -4.85
C PRO A 657 -5.19 -8.18 -4.62
N SER A 658 -5.13 -9.20 -3.77
CA SER A 658 -3.87 -9.88 -3.44
C SER A 658 -3.21 -10.57 -4.65
N LEU A 659 -4.02 -11.23 -5.50
CA LEU A 659 -3.52 -11.92 -6.68
C LEU A 659 -3.04 -10.93 -7.73
N LEU A 660 -3.78 -9.83 -7.92
CA LEU A 660 -3.37 -8.78 -8.85
C LEU A 660 -2.06 -8.11 -8.41
N ASP A 661 -1.90 -7.81 -7.12
CA ASP A 661 -0.66 -7.22 -6.60
C ASP A 661 0.54 -8.14 -6.88
N ALA A 662 0.39 -9.45 -6.68
CA ALA A 662 1.44 -10.42 -6.99
C ALA A 662 1.80 -10.44 -8.48
N TRP A 663 0.83 -10.33 -9.38
CA TRP A 663 1.10 -10.25 -10.82
C TRP A 663 1.83 -8.94 -11.21
N LEU A 664 1.52 -7.84 -10.54
CA LEU A 664 2.10 -6.52 -10.83
C LEU A 664 3.55 -6.35 -10.35
N ILE A 665 4.09 -7.30 -9.57
CA ILE A 665 5.50 -7.33 -9.16
C ILE A 665 6.43 -7.72 -10.34
N HIS A 666 5.89 -8.38 -11.37
CA HIS A 666 6.67 -8.84 -12.52
C HIS A 666 7.14 -7.68 -13.43
N ALA A 667 8.28 -7.85 -14.12
CA ALA A 667 8.91 -6.84 -14.98
C ALA A 667 8.06 -6.34 -16.17
N GLN A 668 6.90 -6.97 -16.42
CA GLN A 668 5.92 -6.59 -17.45
C GLN A 668 4.55 -6.27 -16.82
N SER A 669 4.53 -5.51 -15.72
CA SER A 669 3.33 -5.20 -14.93
C SER A 669 2.15 -4.61 -15.72
N ALA A 670 2.38 -3.88 -16.81
CA ALA A 670 1.29 -3.39 -17.66
C ALA A 670 0.62 -4.50 -18.50
N ALA A 671 1.34 -5.59 -18.81
CA ALA A 671 0.89 -6.65 -19.70
C ALA A 671 -0.13 -7.61 -19.07
N VAL A 672 -0.37 -7.51 -17.75
CA VAL A 672 -1.31 -8.35 -16.99
C VAL A 672 -2.65 -7.65 -16.69
N LEU A 673 -2.78 -6.36 -17.03
CA LEU A 673 -3.97 -5.55 -16.78
C LEU A 673 -4.96 -5.64 -17.95
N PRO A 674 -6.28 -5.73 -17.71
CA PRO A 674 -7.28 -5.76 -18.78
C PRO A 674 -7.31 -4.43 -19.55
N ARG A 675 -7.83 -4.45 -20.78
CA ARG A 675 -7.87 -3.25 -21.65
C ARG A 675 -8.89 -2.19 -21.24
N LYS A 676 -10.03 -2.59 -20.65
CA LYS A 676 -11.18 -1.69 -20.42
C LYS A 676 -11.61 -1.61 -18.98
N GLN A 677 -11.89 -2.75 -18.35
CA GLN A 677 -12.49 -2.78 -17.00
C GLN A 677 -11.81 -3.81 -16.10
N LEU A 678 -11.47 -3.37 -14.89
CA LEU A 678 -10.95 -4.18 -13.82
C LEU A 678 -11.94 -4.16 -12.66
N ILE A 679 -12.45 -5.33 -12.29
CA ILE A 679 -13.34 -5.49 -11.15
C ILE A 679 -12.55 -6.11 -10.01
N LEU A 680 -12.37 -5.35 -8.93
CA LEU A 680 -11.76 -5.80 -7.69
C LEU A 680 -12.83 -6.25 -6.72
N GLY A 681 -12.57 -7.28 -5.92
CA GLY A 681 -13.47 -7.67 -4.85
C GLY A 681 -13.11 -9.02 -4.24
N GLY A 682 -13.81 -9.37 -3.17
CA GLY A 682 -13.44 -10.51 -2.32
C GLY A 682 -12.44 -10.13 -1.22
N GLU A 683 -11.73 -9.01 -1.33
CA GLU A 683 -10.82 -8.48 -0.31
C GLU A 683 -10.79 -6.95 -0.35
N THR A 684 -10.25 -6.35 0.70
CA THR A 684 -9.94 -4.92 0.71
C THR A 684 -8.77 -4.64 -0.23
N CYS A 685 -8.88 -3.61 -1.06
CA CYS A 685 -7.78 -3.15 -1.91
C CYS A 685 -6.98 -2.06 -1.19
N SER A 686 -5.64 -2.14 -1.24
CA SER A 686 -4.76 -1.14 -0.64
C SER A 686 -4.63 0.10 -1.54
N ARG A 687 -4.38 1.26 -0.91
CA ARG A 687 -4.07 2.51 -1.62
C ARG A 687 -2.85 2.35 -2.55
N ARG A 688 -1.79 1.67 -2.08
CA ARG A 688 -0.58 1.38 -2.88
C ARG A 688 -0.93 0.64 -4.17
N LEU A 689 -1.74 -0.42 -4.08
CA LEU A 689 -2.12 -1.21 -5.24
C LEU A 689 -2.93 -0.37 -6.25
N LEU A 690 -3.91 0.42 -5.78
CA LEU A 690 -4.66 1.32 -6.66
C LEU A 690 -3.76 2.33 -7.37
N GLN A 691 -2.83 2.95 -6.64
CA GLN A 691 -1.85 3.87 -7.22
C GLN A 691 -0.97 3.19 -8.26
N ASN A 692 -0.50 1.96 -7.99
CA ASN A 692 0.29 1.17 -8.93
C ASN A 692 -0.50 0.80 -10.22
N ILE A 693 -1.78 0.41 -10.07
CA ILE A 693 -2.66 0.17 -11.23
C ILE A 693 -2.81 1.46 -12.04
N ARG A 694 -3.02 2.61 -11.37
CA ARG A 694 -3.20 3.90 -12.03
C ARG A 694 -1.92 4.39 -12.72
N SER A 695 -0.73 4.12 -12.20
CA SER A 695 0.52 4.47 -12.88
C SER A 695 0.74 3.65 -14.16
N HIS A 696 0.28 2.40 -14.20
CA HIS A 696 0.39 1.55 -15.39
C HIS A 696 -0.76 1.75 -16.39
N ALA A 697 -1.98 2.01 -15.92
CA ALA A 697 -3.16 2.16 -16.74
C ALA A 697 -4.08 3.29 -16.22
N PRO A 698 -3.75 4.57 -16.47
CA PRO A 698 -4.50 5.71 -15.94
C PRO A 698 -5.99 5.72 -16.35
N ALA A 699 -6.27 5.29 -17.58
CA ALA A 699 -7.60 5.27 -18.18
C ALA A 699 -8.43 4.01 -17.85
N LEU A 700 -7.86 3.04 -17.12
CA LEU A 700 -8.55 1.79 -16.79
C LEU A 700 -9.75 2.08 -15.89
N MET A 701 -10.92 1.56 -16.25
CA MET A 701 -12.09 1.63 -15.38
C MET A 701 -11.94 0.60 -14.27
N ILE A 702 -11.94 1.05 -13.01
CA ILE A 702 -11.77 0.17 -11.85
C ILE A 702 -13.08 0.16 -11.08
N PHE A 703 -13.61 -1.03 -10.80
CA PHE A 703 -14.77 -1.22 -9.94
C PHE A 703 -14.36 -1.88 -8.62
N ASN A 704 -14.76 -1.31 -7.48
CA ASN A 704 -14.74 -1.98 -6.20
C ASN A 704 -16.08 -2.70 -5.98
N HIS A 705 -16.04 -4.02 -5.82
CA HIS A 705 -17.24 -4.84 -5.71
C HIS A 705 -17.25 -5.64 -4.41
N TYR A 706 -18.35 -5.53 -3.67
CA TYR A 706 -18.52 -6.15 -2.36
C TYR A 706 -19.86 -6.87 -2.27
N GLY A 707 -19.83 -8.07 -1.68
CA GLY A 707 -20.97 -8.74 -1.08
C GLY A 707 -20.60 -10.13 -0.56
N PRO A 708 -21.36 -10.66 0.41
CA PRO A 708 -21.28 -12.07 0.81
C PRO A 708 -22.07 -12.99 -0.14
N THR A 709 -21.75 -14.29 -0.11
CA THR A 709 -22.43 -15.31 -0.92
C THR A 709 -23.93 -15.42 -0.61
N GLU A 710 -24.31 -15.18 0.64
CA GLU A 710 -25.68 -15.15 1.15
C GLU A 710 -26.55 -14.03 0.59
N THR A 711 -25.94 -13.10 -0.16
CA THR A 711 -26.64 -12.04 -0.89
C THR A 711 -26.38 -12.12 -2.39
N THR A 712 -26.05 -13.32 -2.88
CA THR A 712 -25.80 -13.64 -4.28
C THR A 712 -24.65 -12.81 -4.86
N VAL A 713 -23.42 -13.27 -4.68
CA VAL A 713 -22.17 -12.72 -5.26
C VAL A 713 -21.76 -11.34 -4.72
N GLY A 714 -22.65 -10.35 -4.76
CA GLY A 714 -22.33 -8.94 -4.60
C GLY A 714 -23.56 -8.09 -4.40
N VAL A 715 -23.40 -6.96 -3.69
CA VAL A 715 -24.48 -6.02 -3.37
C VAL A 715 -24.11 -4.57 -3.61
N VAL A 716 -22.81 -4.29 -3.81
CA VAL A 716 -22.28 -2.99 -4.19
C VAL A 716 -21.26 -3.17 -5.31
N MET A 717 -21.29 -2.26 -6.29
CA MET A 717 -20.32 -2.18 -7.37
C MET A 717 -19.98 -0.71 -7.65
N HIS A 718 -18.99 -0.18 -6.93
CA HIS A 718 -18.59 1.23 -7.00
C HIS A 718 -17.52 1.46 -8.06
N ALA A 719 -17.73 2.42 -8.96
CA ALA A 719 -16.71 2.88 -9.90
C ALA A 719 -15.71 3.80 -9.18
N VAL A 720 -14.43 3.43 -9.19
CA VAL A 720 -13.36 4.20 -8.54
C VAL A 720 -13.00 5.40 -9.41
N GLU A 721 -13.36 6.59 -8.95
CA GLU A 721 -12.97 7.87 -9.58
C GLU A 721 -11.43 8.03 -9.63
N PRO A 722 -10.83 8.33 -10.79
CA PRO A 722 -9.38 8.54 -10.88
C PRO A 722 -8.85 9.76 -10.09
N ALA A 723 -9.69 10.78 -9.90
CA ALA A 723 -9.32 12.03 -9.22
C ALA A 723 -9.37 11.94 -7.68
N VAL A 724 -9.90 10.84 -7.14
CA VAL A 724 -10.06 10.63 -5.71
C VAL A 724 -9.01 9.64 -5.23
N ASP A 725 -8.18 10.08 -4.30
CA ASP A 725 -7.26 9.21 -3.59
C ASP A 725 -7.98 8.57 -2.39
N TYR A 726 -8.48 7.35 -2.61
CA TYR A 726 -9.21 6.61 -1.59
C TYR A 726 -8.24 6.03 -0.55
N ARG A 727 -8.26 6.61 0.65
CA ARG A 727 -7.60 6.00 1.83
C ARG A 727 -8.27 4.68 2.23
N ARG A 728 -9.60 4.63 2.10
CA ARG A 728 -10.45 3.44 2.18
C ARG A 728 -11.46 3.50 1.05
N LEU A 729 -11.72 2.36 0.40
CA LEU A 729 -12.67 2.31 -0.71
C LEU A 729 -14.11 2.30 -0.16
N PRO A 730 -14.92 3.34 -0.46
CA PRO A 730 -16.31 3.37 -0.03
C PRO A 730 -17.14 2.36 -0.81
N LEU A 731 -18.26 2.00 -0.22
CA LEU A 731 -19.32 1.17 -0.77
C LEU A 731 -20.57 2.05 -0.93
N SER A 732 -20.65 2.72 -2.07
CA SER A 732 -21.66 3.75 -2.39
C SER A 732 -22.70 3.26 -3.40
N ASP A 733 -22.28 2.67 -4.52
CA ASP A 733 -23.17 2.27 -5.61
C ASP A 733 -23.80 0.88 -5.37
N ARG A 734 -24.97 0.89 -4.73
CA ARG A 734 -25.76 -0.30 -4.36
C ARG A 734 -26.40 -0.93 -5.59
N LEU A 735 -26.30 -2.25 -5.69
CA LEU A 735 -27.04 -3.01 -6.69
C LEU A 735 -28.55 -2.83 -6.52
N ASP A 736 -29.26 -3.15 -7.58
CA ASP A 736 -30.64 -2.73 -7.77
C ASP A 736 -31.61 -3.25 -6.70
N GLY A 737 -32.17 -2.33 -5.93
CA GLY A 737 -33.11 -2.66 -4.85
C GLY A 737 -32.44 -3.21 -3.58
N MET A 738 -31.10 -3.25 -3.54
CA MET A 738 -30.34 -3.63 -2.36
C MET A 738 -30.27 -2.49 -1.35
N ARG A 739 -30.39 -2.84 -0.08
CA ARG A 739 -30.35 -1.93 1.06
C ARG A 739 -29.32 -2.44 2.06
N LEU A 740 -28.55 -1.51 2.59
CA LEU A 740 -27.43 -1.76 3.50
C LEU A 740 -27.68 -0.91 4.73
N TYR A 741 -27.81 -1.59 5.86
CA TYR A 741 -28.15 -1.05 7.17
C TYR A 741 -26.97 -1.27 8.09
N LEU A 742 -26.52 -0.24 8.79
CA LEU A 742 -25.64 -0.40 9.93
C LEU A 742 -26.51 -0.34 11.17
N LEU A 743 -26.55 -1.43 11.94
CA LEU A 743 -27.38 -1.56 13.12
C LEU A 743 -26.51 -1.68 14.37
N ASP A 744 -26.89 -0.96 15.42
CA ASP A 744 -26.29 -1.11 16.75
C ASP A 744 -26.83 -2.36 17.48
N ASP A 745 -26.35 -2.59 18.70
CA ASP A 745 -26.76 -3.73 19.54
C ASP A 745 -28.25 -3.70 19.91
N GLN A 746 -28.91 -2.54 19.79
CA GLN A 746 -30.34 -2.36 20.00
C GLN A 746 -31.14 -2.47 18.69
N GLN A 747 -30.50 -2.85 17.58
CA GLN A 747 -31.05 -2.91 16.22
C GLN A 747 -31.59 -1.56 15.71
N ALA A 748 -31.07 -0.44 16.21
CA ALA A 748 -31.34 0.89 15.68
C ALA A 748 -30.30 1.29 14.61
N LEU A 749 -30.68 2.21 13.73
CA LEU A 749 -29.78 2.70 12.68
C LEU A 749 -28.62 3.50 13.27
N ALA A 750 -27.40 3.14 12.89
CA ALA A 750 -26.19 3.83 13.29
C ALA A 750 -26.14 5.25 12.69
N ALA A 751 -25.63 6.19 13.49
CA ALA A 751 -25.29 7.53 13.05
C ALA A 751 -24.09 7.51 12.05
N PRO A 752 -23.90 8.55 11.23
CA PRO A 752 -22.73 8.63 10.36
C PRO A 752 -21.44 8.65 11.21
N GLY A 753 -20.39 7.97 10.75
CA GLY A 753 -19.14 7.79 11.50
C GLY A 753 -19.19 6.77 12.66
N GLN A 754 -20.37 6.39 13.14
CA GLN A 754 -20.51 5.36 14.18
C GLN A 754 -20.22 3.97 13.61
N SER A 755 -19.36 3.20 14.28
CA SER A 755 -19.10 1.81 13.94
C SER A 755 -20.27 0.93 14.38
N ALA A 756 -20.83 0.15 13.47
CA ALA A 756 -21.90 -0.80 13.76
C ALA A 756 -21.85 -1.99 12.79
N GLU A 757 -22.64 -3.04 13.08
CA GLU A 757 -22.66 -4.24 12.25
C GLU A 757 -23.52 -4.03 10.99
N LEU A 758 -23.06 -4.57 9.86
CA LEU A 758 -23.72 -4.48 8.57
C LEU A 758 -24.79 -5.56 8.39
N TYR A 759 -25.96 -5.11 7.96
CA TYR A 759 -27.11 -5.91 7.57
C TYR A 759 -27.54 -5.57 6.15
N ILE A 760 -27.92 -6.58 5.39
CA ILE A 760 -28.25 -6.44 3.97
C ILE A 760 -29.68 -6.88 3.71
N GLY A 761 -30.48 -6.03 3.08
CA GLY A 761 -31.83 -6.32 2.60
C GLY A 761 -31.92 -6.17 1.08
N GLY A 762 -32.95 -6.77 0.46
CA GLY A 762 -33.21 -6.62 -0.98
C GLY A 762 -33.51 -7.93 -1.74
N PRO A 763 -33.70 -7.84 -3.06
CA PRO A 763 -34.13 -8.97 -3.90
C PRO A 763 -33.05 -10.05 -4.11
N GLN A 764 -31.80 -9.77 -3.76
CA GLN A 764 -30.66 -10.66 -3.98
C GLN A 764 -30.29 -11.49 -2.73
N LEU A 765 -31.08 -11.44 -1.65
CA LEU A 765 -30.86 -12.32 -0.50
C LEU A 765 -31.10 -13.78 -0.88
N ALA A 766 -30.14 -14.65 -0.59
CA ALA A 766 -30.24 -16.10 -0.77
C ALA A 766 -31.46 -16.67 -0.03
N ARG A 767 -31.95 -17.84 -0.47
CA ARG A 767 -33.04 -18.56 0.21
C ARG A 767 -32.65 -18.87 1.67
N GLY A 768 -31.39 -19.21 1.91
CA GLY A 768 -30.84 -19.56 3.22
C GLY A 768 -29.73 -20.58 3.07
N TYR A 769 -29.38 -21.24 4.17
CA TYR A 769 -28.48 -22.39 4.13
C TYR A 769 -29.26 -23.70 3.96
N LEU A 770 -28.60 -24.75 3.44
CA LEU A 770 -29.13 -26.12 3.33
C LEU A 770 -29.64 -26.64 4.68
N ASP A 771 -28.90 -26.37 5.75
CA ASP A 771 -29.38 -26.58 7.11
C ASP A 771 -30.13 -25.34 7.59
N ALA A 772 -31.45 -25.47 7.74
CA ALA A 772 -32.32 -24.39 8.19
C ALA A 772 -31.94 -23.87 9.59
N GLN A 773 -31.35 -24.68 10.46
CA GLN A 773 -30.91 -24.24 11.80
C GLN A 773 -29.81 -23.19 11.71
N GLN A 774 -28.93 -23.29 10.71
CA GLN A 774 -27.86 -22.31 10.48
C GLN A 774 -28.39 -20.96 9.99
N SER A 775 -29.64 -20.91 9.51
CA SER A 775 -30.24 -19.70 8.94
C SER A 775 -30.90 -18.79 9.98
N VAL A 776 -31.30 -19.33 11.14
CA VAL A 776 -32.13 -18.65 12.15
C VAL A 776 -31.51 -17.33 12.63
N ASP A 777 -30.23 -17.34 12.97
CA ASP A 777 -29.55 -16.16 13.53
C ASP A 777 -28.87 -15.28 12.47
N ARG A 778 -28.94 -15.68 11.19
CA ARG A 778 -28.27 -15.00 10.07
C ARG A 778 -29.26 -14.30 9.14
N PHE A 779 -30.46 -14.85 8.96
CA PHE A 779 -31.51 -14.25 8.15
C PHE A 779 -32.68 -13.84 9.04
N ILE A 780 -32.70 -12.57 9.44
CA ILE A 780 -33.62 -12.03 10.43
C ILE A 780 -34.66 -11.12 9.79
N GLU A 781 -35.71 -10.78 10.53
CA GLU A 781 -36.64 -9.70 10.19
C GLU A 781 -36.41 -8.53 11.15
N LEU A 782 -36.38 -7.30 10.62
CA LEU A 782 -36.25 -6.11 11.46
C LEU A 782 -37.59 -5.81 12.13
N ALA A 783 -37.63 -5.80 13.48
CA ALA A 783 -38.86 -5.53 14.23
C ALA A 783 -39.52 -4.20 13.85
N GLN A 784 -38.70 -3.19 13.52
CA GLN A 784 -39.15 -1.85 13.10
C GLN A 784 -39.64 -1.79 11.64
N ARG A 785 -39.38 -2.84 10.83
CA ARG A 785 -39.81 -2.95 9.42
C ARG A 785 -40.33 -4.36 9.13
N PRO A 786 -41.58 -4.66 9.56
CA PRO A 786 -42.18 -5.97 9.37
C PRO A 786 -42.21 -6.38 7.89
N GLY A 787 -41.80 -7.61 7.59
CA GLY A 787 -41.78 -8.16 6.23
C GLY A 787 -40.50 -7.89 5.42
N GLU A 788 -39.54 -7.13 5.96
CA GLU A 788 -38.21 -6.99 5.36
C GLU A 788 -37.23 -7.99 5.97
N ARG A 789 -36.83 -8.99 5.16
CA ARG A 789 -35.80 -9.97 5.53
C ARG A 789 -34.40 -9.39 5.31
N LEU A 790 -33.54 -9.50 6.31
CA LEU A 790 -32.17 -9.01 6.32
C LEU A 790 -31.17 -10.15 6.54
N TYR A 791 -30.01 -10.06 5.92
CA TYR A 791 -28.87 -10.92 6.19
C TYR A 791 -27.86 -10.19 7.09
N ARG A 792 -27.53 -10.80 8.23
CA ARG A 792 -26.54 -10.34 9.21
C ARG A 792 -25.14 -10.77 8.78
N THR A 793 -24.32 -9.82 8.32
CA THR A 793 -23.06 -10.16 7.64
C THR A 793 -21.91 -10.52 8.58
N GLY A 794 -21.92 -9.99 9.81
CA GLY A 794 -20.76 -9.97 10.73
C GLY A 794 -19.68 -8.95 10.36
N ASP A 795 -19.81 -8.22 9.24
CA ASP A 795 -18.91 -7.13 8.88
C ASP A 795 -19.23 -5.89 9.71
N MET A 796 -18.21 -5.25 10.25
CA MET A 796 -18.32 -3.95 10.91
C MET A 796 -18.07 -2.86 9.88
N GLY A 797 -18.86 -1.80 9.95
CA GLY A 797 -18.68 -0.65 9.09
C GLY A 797 -19.22 0.63 9.71
N ARG A 798 -19.07 1.72 8.97
CA ARG A 798 -19.64 3.03 9.33
C ARG A 798 -20.09 3.76 8.08
N TYR A 799 -21.10 4.61 8.24
CA TYR A 799 -21.57 5.44 7.14
C TYR A 799 -20.69 6.67 6.96
N LEU A 800 -20.46 7.02 5.71
CA LEU A 800 -19.95 8.33 5.30
C LEU A 800 -21.11 9.32 5.13
N PRO A 801 -20.83 10.64 5.09
CA PRO A 801 -21.86 11.68 5.00
C PRO A 801 -22.83 11.55 3.80
N ASP A 802 -22.39 10.91 2.71
CA ASP A 802 -23.18 10.67 1.49
C ASP A 802 -24.06 9.40 1.58
N GLY A 803 -24.03 8.67 2.68
CA GLY A 803 -24.76 7.40 2.84
C GLY A 803 -24.07 6.20 2.21
N SER A 804 -22.89 6.38 1.62
CA SER A 804 -21.96 5.28 1.36
C SER A 804 -21.41 4.73 2.68
N LEU A 805 -20.82 3.54 2.65
CA LEU A 805 -20.27 2.91 3.84
C LEU A 805 -18.86 2.44 3.60
N GLU A 806 -18.07 2.38 4.66
CA GLU A 806 -16.75 1.74 4.65
C GLU A 806 -16.73 0.59 5.65
N ILE A 807 -16.08 -0.51 5.27
CA ILE A 807 -15.91 -1.67 6.14
C ILE A 807 -14.67 -1.45 7.00
N THR A 808 -14.85 -1.53 8.32
CA THR A 808 -13.83 -1.24 9.33
C THR A 808 -13.22 -2.53 9.90
N GLY A 809 -13.89 -3.66 9.73
CA GLY A 809 -13.42 -4.95 10.22
C GLY A 809 -14.56 -5.96 10.28
N ARG A 810 -14.46 -6.91 11.21
CA ARG A 810 -15.49 -7.91 11.47
C ARG A 810 -15.73 -8.04 12.97
N ALA A 811 -16.98 -8.33 13.33
CA ALA A 811 -17.38 -8.60 14.71
C ALA A 811 -17.02 -10.03 15.15
N ASP A 812 -16.95 -10.95 14.19
CA ASP A 812 -16.64 -12.36 14.39
C ASP A 812 -15.19 -12.69 14.00
N ARG A 813 -14.79 -13.95 14.25
CA ARG A 813 -13.45 -14.49 13.94
C ARG A 813 -13.30 -14.93 12.49
N GLN A 814 -14.07 -14.33 11.60
CA GLN A 814 -14.01 -14.63 10.19
C GLN A 814 -13.06 -13.68 9.49
N VAL A 815 -12.35 -14.20 8.50
CA VAL A 815 -11.38 -13.46 7.70
C VAL A 815 -11.62 -13.72 6.22
N LYS A 816 -11.14 -12.81 5.37
CA LYS A 816 -11.08 -13.03 3.92
C LYS A 816 -9.64 -13.30 3.53
N ILE A 817 -9.38 -14.47 2.97
CA ILE A 817 -8.04 -14.89 2.54
C ILE A 817 -8.14 -15.29 1.07
N ARG A 818 -7.46 -14.56 0.19
CA ARG A 818 -7.43 -14.77 -1.27
C ARG A 818 -8.83 -14.78 -1.89
N GLY A 819 -9.71 -13.92 -1.36
CA GLY A 819 -11.12 -13.84 -1.74
C GLY A 819 -12.03 -14.94 -1.19
N PHE A 820 -11.50 -15.92 -0.45
CA PHE A 820 -12.29 -16.93 0.24
C PHE A 820 -12.69 -16.44 1.62
N ARG A 821 -13.95 -16.69 1.98
CA ARG A 821 -14.48 -16.49 3.33
C ARG A 821 -14.00 -17.66 4.20
N VAL A 822 -13.21 -17.38 5.24
CA VAL A 822 -12.57 -18.38 6.12
C VAL A 822 -12.94 -18.14 7.58
N GLU A 823 -13.49 -19.16 8.23
CA GLU A 823 -13.77 -19.17 9.67
C GLU A 823 -12.57 -19.76 10.40
N LEU A 824 -11.91 -19.00 11.29
CA LEU A 824 -10.75 -19.49 12.03
C LEU A 824 -11.10 -20.68 12.94
N ASP A 825 -12.35 -20.73 13.39
CA ASP A 825 -12.85 -21.82 14.23
C ASP A 825 -12.99 -23.14 13.45
N GLU A 826 -13.20 -23.09 12.11
CA GLU A 826 -13.17 -24.30 11.26
C GLU A 826 -11.78 -24.91 11.21
N ILE A 827 -10.76 -24.07 10.99
CA ILE A 827 -9.36 -24.49 11.00
C ILE A 827 -9.01 -25.07 12.37
N GLN A 828 -9.39 -24.36 13.45
CA GLN A 828 -9.12 -24.81 14.81
C GLN A 828 -9.73 -26.18 15.11
N ALA A 829 -10.98 -26.42 14.67
CA ALA A 829 -11.67 -27.68 14.86
C ALA A 829 -11.00 -28.83 14.08
N GLN A 830 -10.63 -28.60 12.82
CA GLN A 830 -9.94 -29.61 12.00
C GLN A 830 -8.56 -29.95 12.58
N LEU A 831 -7.78 -28.95 12.99
CA LEU A 831 -6.47 -29.17 13.62
C LEU A 831 -6.57 -29.90 14.97
N THR A 832 -7.60 -29.58 15.78
CA THR A 832 -7.85 -30.28 17.04
C THR A 832 -8.24 -31.75 16.80
N GLY A 833 -8.85 -32.07 15.64
CA GLY A 833 -9.19 -33.43 15.24
C GLY A 833 -8.00 -34.28 14.77
N LEU A 834 -6.81 -33.70 14.60
CA LEU A 834 -5.63 -34.43 14.13
C LEU A 834 -5.10 -35.41 15.20
N PRO A 835 -4.64 -36.61 14.79
CA PRO A 835 -4.10 -37.60 15.74
C PRO A 835 -2.95 -37.04 16.58
N GLY A 836 -3.11 -37.04 17.89
CA GLY A 836 -2.08 -36.62 18.85
C GLY A 836 -2.13 -35.15 19.27
N VAL A 837 -2.97 -34.33 18.65
CA VAL A 837 -3.22 -32.93 19.06
C VAL A 837 -4.23 -32.91 20.21
N ALA A 838 -3.90 -32.22 21.31
CA ALA A 838 -4.79 -32.08 22.47
C ALA A 838 -5.65 -30.81 22.40
N GLN A 839 -5.05 -29.69 21.98
CA GLN A 839 -5.73 -28.42 21.76
C GLN A 839 -5.08 -27.69 20.59
N ALA A 840 -5.86 -26.90 19.85
CA ALA A 840 -5.36 -25.96 18.86
C ALA A 840 -5.97 -24.57 19.08
N ALA A 841 -5.22 -23.53 18.76
CA ALA A 841 -5.67 -22.15 18.70
C ALA A 841 -5.17 -21.52 17.41
N VAL A 842 -6.06 -20.90 16.63
CA VAL A 842 -5.74 -20.30 15.34
C VAL A 842 -5.92 -18.79 15.41
N GLU A 843 -4.95 -18.01 14.93
CA GLU A 843 -5.05 -16.56 14.78
C GLU A 843 -4.72 -16.13 13.35
N CYS A 844 -5.29 -15.00 12.94
CA CYS A 844 -5.00 -14.36 11.67
C CYS A 844 -4.37 -12.99 11.95
N ILE A 845 -3.24 -12.70 11.32
CA ILE A 845 -2.44 -11.50 11.59
C ILE A 845 -2.16 -10.78 10.28
N PRO A 846 -2.46 -9.47 10.19
CA PRO A 846 -2.05 -8.64 9.06
C PRO A 846 -0.53 -8.41 9.05
N ARG A 847 0.13 -8.69 7.93
CA ARG A 847 1.58 -8.61 7.71
C ARG A 847 1.92 -7.67 6.55
N GLY A 848 1.72 -6.36 6.74
CA GLY A 848 2.13 -5.34 5.76
C GLY A 848 1.71 -5.68 4.32
N GLU A 849 2.68 -5.87 3.43
CA GLU A 849 2.46 -6.20 2.01
C GLU A 849 2.02 -7.66 1.75
N LEU A 850 2.21 -8.57 2.70
CA LEU A 850 1.79 -9.98 2.61
C LEU A 850 0.30 -10.19 2.90
N GLY A 851 -0.40 -9.16 3.39
CA GLY A 851 -1.81 -9.26 3.73
C GLY A 851 -2.05 -10.10 4.99
N GLN A 852 -3.13 -10.88 5.01
CA GLN A 852 -3.55 -11.67 6.18
C GLN A 852 -2.85 -13.04 6.20
N GLN A 853 -2.17 -13.38 7.29
CA GLN A 853 -1.53 -14.68 7.51
C GLN A 853 -2.15 -15.47 8.66
N LEU A 854 -2.25 -16.77 8.50
CA LEU A 854 -2.81 -17.70 9.49
C LEU A 854 -1.70 -18.37 10.31
N PHE A 855 -1.82 -18.35 11.63
CA PHE A 855 -0.96 -19.07 12.57
C PHE A 855 -1.79 -20.02 13.42
N ALA A 856 -1.27 -21.21 13.70
CA ALA A 856 -1.90 -22.15 14.62
C ALA A 856 -0.92 -22.67 15.66
N PHE A 857 -1.32 -22.56 16.92
CA PHE A 857 -0.58 -23.02 18.09
C PHE A 857 -1.27 -24.26 18.65
N MET A 858 -0.53 -25.33 18.84
CA MET A 858 -1.07 -26.64 19.19
C MET A 858 -0.34 -27.23 20.39
N THR A 859 -1.07 -27.91 21.26
CA THR A 859 -0.51 -28.75 22.32
C THR A 859 -0.66 -30.22 21.94
N LEU A 860 0.26 -31.07 22.39
CA LEU A 860 0.20 -32.51 22.16
C LEU A 860 -0.46 -33.24 23.33
N THR A 861 -1.08 -34.37 23.03
CA THR A 861 -1.59 -35.29 24.06
C THR A 861 -0.41 -35.82 24.90
N PRO A 862 -0.53 -35.93 26.23
CA PRO A 862 0.55 -36.45 27.07
C PRO A 862 1.08 -37.81 26.56
N GLY A 863 2.39 -37.91 26.38
CA GLY A 863 3.05 -39.12 25.88
C GLY A 863 3.05 -39.29 24.36
N HIS A 864 2.52 -38.34 23.60
CA HIS A 864 2.59 -38.31 22.13
C HIS A 864 3.74 -37.42 21.64
N SER A 865 4.50 -37.89 20.66
CA SER A 865 5.53 -37.10 19.96
C SER A 865 5.26 -37.09 18.46
N THR A 866 5.17 -35.91 17.85
CA THR A 866 5.01 -35.72 16.41
C THR A 866 5.82 -34.51 15.95
N SER A 867 6.06 -34.38 14.64
CA SER A 867 6.72 -33.21 14.05
C SER A 867 5.70 -32.25 13.45
N VAL A 868 6.08 -30.97 13.33
CA VAL A 868 5.29 -29.94 12.64
C VAL A 868 5.01 -30.35 11.19
N ALA A 869 6.03 -30.85 10.47
CA ALA A 869 5.89 -31.36 9.11
C ALA A 869 4.82 -32.48 8.98
N ARG A 870 4.74 -33.41 9.96
CA ARG A 870 3.71 -34.46 9.95
C ARG A 870 2.31 -33.88 10.18
N LEU A 871 2.17 -32.97 11.14
CA LEU A 871 0.89 -32.28 11.39
C LEU A 871 0.46 -31.43 10.18
N HIS A 872 1.42 -30.81 9.48
CA HIS A 872 1.18 -30.04 8.27
C HIS A 872 0.65 -30.92 7.14
N GLY A 873 1.29 -32.07 6.89
CA GLY A 873 0.79 -33.05 5.92
C GLY A 873 -0.63 -33.56 6.25
N GLN A 874 -0.91 -33.83 7.53
CA GLN A 874 -2.25 -34.24 7.96
C GLN A 874 -3.28 -33.10 7.83
N ALA A 875 -2.88 -31.86 8.08
CA ALA A 875 -3.73 -30.70 7.88
C ALA A 875 -4.07 -30.51 6.39
N GLN A 876 -3.11 -30.71 5.48
CA GLN A 876 -3.31 -30.66 4.02
C GLN A 876 -4.35 -31.67 3.52
N ASP A 877 -4.51 -32.81 4.19
CA ASP A 877 -5.50 -33.82 3.80
C ASP A 877 -6.96 -33.37 4.08
N CYS A 878 -7.16 -32.41 4.99
CA CYS A 878 -8.49 -31.97 5.45
C CYS A 878 -8.81 -30.48 5.18
N LEU A 879 -7.79 -29.63 5.07
CA LEU A 879 -7.92 -28.18 4.88
C LEU A 879 -7.45 -27.77 3.47
N PRO A 880 -8.19 -26.91 2.76
CA PRO A 880 -7.72 -26.29 1.52
C PRO A 880 -6.45 -25.44 1.71
N ASP A 881 -5.68 -25.25 0.64
CA ASP A 881 -4.43 -24.44 0.62
C ASP A 881 -4.55 -23.05 1.27
N TYR A 882 -5.70 -22.37 1.11
CA TYR A 882 -5.93 -21.03 1.66
C TYR A 882 -6.33 -21.03 3.14
N MET A 883 -6.65 -22.19 3.71
CA MET A 883 -6.98 -22.38 5.14
C MET A 883 -5.81 -22.94 5.95
N LEU A 884 -4.69 -23.31 5.31
CA LEU A 884 -3.54 -23.88 6.01
C LEU A 884 -2.78 -22.80 6.80
N PRO A 885 -2.68 -22.93 8.13
CA PRO A 885 -1.91 -22.02 8.96
C PRO A 885 -0.45 -22.47 9.10
N THR A 886 0.43 -21.54 9.44
CA THR A 886 1.75 -21.84 9.97
C THR A 886 1.62 -22.52 11.33
N LEU A 887 2.03 -23.78 11.41
CA LEU A 887 1.83 -24.65 12.57
C LEU A 887 2.96 -24.52 13.59
N ARG A 888 2.61 -24.49 14.89
CA ARG A 888 3.56 -24.50 16.01
C ARG A 888 3.08 -25.42 17.13
N ILE A 889 4.01 -26.20 17.67
CA ILE A 889 3.77 -27.00 18.87
C ILE A 889 4.26 -26.20 20.07
N VAL A 890 3.37 -25.94 21.03
CA VAL A 890 3.65 -25.22 22.27
C VAL A 890 3.38 -26.12 23.48
N GLU A 891 4.04 -25.84 24.60
CA GLU A 891 3.82 -26.61 25.84
C GLU A 891 2.40 -26.42 26.39
N ALA A 892 1.89 -25.18 26.34
CA ALA A 892 0.54 -24.83 26.77
C ALA A 892 0.01 -23.63 25.99
N LEU A 893 -1.32 -23.58 25.82
CA LEU A 893 -1.99 -22.39 25.29
C LEU A 893 -2.13 -21.32 26.39
N PRO A 894 -1.92 -20.03 26.09
CA PRO A 894 -1.97 -18.97 27.09
C PRO A 894 -3.43 -18.68 27.45
N LEU A 895 -3.73 -18.57 28.75
CA LEU A 895 -5.07 -18.32 29.26
C LEU A 895 -5.09 -17.03 30.10
N MET A 896 -6.16 -16.25 29.99
CA MET A 896 -6.48 -15.14 30.87
C MET A 896 -6.88 -15.65 32.27
N GLY A 897 -6.90 -14.77 33.28
CA GLY A 897 -7.28 -15.12 34.66
C GLY A 897 -8.69 -15.70 34.84
N ASN A 898 -9.56 -15.57 33.84
CA ASN A 898 -10.90 -16.19 33.79
C ASN A 898 -10.95 -17.55 33.05
N GLY A 899 -9.79 -18.09 32.66
CA GLY A 899 -9.66 -19.37 31.95
C GLY A 899 -9.98 -19.32 30.44
N LYS A 900 -10.27 -18.15 29.87
CA LYS A 900 -10.40 -17.97 28.42
C LYS A 900 -9.02 -17.83 27.76
N LEU A 901 -8.90 -18.20 26.49
CA LEU A 901 -7.67 -18.07 25.71
C LEU A 901 -7.19 -16.60 25.63
N ASP A 902 -5.93 -16.36 25.97
CA ASP A 902 -5.27 -15.06 25.83
C ASP A 902 -4.72 -14.89 24.41
N ARG A 903 -5.59 -14.36 23.54
CA ARG A 903 -5.30 -14.15 22.13
C ARG A 903 -4.27 -13.04 21.87
N LYS A 904 -4.16 -12.05 22.76
CA LYS A 904 -3.15 -10.98 22.63
C LYS A 904 -1.75 -11.58 22.76
N THR A 905 -1.60 -12.52 23.69
CA THR A 905 -0.36 -13.29 23.86
C THR A 905 -0.06 -14.17 22.64
N LEU A 906 -1.07 -14.84 22.05
CA LEU A 906 -0.89 -15.62 20.82
C LEU A 906 -0.45 -14.76 19.63
N GLN A 907 -1.01 -13.56 19.48
CA GLN A 907 -0.58 -12.59 18.45
C GLN A 907 0.88 -12.19 18.67
N GLN A 908 1.26 -11.89 19.91
CA GLN A 908 2.66 -11.60 20.26
C GLN A 908 3.60 -12.80 20.00
N TRP A 909 3.15 -14.03 20.22
CA TRP A 909 3.94 -15.22 19.91
C TRP A 909 4.17 -15.36 18.41
N ALA A 910 3.15 -15.12 17.61
CA ALA A 910 3.29 -15.13 16.16
C ALA A 910 4.23 -14.01 15.66
N ASP A 911 4.29 -12.87 16.35
CA ASP A 911 5.27 -11.81 16.08
C ASP A 911 6.71 -12.18 16.49
N LYS A 912 6.89 -12.75 17.68
CA LYS A 912 8.21 -13.16 18.21
C LYS A 912 8.88 -14.29 17.43
N VAL A 913 8.12 -15.12 16.73
CA VAL A 913 8.66 -16.23 15.91
C VAL A 913 9.67 -15.72 14.86
N LEU A 914 9.58 -14.45 14.45
CA LEU A 914 10.48 -13.83 13.47
C LEU A 914 11.87 -13.46 14.02
N ASP A 915 12.01 -13.29 15.35
CA ASP A 915 13.30 -12.94 15.98
C ASP A 915 14.27 -14.13 16.04
N THR A 916 13.77 -15.36 15.89
CA THR A 916 14.54 -16.61 15.92
C THR A 916 14.96 -17.15 14.53
N VAL A 917 14.66 -16.42 13.46
CA VAL A 917 14.94 -16.81 12.06
C VAL A 917 16.41 -16.53 11.70
N GLY A 918 17.02 -17.35 10.83
CA GLY A 918 18.38 -17.09 10.34
C GLY A 918 19.52 -17.76 11.10
N SER A 919 19.27 -18.88 11.79
CA SER A 919 20.30 -19.59 12.57
C SER A 919 21.42 -20.21 11.73
N ALA A 920 21.12 -20.67 10.51
CA ALA A 920 22.08 -21.23 9.55
C ALA A 920 22.32 -20.25 8.39
N LEU A 921 23.51 -19.66 8.31
CA LEU A 921 23.84 -18.64 7.30
C LEU A 921 24.07 -19.25 5.90
N PRO A 922 23.78 -18.50 4.83
CA PRO A 922 24.16 -18.87 3.46
C PRO A 922 25.64 -19.22 3.33
N ARG A 923 25.94 -20.35 2.69
CA ARG A 923 27.30 -20.88 2.49
C ARG A 923 27.79 -20.61 1.08
N THR A 924 26.87 -20.52 0.12
CA THR A 924 27.17 -20.22 -1.29
C THR A 924 26.52 -18.90 -1.72
N PRO A 925 27.05 -18.22 -2.75
CA PRO A 925 26.42 -17.01 -3.30
C PRO A 925 25.00 -17.26 -3.83
N LEU A 926 24.73 -18.46 -4.35
CA LEU A 926 23.37 -18.86 -4.74
C LEU A 926 22.46 -18.91 -3.52
N GLU A 927 22.87 -19.58 -2.44
CA GLU A 927 22.11 -19.60 -1.19
C GLU A 927 21.90 -18.18 -0.63
N ALA A 928 22.87 -17.27 -0.75
CA ALA A 928 22.74 -15.89 -0.26
C ALA A 928 21.70 -15.10 -1.07
N LEU A 929 21.79 -15.17 -2.40
CA LEU A 929 20.80 -14.56 -3.28
C LEU A 929 19.39 -15.11 -3.02
N LEU A 930 19.26 -16.43 -2.88
CA LEU A 930 17.98 -17.09 -2.59
C LEU A 930 17.46 -16.66 -1.21
N ALA A 931 18.29 -16.67 -0.16
CA ALA A 931 17.92 -16.22 1.18
C ALA A 931 17.45 -14.76 1.21
N ASP A 932 18.12 -13.87 0.48
CA ASP A 932 17.72 -12.46 0.36
C ASP A 932 16.35 -12.33 -0.32
N VAL A 933 16.10 -13.08 -1.40
CA VAL A 933 14.80 -13.05 -2.07
C VAL A 933 13.71 -13.64 -1.17
N TRP A 934 13.98 -14.73 -0.45
CA TRP A 934 13.08 -15.29 0.57
C TRP A 934 12.74 -14.25 1.64
N ALA A 935 13.75 -13.60 2.21
CA ALA A 935 13.60 -12.60 3.27
C ALA A 935 12.74 -11.43 2.80
N GLN A 936 13.02 -10.91 1.60
CA GLN A 936 12.23 -9.82 1.01
C GLN A 936 10.76 -10.21 0.75
N VAL A 937 10.51 -11.44 0.29
CA VAL A 937 9.13 -11.90 0.04
C VAL A 937 8.39 -12.09 1.36
N LEU A 938 9.05 -12.67 2.37
CA LEU A 938 8.47 -12.95 3.67
C LEU A 938 8.42 -11.72 4.61
N GLY A 939 9.02 -10.59 4.21
CA GLY A 939 9.09 -9.39 5.03
C GLY A 939 9.96 -9.57 6.27
N LEU A 940 11.01 -10.39 6.16
CA LEU A 940 11.94 -10.75 7.23
C LEU A 940 13.26 -10.02 7.05
N GLU A 941 13.95 -9.70 8.15
CA GLU A 941 15.30 -9.13 8.08
C GLU A 941 16.33 -10.13 7.54
N ARG A 942 16.18 -11.42 7.90
CA ARG A 942 17.06 -12.52 7.49
C ARG A 942 16.30 -13.85 7.39
N VAL A 943 16.78 -14.75 6.54
CA VAL A 943 16.31 -16.13 6.39
C VAL A 943 17.52 -17.07 6.38
N GLY A 944 17.45 -18.16 7.14
CA GLY A 944 18.49 -19.19 7.19
C GLY A 944 18.33 -20.21 6.06
N ILE A 945 19.41 -20.91 5.71
CA ILE A 945 19.38 -21.84 4.57
C ILE A 945 18.46 -23.05 4.75
N ASP A 946 18.27 -23.48 5.99
CA ASP A 946 17.44 -24.63 6.36
C ASP A 946 16.01 -24.22 6.69
N ASP A 947 15.71 -22.91 6.76
CA ASP A 947 14.39 -22.43 7.12
C ASP A 947 13.42 -22.73 5.97
N ASP A 948 12.36 -23.47 6.28
CA ASP A 948 11.31 -23.82 5.31
C ASP A 948 10.43 -22.59 5.04
N PHE A 949 10.23 -22.27 3.75
CA PHE A 949 9.43 -21.14 3.31
C PHE A 949 8.04 -21.10 3.95
N PHE A 950 7.35 -22.24 4.04
CA PHE A 950 6.00 -22.35 4.58
C PHE A 950 5.99 -22.34 6.10
N GLU A 951 7.02 -22.87 6.75
CA GLU A 951 7.20 -22.73 8.20
C GLU A 951 7.44 -21.27 8.61
N LEU A 952 8.04 -20.44 7.75
CA LEU A 952 8.25 -19.02 7.97
C LEU A 952 7.02 -18.13 7.65
N GLY A 953 5.88 -18.71 7.28
CA GLY A 953 4.67 -17.96 6.91
C GLY A 953 4.46 -17.79 5.41
N GLY A 954 5.35 -18.36 4.59
CA GLY A 954 5.16 -18.48 3.15
C GLY A 954 3.92 -19.29 2.81
N HIS A 955 3.28 -18.94 1.71
CA HIS A 955 2.03 -19.54 1.29
C HIS A 955 1.87 -19.45 -0.23
N SER A 956 0.91 -20.12 -0.86
CA SER A 956 0.87 -20.25 -2.34
C SER A 956 1.01 -18.93 -3.10
N LEU A 957 0.38 -17.84 -2.65
CA LEU A 957 0.54 -16.53 -3.29
C LEU A 957 1.94 -15.92 -3.06
N ALA A 958 2.51 -16.02 -1.86
CA ALA A 958 3.90 -15.62 -1.61
C ALA A 958 4.87 -16.50 -2.40
N ALA A 959 4.55 -17.77 -2.64
CA ALA A 959 5.32 -18.66 -3.52
C ALA A 959 5.27 -18.20 -4.99
N VAL A 960 4.14 -17.64 -5.46
CA VAL A 960 4.08 -16.97 -6.78
C VAL A 960 5.00 -15.77 -6.82
N THR A 961 4.89 -14.87 -5.82
CA THR A 961 5.77 -13.70 -5.72
C THR A 961 7.23 -14.12 -5.67
N LEU A 962 7.53 -15.15 -4.91
CA LEU A 962 8.86 -15.72 -4.77
C LEU A 962 9.36 -16.29 -6.10
N ALA A 963 8.62 -17.17 -6.75
CA ALA A 963 8.98 -17.73 -8.05
C ALA A 963 9.24 -16.62 -9.09
N SER A 964 8.38 -15.59 -9.14
CA SER A 964 8.57 -14.45 -10.05
C SER A 964 9.85 -13.65 -9.76
N ARG A 965 10.17 -13.41 -8.48
CA ARG A 965 11.39 -12.70 -8.09
C ARG A 965 12.63 -13.54 -8.34
N LEU A 966 12.57 -14.84 -8.04
CA LEU A 966 13.66 -15.79 -8.28
C LEU A 966 13.95 -15.95 -9.77
N GLN A 967 12.92 -16.03 -10.60
CA GLN A 967 13.11 -16.06 -12.05
C GLN A 967 13.86 -14.83 -12.55
N THR A 968 13.53 -13.64 -12.02
CA THR A 968 14.24 -12.40 -12.35
C THR A 968 15.69 -12.43 -11.85
N ALA A 969 15.89 -12.87 -10.59
CA ALA A 969 17.21 -12.92 -9.96
C ALA A 969 18.15 -13.94 -10.62
N LEU A 970 17.62 -15.10 -11.03
CA LEU A 970 18.37 -16.20 -11.64
C LEU A 970 18.43 -16.10 -13.17
N SER A 971 17.64 -15.23 -13.80
CA SER A 971 17.46 -15.17 -15.26
C SER A 971 17.13 -16.53 -15.89
N ALA A 972 16.39 -17.36 -15.15
CA ALA A 972 16.02 -18.72 -15.50
C ALA A 972 14.53 -18.96 -15.18
N PRO A 973 13.80 -19.78 -15.94
CA PRO A 973 12.40 -20.06 -15.64
C PRO A 973 12.28 -20.75 -14.27
N VAL A 974 11.53 -20.13 -13.35
CA VAL A 974 11.24 -20.70 -12.04
C VAL A 974 9.75 -20.88 -11.91
N THR A 975 9.30 -22.14 -11.84
CA THR A 975 7.88 -22.44 -11.64
C THR A 975 7.53 -22.36 -10.15
N VAL A 976 6.28 -22.02 -9.84
CA VAL A 976 5.76 -22.06 -8.46
C VAL A 976 5.92 -23.45 -7.85
N ASN A 977 5.76 -24.51 -8.67
CA ASN A 977 5.91 -25.89 -8.24
C ASN A 977 7.34 -26.22 -7.75
N ALA A 978 8.36 -25.57 -8.31
CA ALA A 978 9.74 -25.71 -7.84
C ALA A 978 9.91 -25.27 -6.38
N VAL A 979 9.22 -24.19 -5.97
CA VAL A 979 9.22 -23.70 -4.58
C VAL A 979 8.54 -24.69 -3.63
N PHE A 980 7.45 -25.33 -4.08
CA PHE A 980 6.77 -26.36 -3.28
C PHE A 980 7.61 -27.64 -3.11
N ASN A 981 8.32 -28.05 -4.16
CA ASN A 981 9.16 -29.25 -4.12
C ASN A 981 10.47 -29.04 -3.34
N ALA A 982 10.95 -27.80 -3.26
CA ALA A 982 12.18 -27.43 -2.59
C ALA A 982 11.95 -26.16 -1.73
N PRO A 983 11.30 -26.30 -0.55
CA PRO A 983 10.79 -25.16 0.22
C PRO A 983 11.85 -24.42 1.05
N SER A 984 13.05 -24.98 1.26
CA SER A 984 14.16 -24.27 1.90
C SER A 984 15.15 -23.72 0.88
N VAL A 985 15.87 -22.67 1.25
CA VAL A 985 16.94 -22.08 0.42
C VAL A 985 17.97 -23.14 0.03
N LEU A 986 18.33 -24.02 0.96
CA LEU A 986 19.24 -25.14 0.73
C LEU A 986 18.71 -26.10 -0.34
N ALA A 987 17.47 -26.57 -0.18
CA ALA A 987 16.85 -27.50 -1.11
C ALA A 987 16.68 -26.86 -2.50
N PHE A 988 16.31 -25.58 -2.53
CA PHE A 988 16.09 -24.85 -3.77
C PHE A 988 17.41 -24.56 -4.50
N ALA A 989 18.48 -24.24 -3.77
CA ALA A 989 19.82 -24.10 -4.34
C ALA A 989 20.27 -25.41 -5.01
N ALA A 990 20.04 -26.55 -4.36
CA ALA A 990 20.36 -27.86 -4.93
C ALA A 990 19.52 -28.17 -6.18
N LEU A 991 18.23 -27.82 -6.18
CA LEU A 991 17.34 -27.97 -7.34
C LEU A 991 17.83 -27.12 -8.53
N VAL A 992 18.14 -25.85 -8.28
CA VAL A 992 18.70 -24.92 -9.28
C VAL A 992 20.02 -25.46 -9.85
N GLN A 993 20.92 -25.95 -9.01
CA GLN A 993 22.20 -26.52 -9.45
C GLN A 993 22.01 -27.80 -10.28
N ALA A 994 21.05 -28.65 -9.94
CA ALA A 994 20.78 -29.90 -10.65
C ALA A 994 20.08 -29.69 -12.00
N GLU A 995 19.14 -28.74 -12.09
CA GLU A 995 18.30 -28.55 -13.27
C GLU A 995 18.82 -27.50 -14.26
N LEU A 996 19.56 -26.47 -13.82
CA LEU A 996 19.77 -25.26 -14.65
C LEU A 996 21.12 -25.13 -15.35
N LYS A 997 22.13 -26.01 -15.15
CA LYS A 997 23.48 -25.90 -15.76
C LYS A 997 23.91 -24.45 -16.01
N LEU A 998 24.05 -23.68 -14.93
CA LEU A 998 24.22 -22.23 -15.00
C LEU A 998 25.42 -21.86 -15.89
N SER A 999 25.17 -21.03 -16.90
CA SER A 999 26.22 -20.46 -17.76
C SER A 999 27.06 -19.47 -16.95
N PRO A 1000 28.42 -19.48 -17.06
CA PRO A 1000 29.26 -18.44 -16.48
C PRO A 1000 29.04 -17.08 -17.15
N LEU A 1001 28.40 -17.04 -18.32
CA LEU A 1001 28.03 -15.81 -19.01
C LEU A 1001 26.65 -15.31 -18.53
N VAL A 1002 26.64 -14.19 -17.79
CA VAL A 1002 25.45 -13.53 -17.26
C VAL A 1002 25.22 -12.18 -17.94
N ARG A 1003 23.96 -11.78 -18.11
CA ARG A 1003 23.62 -10.46 -18.67
C ARG A 1003 23.53 -9.43 -17.54
N LEU A 1004 24.18 -8.28 -17.72
CA LEU A 1004 24.20 -7.19 -16.73
C LEU A 1004 23.23 -6.05 -17.07
N SER A 1005 22.96 -5.81 -18.36
CA SER A 1005 22.06 -4.75 -18.84
C SER A 1005 20.70 -5.29 -19.34
N ALA A 1006 19.71 -4.42 -19.48
CA ALA A 1006 18.46 -4.76 -20.17
C ALA A 1006 18.73 -5.15 -21.64
N PRO A 1007 17.93 -6.06 -22.23
CA PRO A 1007 18.12 -6.49 -23.61
C PRO A 1007 17.78 -5.39 -24.62
N ASN A 1008 18.73 -5.04 -25.48
CA ASN A 1008 18.52 -4.16 -26.62
C ASN A 1008 19.00 -4.85 -27.90
N ALA A 1009 18.08 -5.17 -28.82
CA ALA A 1009 18.40 -5.91 -30.04
C ALA A 1009 19.30 -5.14 -31.02
N GLU A 1010 19.33 -3.81 -30.94
CA GLU A 1010 20.10 -2.93 -31.84
C GLU A 1010 21.48 -2.57 -31.27
N ALA A 1011 21.77 -2.92 -30.01
CA ALA A 1011 23.03 -2.59 -29.35
C ALA A 1011 24.10 -3.69 -29.51
N ALA A 1012 25.37 -3.28 -29.66
CA ALA A 1012 26.50 -4.21 -29.67
C ALA A 1012 26.79 -4.78 -28.26
N ASN A 1013 27.41 -5.96 -28.20
CA ASN A 1013 27.77 -6.61 -26.93
C ASN A 1013 29.16 -6.17 -26.45
N LEU A 1014 29.25 -5.86 -25.15
CA LEU A 1014 30.49 -5.67 -24.40
C LEU A 1014 30.61 -6.78 -23.35
N PHE A 1015 31.68 -7.57 -23.42
CA PHE A 1015 31.90 -8.72 -22.53
C PHE A 1015 32.93 -8.39 -21.45
N CYS A 1016 32.50 -8.43 -20.19
CA CYS A 1016 33.27 -8.04 -19.01
C CYS A 1016 33.76 -9.29 -18.25
N PHE A 1017 35.06 -9.44 -18.07
CA PHE A 1017 35.66 -10.61 -17.41
C PHE A 1017 35.85 -10.38 -15.91
N HIS A 1018 35.50 -11.37 -15.08
CA HIS A 1018 35.57 -11.23 -13.62
C HIS A 1018 36.99 -10.86 -13.11
N PRO A 1019 37.10 -10.00 -12.08
CA PRO A 1019 38.33 -9.82 -11.30
C PRO A 1019 38.61 -11.03 -10.39
N SER A 1020 39.61 -10.90 -9.50
CA SER A 1020 40.04 -11.95 -8.56
C SER A 1020 38.94 -12.44 -7.61
N THR A 1021 37.89 -11.64 -7.40
CA THR A 1021 36.72 -12.03 -6.59
C THR A 1021 35.85 -13.09 -7.28
N GLY A 1022 36.00 -13.28 -8.59
CA GLY A 1022 35.20 -14.23 -9.37
C GLY A 1022 33.80 -13.73 -9.75
N HIS A 1023 33.38 -12.54 -9.31
CA HIS A 1023 32.05 -11.95 -9.57
C HIS A 1023 32.13 -10.76 -10.54
N VAL A 1024 31.08 -10.54 -11.33
CA VAL A 1024 31.02 -9.45 -12.34
C VAL A 1024 30.14 -8.28 -11.90
N GLN A 1025 29.72 -8.24 -10.64
CA GLN A 1025 28.85 -7.18 -10.10
C GLN A 1025 29.54 -5.82 -10.07
N ASP A 1026 30.86 -5.78 -9.96
CA ASP A 1026 31.67 -4.55 -9.95
C ASP A 1026 31.48 -3.72 -11.24
N TYR A 1027 31.03 -4.36 -12.33
CA TYR A 1027 30.73 -3.70 -13.60
C TYR A 1027 29.36 -3.00 -13.64
N ARG A 1028 28.50 -3.14 -12.61
CA ARG A 1028 27.18 -2.48 -12.58
C ARG A 1028 27.26 -0.97 -12.59
N THR A 1029 28.36 -0.40 -12.09
CA THR A 1029 28.64 1.04 -12.15
C THR A 1029 28.66 1.56 -13.59
N LEU A 1030 28.91 0.68 -14.56
CA LEU A 1030 28.97 1.01 -15.99
C LEU A 1030 27.61 0.99 -16.69
N LEU A 1031 26.53 0.54 -16.05
CA LEU A 1031 25.20 0.44 -16.67
C LEU A 1031 24.63 1.80 -17.04
N ALA A 1032 24.77 2.80 -16.16
CA ALA A 1032 24.29 4.15 -16.40
C ALA A 1032 25.07 4.87 -17.53
N PRO A 1033 26.42 4.84 -17.59
CA PRO A 1033 27.16 5.48 -18.67
C PRO A 1033 27.14 4.71 -20.01
N LEU A 1034 26.86 3.40 -20.04
CA LEU A 1034 26.90 2.58 -21.25
C LEU A 1034 25.52 2.05 -21.70
N GLN A 1035 24.47 2.87 -21.61
CA GLN A 1035 23.09 2.48 -21.98
C GLN A 1035 22.92 2.06 -23.45
N SER A 1036 23.83 2.48 -24.33
CA SER A 1036 23.83 2.12 -25.76
C SER A 1036 24.45 0.76 -26.07
N TRP A 1037 24.90 0.01 -25.04
CA TRP A 1037 25.57 -1.28 -25.18
C TRP A 1037 24.85 -2.39 -24.39
N ASN A 1038 24.91 -3.62 -24.91
CA ASN A 1038 24.54 -4.81 -24.16
C ASN A 1038 25.73 -5.27 -23.31
N LEU A 1039 25.64 -5.12 -21.98
CA LEU A 1039 26.70 -5.56 -21.06
C LEU A 1039 26.46 -7.00 -20.63
N TRP A 1040 27.49 -7.81 -20.84
CA TRP A 1040 27.57 -9.20 -20.40
C TRP A 1040 28.75 -9.37 -19.46
N GLY A 1041 28.57 -10.12 -18.38
CA GLY A 1041 29.63 -10.48 -17.45
C GLY A 1041 29.95 -11.96 -17.52
N LEU A 1042 31.24 -12.30 -17.55
CA LEU A 1042 31.76 -13.66 -17.39
C LEU A 1042 32.17 -13.89 -15.94
N GLN A 1043 31.34 -14.60 -15.19
CA GLN A 1043 31.61 -15.04 -13.82
C GLN A 1043 32.54 -16.25 -13.79
N ALA A 1044 33.26 -16.47 -12.69
CA ALA A 1044 34.23 -17.55 -12.61
C ALA A 1044 33.58 -18.94 -12.75
N ALA A 1045 34.05 -19.74 -13.71
CA ALA A 1045 33.45 -21.05 -14.01
C ALA A 1045 33.52 -22.08 -12.87
N TYR A 1046 34.52 -21.98 -12.00
CA TYR A 1046 34.68 -22.84 -10.81
C TYR A 1046 33.78 -22.44 -9.62
N LEU A 1047 32.92 -21.42 -9.78
CA LEU A 1047 31.82 -21.13 -8.84
C LEU A 1047 30.53 -21.86 -9.25
N ALA A 1048 30.48 -22.46 -10.45
CA ALA A 1048 29.28 -23.13 -10.99
C ALA A 1048 29.30 -24.66 -10.80
N GLU A 1049 30.48 -25.25 -10.56
CA GLU A 1049 30.63 -26.66 -10.21
C GLU A 1049 31.47 -26.71 -8.92
N ASP A 1050 31.06 -27.53 -7.95
CA ASP A 1050 31.77 -27.83 -6.68
C ASP A 1050 33.12 -28.55 -6.94
N SER A 1051 33.96 -27.97 -7.81
CA SER A 1051 35.22 -28.51 -8.27
C SER A 1051 36.27 -28.32 -7.17
N THR A 1052 36.66 -29.44 -6.56
CA THR A 1052 37.82 -29.50 -5.67
C THR A 1052 39.16 -29.32 -6.40
N THR A 1053 39.15 -29.15 -7.72
CA THR A 1053 40.34 -28.98 -8.58
C THR A 1053 40.36 -27.58 -9.20
N LEU A 1054 41.12 -26.67 -8.59
CA LEU A 1054 41.51 -25.37 -9.18
C LEU A 1054 42.73 -25.57 -10.10
N ASP A 1055 42.64 -26.49 -11.05
CA ASP A 1055 43.70 -26.80 -12.01
C ASP A 1055 43.43 -26.07 -13.33
N GLY A 1056 44.36 -25.21 -13.77
CA GLY A 1056 44.27 -24.50 -15.05
C GLY A 1056 45.11 -23.24 -15.09
N ASP A 1057 45.64 -22.91 -16.26
CA ASP A 1057 46.25 -21.61 -16.56
C ASP A 1057 45.19 -20.63 -17.10
N ILE A 1058 45.56 -19.34 -17.22
CA ILE A 1058 44.65 -18.30 -17.73
C ILE A 1058 44.16 -18.65 -19.14
N GLU A 1059 45.00 -19.32 -19.93
CA GLU A 1059 44.72 -19.76 -21.29
C GLU A 1059 43.61 -20.82 -21.34
N SER A 1060 43.60 -21.77 -20.40
CA SER A 1060 42.55 -22.80 -20.28
C SER A 1060 41.21 -22.18 -19.89
N LEU A 1061 41.21 -21.25 -18.92
CA LEU A 1061 40.00 -20.52 -18.53
C LEU A 1061 39.46 -19.64 -19.65
N ALA A 1062 40.34 -18.95 -20.37
CA ALA A 1062 39.97 -18.14 -21.53
C ALA A 1062 39.37 -18.99 -22.65
N ALA A 1063 39.87 -20.21 -22.88
CA ALA A 1063 39.29 -21.11 -23.87
C ALA A 1063 37.83 -21.46 -23.53
N LEU A 1064 37.55 -21.78 -22.27
CA LEU A 1064 36.18 -22.03 -21.78
C LEU A 1064 35.29 -20.80 -21.96
N TYR A 1065 35.76 -19.62 -21.56
CA TYR A 1065 34.97 -18.39 -21.71
C TYR A 1065 34.69 -18.05 -23.16
N VAL A 1066 35.64 -18.27 -24.07
CA VAL A 1066 35.42 -18.06 -25.51
C VAL A 1066 34.33 -18.97 -26.06
N GLU A 1067 34.16 -20.20 -25.56
CA GLU A 1067 33.04 -21.06 -25.96
C GLU A 1067 31.69 -20.44 -25.58
N HIS A 1068 31.55 -19.90 -24.36
CA HIS A 1068 30.34 -19.21 -23.93
C HIS A 1068 30.09 -17.90 -24.69
N LEU A 1069 31.14 -17.13 -24.98
CA LEU A 1069 31.05 -15.94 -25.83
C LEU A 1069 30.50 -16.29 -27.22
N ARG A 1070 30.96 -17.39 -27.82
CA ARG A 1070 30.51 -17.83 -29.14
C ARG A 1070 29.08 -18.37 -29.17
N GLN A 1071 28.60 -18.94 -28.06
CA GLN A 1071 27.20 -19.32 -27.93
C GLN A 1071 26.30 -18.07 -27.99
N GLN A 1072 26.74 -16.96 -27.40
CA GLN A 1072 25.98 -15.70 -27.38
C GLN A 1072 26.17 -14.84 -28.63
N GLN A 1073 27.39 -14.79 -29.17
CA GLN A 1073 27.75 -14.05 -30.36
C GLN A 1073 28.66 -14.94 -31.23
N PRO A 1074 28.12 -15.63 -32.25
CA PRO A 1074 28.89 -16.64 -32.99
C PRO A 1074 30.07 -16.11 -33.81
N GLN A 1075 30.05 -14.82 -34.19
CA GLN A 1075 31.04 -14.15 -35.04
C GLN A 1075 31.35 -12.74 -34.52
N GLY A 1076 32.58 -12.27 -34.77
CA GLY A 1076 33.00 -10.91 -34.44
C GLY A 1076 32.29 -9.81 -35.26
N PRO A 1077 32.53 -8.53 -34.93
CA PRO A 1077 33.57 -8.04 -34.03
C PRO A 1077 33.23 -8.20 -32.54
N TYR A 1078 34.19 -8.69 -31.75
CA TYR A 1078 34.08 -8.79 -30.28
C TYR A 1078 34.61 -7.53 -29.59
N HIS A 1079 33.96 -7.16 -28.48
CA HIS A 1079 34.37 -6.08 -27.59
C HIS A 1079 34.54 -6.64 -26.18
N LEU A 1080 35.76 -6.60 -25.67
CA LEU A 1080 36.15 -7.25 -24.41
C LEU A 1080 36.64 -6.20 -23.41
N LEU A 1081 36.28 -6.38 -22.14
CA LEU A 1081 36.68 -5.52 -21.04
C LEU A 1081 37.09 -6.38 -19.84
N GLY A 1082 38.17 -6.02 -19.16
CA GLY A 1082 38.61 -6.74 -17.97
C GLY A 1082 39.25 -5.82 -16.93
N PHE A 1083 38.95 -6.08 -15.66
CA PHE A 1083 39.49 -5.38 -14.49
C PHE A 1083 40.29 -6.36 -13.64
N SER A 1084 41.46 -5.95 -13.16
CA SER A 1084 42.34 -6.79 -12.33
C SER A 1084 42.67 -8.13 -13.03
N LEU A 1085 42.41 -9.30 -12.42
CA LEU A 1085 42.54 -10.61 -13.09
C LEU A 1085 41.76 -10.68 -14.41
N GLY A 1086 40.60 -10.02 -14.48
CA GLY A 1086 39.75 -9.99 -15.66
C GLY A 1086 40.43 -9.41 -16.88
N GLY A 1087 41.37 -8.46 -16.70
CA GLY A 1087 42.15 -7.92 -17.81
C GLY A 1087 43.04 -8.97 -18.47
N LEU A 1088 43.66 -9.85 -17.67
CA LEU A 1088 44.49 -10.93 -18.20
C LEU A 1088 43.65 -11.99 -18.93
N LEU A 1089 42.48 -12.34 -18.36
CA LEU A 1089 41.51 -13.23 -18.99
C LEU A 1089 41.01 -12.66 -20.33
N ALA A 1090 40.72 -11.36 -20.38
CA ALA A 1090 40.30 -10.67 -21.60
C ALA A 1090 41.40 -10.70 -22.69
N ILE A 1091 42.67 -10.54 -22.31
CA ILE A 1091 43.83 -10.65 -23.23
C ILE A 1091 43.93 -12.07 -23.80
N ALA A 1092 43.87 -13.09 -22.95
CA ALA A 1092 43.94 -14.48 -23.39
C ALA A 1092 42.76 -14.86 -24.28
N ALA A 1093 41.54 -14.39 -23.95
CA ALA A 1093 40.36 -14.57 -24.76
C ALA A 1093 40.49 -13.88 -26.13
N ALA A 1094 41.03 -12.64 -26.16
CA ALA A 1094 41.31 -11.93 -27.40
C ALA A 1094 42.29 -12.70 -28.29
N ALA A 1095 43.41 -13.17 -27.73
CA ALA A 1095 44.41 -13.96 -28.46
C ALA A 1095 43.79 -15.23 -29.05
N ARG A 1096 42.93 -15.91 -28.28
CA ARG A 1096 42.24 -17.12 -28.71
C ARG A 1096 41.27 -16.83 -29.85
N LEU A 1097 40.44 -15.81 -29.74
CA LEU A 1097 39.52 -15.37 -30.79
C LEU A 1097 40.28 -15.03 -32.08
N GLN A 1098 41.37 -14.27 -32.00
CA GLN A 1098 42.20 -13.93 -33.16
C GLN A 1098 42.85 -15.15 -33.81
N SER A 1099 43.33 -16.12 -33.02
CA SER A 1099 43.88 -17.39 -33.53
C SER A 1099 42.84 -18.23 -34.28
N GLN A 1100 41.56 -18.02 -33.98
CA GLN A 1100 40.42 -18.67 -34.64
C GLN A 1100 39.88 -17.87 -35.83
N GLY A 1101 40.51 -16.76 -36.20
CA GLY A 1101 40.13 -15.92 -37.34
C GLY A 1101 39.06 -14.86 -37.04
N GLU A 1102 38.70 -14.66 -35.77
CA GLU A 1102 37.70 -13.67 -35.36
C GLU A 1102 38.32 -12.27 -35.18
N GLN A 1103 37.51 -11.23 -35.45
CA GLN A 1103 37.91 -9.85 -35.22
C GLN A 1103 37.59 -9.42 -33.78
N VAL A 1104 38.58 -8.86 -33.07
CA VAL A 1104 38.39 -8.15 -31.80
C VAL A 1104 38.55 -6.66 -32.08
N ALA A 1105 37.44 -5.91 -31.99
CA ALA A 1105 37.42 -4.48 -32.32
C ALA A 1105 37.80 -3.59 -31.12
N PHE A 1106 37.59 -4.09 -29.89
CA PHE A 1106 37.94 -3.38 -28.67
C PHE A 1106 38.43 -4.36 -27.60
N LEU A 1107 39.58 -4.04 -26.99
CA LEU A 1107 40.08 -4.69 -25.78
C LEU A 1107 40.43 -3.63 -24.74
N GLY A 1108 39.62 -3.54 -23.69
CA GLY A 1108 39.83 -2.67 -22.54
C GLY A 1108 40.44 -3.42 -21.35
N ILE A 1109 41.51 -2.88 -20.80
CA ILE A 1109 42.23 -3.43 -19.65
C ILE A 1109 42.25 -2.36 -18.55
N ILE A 1110 41.66 -2.66 -17.41
CA ILE A 1110 41.55 -1.73 -16.28
C ILE A 1110 42.43 -2.25 -15.14
N ASP A 1111 43.45 -1.47 -14.80
CA ASP A 1111 44.36 -1.63 -13.67
C ASP A 1111 44.86 -3.07 -13.44
N SER A 1112 45.26 -3.75 -14.52
CA SER A 1112 45.64 -5.17 -14.53
C SER A 1112 47.16 -5.33 -14.65
N GLN A 1113 47.77 -6.15 -13.80
CA GLN A 1113 49.22 -6.36 -13.72
C GLN A 1113 49.63 -7.83 -13.96
N TYR A 1114 50.86 -8.04 -14.45
CA TYR A 1114 51.55 -9.34 -14.45
C TYR A 1114 53.05 -9.13 -14.18
N GLN A 1115 53.68 -9.99 -13.34
CA GLN A 1115 55.04 -9.92 -12.74
C GLN A 1115 55.11 -9.08 -11.42
N HIS A 1116 55.66 -9.54 -10.29
CA HIS A 1116 56.97 -10.19 -10.05
C HIS A 1116 56.92 -11.24 -8.90
N GLN A 1117 57.78 -12.28 -9.00
CA GLN A 1117 57.98 -13.43 -8.09
C GLN A 1117 56.68 -14.11 -7.63
N ALA A 1118 56.46 -15.38 -8.03
CA ALA A 1118 55.47 -16.19 -7.34
C ALA A 1118 55.77 -16.07 -5.83
N PRO A 1119 54.80 -15.68 -4.99
CA PRO A 1119 55.04 -15.56 -3.55
C PRO A 1119 55.70 -16.86 -3.11
N GLU A 1120 56.79 -16.77 -2.35
CA GLU A 1120 57.39 -17.98 -1.80
C GLU A 1120 56.27 -18.73 -1.08
N ASP A 1121 56.02 -19.99 -1.50
CA ASP A 1121 55.20 -20.95 -0.77
C ASP A 1121 55.95 -21.31 0.53
N SER A 1122 56.23 -20.30 1.35
CA SER A 1122 56.87 -20.40 2.64
C SER A 1122 55.77 -20.59 3.69
N VAL A 1123 56.13 -21.25 4.77
CA VAL A 1123 55.20 -21.50 5.86
C VAL A 1123 54.89 -20.20 6.60
N GLU A 1124 55.85 -19.29 6.61
CA GLU A 1124 55.79 -17.97 7.23
C GLU A 1124 54.68 -17.11 6.62
N THR A 1125 54.62 -17.00 5.29
CA THR A 1125 53.59 -16.21 4.58
C THR A 1125 52.18 -16.78 4.79
N LEU A 1126 52.07 -18.11 4.84
CA LEU A 1126 50.82 -18.81 5.12
C LEU A 1126 50.33 -18.53 6.56
N LEU A 1127 51.24 -18.53 7.53
CA LEU A 1127 50.95 -18.25 8.93
C LEU A 1127 50.53 -16.78 9.12
N GLU A 1128 51.20 -15.83 8.48
CA GLU A 1128 50.86 -14.41 8.54
C GLU A 1128 49.47 -14.13 7.94
N SER A 1129 49.18 -14.72 6.78
CA SER A 1129 47.87 -14.56 6.12
C SER A 1129 46.73 -15.17 6.95
N ALA A 1130 46.96 -16.32 7.57
CA ALA A 1130 45.97 -16.95 8.45
C ALA A 1130 45.78 -16.17 9.77
N ALA A 1131 46.82 -15.55 10.31
CA ALA A 1131 46.75 -14.76 11.54
C ALA A 1131 45.88 -13.51 11.39
N GLN A 1132 45.87 -12.88 10.21
CA GLN A 1132 45.04 -11.70 9.95
C GLN A 1132 43.53 -12.02 9.96
N ALA A 1133 43.14 -13.27 9.75
CA ALA A 1133 41.74 -13.72 9.78
C ALA A 1133 41.24 -14.15 11.17
N LEU A 1134 42.10 -14.13 12.19
CA LEU A 1134 41.75 -14.44 13.58
C LEU A 1134 41.20 -13.21 14.30
N THR A 1135 40.33 -13.42 15.29
CA THR A 1135 39.92 -12.38 16.25
C THR A 1135 41.14 -11.76 16.95
N LEU A 1136 41.04 -10.50 17.39
CA LEU A 1136 42.12 -9.83 18.13
C LEU A 1136 42.61 -10.63 19.34
N ASP A 1137 41.70 -11.29 20.05
CA ASP A 1137 42.01 -12.16 21.20
C ASP A 1137 42.77 -13.42 20.78
N SER A 1138 42.38 -14.05 19.65
CA SER A 1138 43.07 -15.22 19.12
C SER A 1138 44.43 -14.88 18.49
N GLN A 1139 44.58 -13.70 17.90
CA GLN A 1139 45.88 -13.17 17.47
C GLN A 1139 46.81 -12.96 18.67
N ALA A 1140 46.28 -12.43 19.78
CA ALA A 1140 47.04 -12.26 21.01
C ALA A 1140 47.44 -13.61 21.62
N LEU A 1141 46.53 -14.59 21.62
CA LEU A 1141 46.80 -15.96 22.08
C LEU A 1141 47.90 -16.63 21.24
N MET A 1142 47.83 -16.51 19.91
CA MET A 1142 48.82 -17.06 18.99
C MET A 1142 50.22 -16.45 19.22
N ARG A 1143 50.32 -15.15 19.52
CA ARG A 1143 51.59 -14.48 19.88
C ARG A 1143 52.15 -14.90 21.25
N GLN A 1144 51.31 -15.41 22.14
CA GLN A 1144 51.69 -15.86 23.48
C GLN A 1144 52.08 -17.35 23.53
N LEU A 1145 51.94 -18.09 22.42
CA LEU A 1145 52.36 -19.48 22.35
C LEU A 1145 53.88 -19.62 22.53
N PRO A 1146 54.37 -20.66 23.25
CA PRO A 1146 55.81 -20.84 23.47
C PRO A 1146 56.59 -20.98 22.15
N PRO A 1147 57.78 -20.37 22.02
CA PRO A 1147 58.64 -20.51 20.83
C PRO A 1147 58.83 -21.94 20.29
N PRO A 1148 59.00 -22.99 21.13
CA PRO A 1148 59.12 -24.36 20.61
C PRO A 1148 57.84 -24.90 19.97
N VAL A 1149 56.64 -24.40 20.33
CA VAL A 1149 55.36 -24.82 19.74
C VAL A 1149 55.21 -24.24 18.33
N MET A 1150 55.56 -22.95 18.16
CA MET A 1150 55.56 -22.31 16.84
C MET A 1150 56.64 -22.91 15.94
N ALA A 1151 57.83 -23.22 16.46
CA ALA A 1151 58.87 -23.88 15.69
C ALA A 1151 58.45 -25.28 15.20
N ALA A 1152 57.74 -26.06 16.03
CA ALA A 1152 57.22 -27.37 15.65
C ALA A 1152 56.12 -27.29 14.59
N LEU A 1153 55.22 -26.30 14.68
CA LEU A 1153 54.21 -26.05 13.64
C LEU A 1153 54.89 -25.68 12.31
N THR A 1154 55.89 -24.79 12.35
CA THR A 1154 56.61 -24.37 11.14
C THR A 1154 57.32 -25.55 10.47
N GLU A 1155 57.96 -26.43 11.25
CA GLU A 1155 58.61 -27.65 10.75
C GLU A 1155 57.59 -28.65 10.17
N GLN A 1156 56.46 -28.86 10.86
CA GLN A 1156 55.38 -29.76 10.42
C GLN A 1156 54.74 -29.30 9.11
N LEU A 1157 54.42 -28.01 8.99
CA LEU A 1157 53.90 -27.44 7.75
C LEU A 1157 54.97 -27.45 6.64
N GLY A 1158 56.24 -27.22 6.98
CA GLY A 1158 57.35 -27.24 6.03
C GLY A 1158 57.57 -28.61 5.38
N ALA A 1159 57.31 -29.69 6.12
CA ALA A 1159 57.41 -31.07 5.64
C ALA A 1159 56.26 -31.50 4.71
N LEU A 1160 55.15 -30.74 4.68
CA LEU A 1160 53.99 -31.04 3.84
C LEU A 1160 54.11 -30.39 2.45
N PRO A 1161 53.54 -31.02 1.40
CA PRO A 1161 53.39 -30.36 0.10
C PRO A 1161 52.46 -29.13 0.24
N PRO A 1162 52.71 -28.03 -0.50
CA PRO A 1162 51.97 -26.75 -0.35
C PRO A 1162 50.45 -26.91 -0.28
N ALA A 1163 49.87 -27.75 -1.15
CA ALA A 1163 48.43 -28.02 -1.21
C ALA A 1163 47.82 -28.59 0.09
N LYS A 1164 48.63 -29.20 0.98
CA LYS A 1164 48.17 -29.80 2.25
C LYS A 1164 48.42 -28.94 3.48
N ARG A 1165 49.28 -27.92 3.38
CA ARG A 1165 49.70 -27.10 4.54
C ARG A 1165 48.55 -26.34 5.17
N LEU A 1166 47.66 -25.77 4.36
CA LEU A 1166 46.54 -24.98 4.87
C LEU A 1166 45.51 -25.83 5.64
N ALA A 1167 45.22 -27.05 5.18
CA ALA A 1167 44.33 -27.96 5.89
C ALA A 1167 44.89 -28.35 7.27
N GLU A 1168 46.20 -28.63 7.32
CA GLU A 1168 46.90 -28.96 8.56
C GLU A 1168 46.95 -27.77 9.53
N LEU A 1169 47.19 -26.56 9.03
CA LEU A 1169 47.17 -25.33 9.82
C LEU A 1169 45.79 -25.08 10.45
N VAL A 1170 44.72 -25.25 9.68
CA VAL A 1170 43.33 -25.12 10.18
C VAL A 1170 43.04 -26.14 11.27
N GLN A 1171 43.44 -27.40 11.07
CA GLN A 1171 43.27 -28.45 12.08
C GLN A 1171 44.04 -28.14 13.36
N TRP A 1172 45.28 -27.67 13.24
CA TRP A 1172 46.09 -27.24 14.38
C TRP A 1172 45.47 -26.04 15.10
N ALA A 1173 44.99 -25.03 14.39
CA ALA A 1173 44.38 -23.84 14.98
C ALA A 1173 43.09 -24.16 15.77
N ARG A 1174 42.27 -25.09 15.25
CA ARG A 1174 41.10 -25.64 15.97
C ARG A 1174 41.52 -26.36 17.26
N GLN A 1175 42.63 -27.11 17.25
CA GLN A 1175 43.15 -27.78 18.45
C GLN A 1175 43.70 -26.81 19.50
N GLN A 1176 44.23 -25.66 19.08
CA GLN A 1176 44.70 -24.60 19.98
C GLN A 1176 43.57 -23.67 20.47
N GLY A 1177 42.32 -23.91 20.04
CA GLY A 1177 41.16 -23.12 20.47
C GLY A 1177 41.09 -21.71 19.88
N LEU A 1178 41.75 -21.46 18.75
CA LEU A 1178 41.70 -20.16 18.08
C LEU A 1178 40.33 -19.92 17.42
N GLN A 1179 39.88 -18.66 17.41
CA GLN A 1179 38.60 -18.22 16.85
C GLN A 1179 38.79 -17.20 15.72
N LEU A 1180 38.01 -17.34 14.66
CA LEU A 1180 37.99 -16.47 13.48
C LEU A 1180 37.13 -15.23 13.72
N ASP A 1181 37.53 -14.12 13.09
CA ASP A 1181 36.70 -12.92 13.04
C ASP A 1181 35.75 -13.02 11.83
N GLY A 1182 34.48 -13.34 12.09
CA GLY A 1182 33.41 -13.45 11.08
C GLY A 1182 33.24 -14.82 10.43
N ASP A 1183 34.29 -15.36 9.78
CA ASP A 1183 34.15 -16.50 8.86
C ASP A 1183 34.26 -17.89 9.51
N SER A 1184 33.78 -18.94 8.83
CA SER A 1184 34.06 -20.32 9.23
C SER A 1184 35.46 -20.76 8.79
N TRP A 1185 36.03 -21.75 9.49
CA TRP A 1185 37.35 -22.31 9.16
C TRP A 1185 37.42 -22.92 7.75
N GLU A 1186 36.31 -23.49 7.27
CA GLU A 1186 36.18 -23.98 5.90
C GLU A 1186 36.12 -22.82 4.89
N HIS A 1187 35.48 -21.69 5.26
CA HIS A 1187 35.40 -20.48 4.45
C HIS A 1187 36.78 -19.77 4.32
N LEU A 1188 37.57 -19.70 5.40
CA LEU A 1188 38.96 -19.21 5.33
C LEU A 1188 39.83 -20.09 4.44
N GLN A 1189 39.69 -21.42 4.55
CA GLN A 1189 40.44 -22.36 3.73
C GLN A 1189 40.16 -22.16 2.23
N THR A 1190 38.90 -21.96 1.87
CA THR A 1190 38.47 -21.72 0.50
C THR A 1190 38.98 -20.37 -0.03
N ARG A 1191 38.86 -19.28 0.74
CA ARG A 1191 39.39 -17.95 0.34
C ARG A 1191 40.90 -17.93 0.17
N LEU A 1192 41.66 -18.50 1.10
CA LEU A 1192 43.12 -18.58 0.98
C LEU A 1192 43.54 -19.44 -0.22
N ARG A 1193 42.80 -20.51 -0.52
CA ARG A 1193 43.04 -21.32 -1.73
C ARG A 1193 42.76 -20.52 -3.02
N TYR A 1194 41.68 -19.74 -3.07
CA TYR A 1194 41.39 -18.86 -4.21
C TYR A 1194 42.42 -17.74 -4.37
N GLN A 1195 42.89 -17.17 -3.25
CA GLN A 1195 43.95 -16.17 -3.25
C GLN A 1195 45.27 -16.74 -3.80
N GLN A 1196 45.68 -17.94 -3.34
CA GLN A 1196 46.85 -18.65 -3.85
C GLN A 1196 46.72 -18.98 -5.34
N HIS A 1197 45.56 -19.50 -5.76
CA HIS A 1197 45.30 -19.81 -7.17
C HIS A 1197 45.35 -18.55 -8.04
N THR A 1198 44.74 -17.45 -7.60
CA THR A 1198 44.77 -16.18 -8.31
C THR A 1198 46.19 -15.63 -8.42
N GLN A 1199 46.97 -15.66 -7.34
CA GLN A 1199 48.38 -15.26 -7.36
C GLN A 1199 49.21 -16.13 -8.34
N HIS A 1200 48.93 -17.44 -8.40
CA HIS A 1200 49.55 -18.33 -9.37
C HIS A 1200 49.17 -17.98 -10.82
N LEU A 1201 47.89 -17.70 -11.10
CA LEU A 1201 47.41 -17.27 -12.42
C LEU A 1201 48.09 -15.96 -12.84
N LEU A 1202 48.16 -14.97 -11.95
CA LEU A 1202 48.83 -13.69 -12.19
C LEU A 1202 50.35 -13.86 -12.45
N ALA A 1203 51.01 -14.77 -11.74
CA ALA A 1203 52.45 -14.99 -11.84
C ALA A 1203 52.89 -15.84 -13.05
N SER A 1204 52.04 -16.77 -13.50
CA SER A 1204 52.33 -17.69 -14.60
C SER A 1204 51.95 -17.15 -15.98
N PHE A 1205 51.12 -16.10 -16.04
CA PHE A 1205 50.62 -15.52 -17.28
C PHE A 1205 51.74 -14.98 -18.18
N LYS A 1206 51.68 -15.34 -19.45
CA LYS A 1206 52.54 -14.77 -20.51
C LYS A 1206 51.65 -14.20 -21.61
N PRO A 1207 51.58 -12.86 -21.77
CA PRO A 1207 50.72 -12.28 -22.76
C PRO A 1207 51.15 -12.69 -24.18
N ALA A 1208 50.16 -13.11 -24.99
CA ALA A 1208 50.36 -13.33 -26.41
C ALA A 1208 50.44 -12.00 -27.18
N GLN A 1209 51.05 -12.02 -28.36
CA GLN A 1209 51.06 -10.86 -29.27
C GLN A 1209 49.72 -10.77 -30.02
N LEU A 1210 48.98 -9.69 -29.79
CA LEU A 1210 47.68 -9.38 -30.38
C LEU A 1210 47.83 -8.53 -31.65
N SER A 1211 46.76 -8.44 -32.44
CA SER A 1211 46.63 -7.51 -33.57
C SER A 1211 45.49 -6.49 -33.43
N CYS A 1212 44.74 -6.53 -32.32
CA CYS A 1212 43.61 -5.63 -32.06
C CYS A 1212 44.02 -4.31 -31.38
N PRO A 1213 43.19 -3.26 -31.44
CA PRO A 1213 43.34 -2.08 -30.59
C PRO A 1213 43.28 -2.45 -29.10
N VAL A 1214 44.15 -1.85 -28.28
CA VAL A 1214 44.20 -2.08 -26.83
C VAL A 1214 44.15 -0.75 -26.08
N HIS A 1215 43.28 -0.68 -25.08
CA HIS A 1215 43.09 0.48 -24.22
C HIS A 1215 43.37 0.10 -22.76
N VAL A 1216 44.35 0.77 -22.14
CA VAL A 1216 44.79 0.48 -20.78
C VAL A 1216 44.51 1.69 -19.88
N TRP A 1217 43.81 1.47 -18.78
CA TRP A 1217 43.58 2.47 -17.73
C TRP A 1217 44.29 2.05 -16.44
N TRP A 1218 45.11 2.93 -15.88
CA TRP A 1218 45.81 2.72 -14.61
C TRP A 1218 45.22 3.57 -13.50
N ALA A 1219 45.12 3.02 -12.30
CA ALA A 1219 44.85 3.78 -11.09
C ALA A 1219 46.12 4.57 -10.69
N SER A 1220 45.97 5.83 -10.31
CA SER A 1220 47.08 6.68 -9.86
C SER A 1220 47.86 6.07 -8.72
N ASP A 1221 47.16 5.45 -7.77
CA ASP A 1221 47.76 4.88 -6.56
C ASP A 1221 48.55 3.63 -6.90
N THR A 1222 48.08 2.85 -7.87
CA THR A 1222 48.81 1.68 -8.39
C THR A 1222 50.16 2.09 -8.98
N LEU A 1223 50.19 3.17 -9.78
CA LEU A 1223 51.45 3.70 -10.34
C LEU A 1223 52.37 4.33 -9.28
N ALA A 1224 51.81 4.74 -8.14
CA ALA A 1224 52.57 5.35 -7.03
C ALA A 1224 53.19 4.32 -6.08
N GLN A 1225 52.83 3.03 -6.20
CA GLN A 1225 53.39 1.96 -5.36
C GLN A 1225 54.89 1.75 -5.65
N ALA A 1226 55.70 1.69 -4.59
CA ALA A 1226 57.16 1.52 -4.71
C ALA A 1226 57.57 0.19 -5.38
N GLU A 1227 56.69 -0.82 -5.33
CA GLU A 1227 56.89 -2.16 -5.87
C GLU A 1227 56.27 -2.34 -7.27
N PHE A 1228 55.62 -1.30 -7.81
CA PHE A 1228 55.00 -1.37 -9.13
C PHE A 1228 56.05 -1.47 -10.25
N VAL A 1229 55.93 -2.51 -11.05
CA VAL A 1229 56.70 -2.68 -12.29
C VAL A 1229 55.73 -2.55 -13.45
N ASP A 1230 55.86 -1.48 -14.25
CA ASP A 1230 55.01 -1.28 -15.44
C ASP A 1230 55.14 -2.51 -16.35
N PRO A 1231 54.06 -3.29 -16.54
CA PRO A 1231 54.11 -4.42 -17.44
C PRO A 1231 54.43 -3.90 -18.84
N HIS A 1232 55.32 -4.56 -19.58
CA HIS A 1232 55.75 -4.12 -20.91
C HIS A 1232 54.64 -4.30 -21.98
N TRP A 1233 53.48 -3.66 -21.79
CA TRP A 1233 52.30 -3.73 -22.66
C TRP A 1233 52.56 -3.18 -24.07
N GLU A 1234 53.65 -2.45 -24.30
CA GLU A 1234 54.09 -2.02 -25.64
C GLU A 1234 54.31 -3.19 -26.61
N ARG A 1235 54.55 -4.40 -26.09
CA ARG A 1235 54.72 -5.63 -26.87
C ARG A 1235 53.42 -6.43 -27.03
N LEU A 1236 52.33 -6.00 -26.40
CA LEU A 1236 51.08 -6.75 -26.30
C LEU A 1236 50.33 -6.78 -27.63
N SER A 1237 50.35 -5.71 -28.41
CA SER A 1237 49.63 -5.63 -29.68
C SER A 1237 50.45 -4.95 -30.77
N SER A 1238 50.25 -5.42 -32.00
CA SER A 1238 50.68 -4.72 -33.23
C SER A 1238 49.68 -3.63 -33.68
N GLY A 1239 48.50 -3.55 -33.05
CA GLY A 1239 47.52 -2.48 -33.20
C GLY A 1239 47.78 -1.28 -32.28
N PRO A 1240 46.94 -0.22 -32.34
CA PRO A 1240 47.13 0.96 -31.51
C PRO A 1240 46.93 0.63 -30.01
N LEU A 1241 47.89 1.05 -29.19
CA LEU A 1241 47.85 0.94 -27.73
C LEU A 1241 47.67 2.34 -27.12
N THR A 1242 46.65 2.52 -26.28
CA THR A 1242 46.45 3.75 -25.49
C THR A 1242 46.61 3.46 -24.01
N ARG A 1243 47.19 4.41 -23.28
CA ARG A 1243 47.44 4.33 -21.84
C ARG A 1243 46.95 5.62 -21.18
N GLU A 1244 46.03 5.50 -20.23
CA GLU A 1244 45.43 6.62 -19.51
C GLU A 1244 45.52 6.36 -17.99
N VAL A 1245 45.57 7.44 -17.20
CA VAL A 1245 45.67 7.36 -15.73
C VAL A 1245 44.43 7.98 -15.11
N ILE A 1246 43.76 7.23 -14.23
CA ILE A 1246 42.59 7.63 -13.45
C ILE A 1246 43.03 7.90 -12.01
N GLN A 1247 42.63 9.04 -11.45
CA GLN A 1247 42.88 9.34 -10.03
C GLN A 1247 41.97 8.47 -9.16
N ALA A 1248 42.52 7.37 -8.62
CA ALA A 1248 41.80 6.39 -7.81
C ALA A 1248 42.73 5.35 -7.17
N GLN A 1249 42.18 4.57 -6.25
CA GLN A 1249 42.71 3.29 -5.80
C GLN A 1249 42.31 2.16 -6.75
N HIS A 1250 43.07 1.06 -6.76
CA HIS A 1250 42.77 -0.15 -7.56
C HIS A 1250 41.32 -0.61 -7.39
N LEU A 1251 40.84 -0.73 -6.14
CA LEU A 1251 39.50 -1.25 -5.85
C LEU A 1251 38.37 -0.30 -6.20
N THR A 1252 38.63 1.01 -6.29
CA THR A 1252 37.60 2.04 -6.53
C THR A 1252 37.62 2.57 -7.96
N ILE A 1253 38.52 2.08 -8.83
CA ILE A 1253 38.70 2.64 -10.18
C ILE A 1253 37.44 2.50 -11.04
N LEU A 1254 36.68 1.40 -10.88
CA LEU A 1254 35.43 1.15 -11.60
C LEU A 1254 34.29 2.09 -11.22
N GLU A 1255 34.39 2.82 -10.11
CA GLU A 1255 33.37 3.77 -9.65
C GLU A 1255 33.64 5.20 -10.17
N GLN A 1256 34.80 5.43 -10.78
CA GLN A 1256 35.22 6.77 -11.14
C GLN A 1256 34.54 7.29 -12.40
N GLY A 1257 33.90 8.44 -12.28
CA GLY A 1257 33.27 9.11 -13.42
C GLY A 1257 34.24 9.43 -14.56
N ALA A 1258 35.52 9.67 -14.27
CA ALA A 1258 36.55 9.89 -15.30
C ALA A 1258 36.78 8.64 -16.17
N LEU A 1259 36.82 7.45 -15.57
CA LEU A 1259 36.90 6.18 -16.29
C LEU A 1259 35.64 5.97 -17.13
N HIS A 1260 34.46 6.20 -16.55
CA HIS A 1260 33.18 6.03 -17.25
C HIS A 1260 33.10 6.89 -18.50
N GLN A 1261 33.49 8.17 -18.39
CA GLN A 1261 33.51 9.11 -19.51
C GLN A 1261 34.49 8.68 -20.61
N GLN A 1262 35.71 8.27 -20.25
CA GLN A 1262 36.70 7.80 -21.22
C GLN A 1262 36.26 6.51 -21.92
N LEU A 1263 35.74 5.54 -21.16
CA LEU A 1263 35.27 4.27 -21.69
C LEU A 1263 34.07 4.46 -22.65
N ALA A 1264 33.08 5.27 -22.25
CA ALA A 1264 31.94 5.60 -23.09
C ALA A 1264 32.38 6.26 -24.41
N ALA A 1265 33.26 7.27 -24.35
CA ALA A 1265 33.76 7.95 -25.54
C ALA A 1265 34.51 7.02 -26.51
N ARG A 1266 35.29 6.05 -25.99
CA ARG A 1266 36.00 5.06 -26.84
C ARG A 1266 35.03 4.09 -27.52
N LEU A 1267 34.00 3.64 -26.82
CA LEU A 1267 32.99 2.73 -27.35
C LEU A 1267 32.05 3.43 -28.35
N GLU A 1268 31.67 4.69 -28.11
CA GLU A 1268 30.87 5.49 -29.05
C GLU A 1268 31.58 5.71 -30.41
N ALA A 1269 32.90 5.91 -30.37
CA ALA A 1269 33.72 6.03 -31.59
C ALA A 1269 33.73 4.75 -32.45
N LEU A 1270 33.45 3.58 -31.85
CA LEU A 1270 33.32 2.31 -32.55
C LEU A 1270 31.91 2.09 -33.09
N ALA A 1271 30.88 2.52 -32.34
CA ALA A 1271 29.48 2.42 -32.76
C ALA A 1271 29.16 3.29 -34.00
N THR A 1272 29.87 4.41 -34.18
CA THR A 1272 29.68 5.33 -35.33
C THR A 1272 30.31 4.85 -36.64
N HIS A 1273 31.17 3.84 -36.62
CA HIS A 1273 31.84 3.28 -37.81
C HIS A 1273 31.28 1.94 -38.29
N GLY A 1274 30.21 1.44 -37.67
CA GLY A 1274 29.53 0.19 -38.03
C GLY A 1274 28.07 0.41 -38.43
N VAL A 1275 27.81 1.20 -39.48
CA VAL A 1275 26.54 1.16 -40.22
C VAL A 1275 26.81 0.53 -41.58
N VAL A 1276 26.65 -0.80 -41.66
CA VAL A 1276 26.09 -1.55 -42.81
C VAL A 1276 25.44 -2.81 -42.27
#